data_AF-A0A938WP16-F1
#
_entry.id   AF-A0A938WP16-F1
#
_cell.length_a   1.000
_cell.length_b   1.000
_cell.length_c   1.000
_cell.angle_alpha   90.00
_cell.angle_beta   90.00
_cell.angle_gamma   90.00
#
_symmetry.space_group_name_H-M   'P 1'
#
loop_
_entity.id
_entity.type
_entity.pdbx_description
1 polymer ?
#
loop_
_entity_poly.entity_id
_entity_poly.type
_entity_poly.pdbx_seq_one_letter_code
_entity_poly.pdbx_strand_id
1 'polypeptide(L)'
;MKTSSRIFSLMAAQLLWLQAMAGVAVGGLLTEGMESPLGLDTATPRFSWAITSDGEGVIQTAYQIEVASDSALLCRGGADLWRTGRVESARQLWVGYGGRRLRSNSRGWWRVRVFTNRGASAWSRPQQFGIGLLGETAWRGRWIGLEQLMPGERRGLHTRLAARYLRREFRLGGKPVRRATAYVAGLGLYRLYVNGREVGARDVLKPAPSDYRKTVYYNAYDVTGCLDTLTAVGIVLGNGRYFPMRQDKPWKTPVFGLPSCRVNIIVEYADGSTQRLVSDESWKVTAAGPIRANNEYDGEEYDARMELGGWTMPGYDDSGWGAARRSAVPTGTLRGQMTPAMAARPSGRARLAGRTGGGVVLDFGRNMAGWVAFVPRGRAGDTIRVRYAERLNADGTLYTANLRDARSEDIYVCSGRDTALWQPSFVYHGFRYVEVEGMDGVGPGAFTAYSVADRMGRQGTFACSDYTLTRVVEAARRGIESNYKGMPVDCPQRNERQPWLGDRTAGSLGESRLFDCGRLYAKWVRDICEAQREDGCIPDVAPAFWNYYTDDVTWPAALPMVCDMLLERQADTLSVSRAYPAMARWMRHIAATYSRDGLITKDKYGDWCVPPESPRLIHSKDPARQTDGTLIATAYAIRCLGLLEKFARLQGLEADAAEWAARRSGMAAAFNRRFLTAKRGTSAVPGHPLYPDSVFYGNNTATANILPLAFGIAPDSLRAEIAKNVVANIVTVNRGRIPTGVIGTSWLLGTLTDNGFADVACMLATNRDYPSWGYMVGRGATTIWELWNGDTADPAMNSGNHVMLLGDLLEWCFGRLAGIGIEAGGSHYRFELARQLLVDSVAASCPTPYGTVSSRWRVDGGRLEWTVEVPCNTTADVCLPGGGTRRVGSGRHRFSVDLPTASAAIAGAEFLYTSAPFAECHAATIAETRRGDLVAAYFGGTKERNPDVCIWVSRKEKGSDRWTEPVLAADGVFELGSADAELAGITDSTTDAAAGPVLPGHGGGVLKRKACWNPVLFEMPDGELWLFFKIGLRVADWTGWVVKSADGGRTWGRREPLPKGFLGPVKNKPVMEGGRLVCGSSTETGGWKLHFEIYDPATGEWTYVGPIAADEAPRTEDTSDVKPIDCIQPSILRLADGRLKVLCRTRNGRLATSESADGGLTWSRVRLTDLPNNQSGTDAVTLADGRHVLVYNDFATLPGTKKGPRTPLSVAISADGEHWSHLLTLEDSPVGEYSYPAVIQGSDGMLHCVYTWRRRRVAYRRIDPDGVQPGRSASVGRR
;
A
#
# COMPACT_ATOMS: atom_id res chain seq x y z
N MET A 1 -33.78 21.21 -57.53
CA MET A 1 -32.72 21.31 -56.50
C MET A 1 -33.17 21.12 -55.04
N LYS A 2 -34.45 20.88 -54.71
CA LYS A 2 -34.88 20.65 -53.30
C LYS A 2 -35.17 19.17 -52.92
N THR A 3 -35.19 18.26 -53.89
CA THR A 3 -35.43 16.82 -53.67
C THR A 3 -34.15 15.98 -53.49
N SER A 4 -33.01 16.44 -53.99
CA SER A 4 -31.73 15.71 -53.92
C SER A 4 -31.01 15.82 -52.56
N SER A 5 -31.26 16.89 -51.79
CA SER A 5 -30.65 17.11 -50.48
C SER A 5 -31.29 16.24 -49.37
N ARG A 6 -32.59 15.95 -49.45
CA ARG A 6 -33.28 15.10 -48.47
C ARG A 6 -32.92 13.62 -48.60
N ILE A 7 -32.64 13.14 -49.82
CA ILE A 7 -32.22 11.75 -50.07
C ILE A 7 -30.76 11.54 -49.60
N PHE A 8 -29.88 12.53 -49.77
CA PHE A 8 -28.51 12.46 -49.25
C PHE A 8 -28.46 12.53 -47.72
N SER A 9 -29.33 13.33 -47.09
CA SER A 9 -29.46 13.38 -45.63
C SER A 9 -30.12 12.12 -45.05
N LEU A 10 -31.08 11.50 -45.73
CA LEU A 10 -31.65 10.21 -45.31
C LEU A 10 -30.70 9.03 -45.53
N MET A 11 -29.92 9.00 -46.62
CA MET A 11 -28.87 7.98 -46.81
C MET A 11 -27.70 8.16 -45.85
N ALA A 12 -27.29 9.40 -45.54
CA ALA A 12 -26.29 9.67 -44.50
C ALA A 12 -26.83 9.31 -43.11
N ALA A 13 -28.10 9.59 -42.82
CA ALA A 13 -28.75 9.17 -41.57
C ALA A 13 -28.94 7.65 -41.49
N GLN A 14 -29.21 6.94 -42.59
CA GLN A 14 -29.29 5.47 -42.63
C GLN A 14 -27.90 4.81 -42.58
N LEU A 15 -26.85 5.43 -43.15
CA LEU A 15 -25.45 4.99 -42.97
C LEU A 15 -24.93 5.27 -41.55
N LEU A 16 -25.40 6.34 -40.90
CA LEU A 16 -25.14 6.62 -39.48
C LEU A 16 -25.95 5.70 -38.55
N TRP A 17 -27.16 5.28 -38.94
CA TRP A 17 -27.96 4.29 -38.21
C TRP A 17 -27.46 2.84 -38.42
N LEU A 18 -26.86 2.52 -39.57
CA LEU A 18 -26.22 1.21 -39.81
C LEU A 18 -24.82 1.09 -39.16
N GLN A 19 -24.25 2.18 -38.66
CA GLN A 19 -23.06 2.16 -37.78
C GLN A 19 -23.38 2.14 -36.29
N ALA A 20 -24.68 2.22 -35.91
CA ALA A 20 -25.14 2.17 -34.53
C ALA A 20 -25.44 0.73 -34.04
N MET A 21 -24.70 -0.27 -34.55
CA MET A 21 -24.69 -1.63 -34.00
C MET A 21 -23.40 -1.83 -33.19
N ALA A 22 -23.50 -1.76 -31.86
CA ALA A 22 -22.46 -2.03 -30.83
C ALA A 22 -21.00 -1.79 -31.29
N GLY A 23 -20.48 -0.58 -31.02
CA GLY A 23 -19.20 -0.08 -31.52
C GLY A 23 -17.98 -0.79 -30.94
N VAL A 24 -17.56 -1.92 -31.55
CA VAL A 24 -16.29 -2.58 -31.24
C VAL A 24 -15.14 -1.88 -31.97
N ALA A 25 -14.19 -1.36 -31.21
CA ALA A 25 -12.96 -0.77 -31.72
C ALA A 25 -11.74 -1.59 -31.31
N VAL A 26 -10.71 -1.58 -32.15
CA VAL A 26 -9.40 -2.17 -31.86
C VAL A 26 -8.31 -1.12 -32.01
N GLY A 27 -7.42 -1.05 -31.02
CA GLY A 27 -6.38 -0.04 -30.92
C GLY A 27 -5.29 -0.46 -29.93
N GLY A 28 -4.54 0.52 -29.42
CA GLY A 28 -3.47 0.25 -28.46
C GLY A 28 -2.49 -0.83 -28.94
N LEU A 29 -2.15 -0.79 -30.23
CA LEU A 29 -1.31 -1.80 -30.86
C LEU A 29 0.08 -1.79 -30.22
N LEU A 30 0.65 -2.95 -29.97
CA LEU A 30 1.98 -3.09 -29.41
C LEU A 30 2.75 -4.18 -30.16
N THR A 31 4.01 -3.89 -30.49
CA THR A 31 4.97 -4.87 -31.02
C THR A 31 6.04 -5.13 -29.96
N GLU A 32 6.17 -6.37 -29.49
CA GLU A 32 7.00 -6.72 -28.32
C GLU A 32 6.67 -5.84 -27.10
N GLY A 33 5.38 -5.53 -26.93
CA GLY A 33 4.90 -4.65 -25.87
C GLY A 33 5.21 -3.16 -26.07
N MET A 34 5.79 -2.73 -27.19
CA MET A 34 6.16 -1.33 -27.43
C MET A 34 5.30 -0.67 -28.51
N GLU A 35 5.08 0.63 -28.38
CA GLU A 35 4.47 1.45 -29.42
C GLU A 35 5.52 1.85 -30.45
N SER A 36 5.28 1.46 -31.70
CA SER A 36 6.15 1.74 -32.85
C SER A 36 7.67 1.62 -32.65
N PRO A 37 8.18 0.47 -32.16
CA PRO A 37 9.61 0.29 -31.92
C PRO A 37 10.39 0.21 -33.24
N LEU A 38 11.60 0.76 -33.29
CA LEU A 38 12.49 0.72 -34.48
C LEU A 38 13.74 -0.16 -34.33
N GLY A 39 13.96 -0.74 -33.14
CA GLY A 39 15.19 -1.47 -32.80
C GLY A 39 14.91 -2.84 -32.19
N LEU A 40 13.95 -3.60 -32.74
CA LEU A 40 13.62 -4.92 -32.19
C LEU A 40 14.77 -5.91 -32.34
N ASP A 41 15.15 -6.57 -31.23
CA ASP A 41 16.22 -7.59 -31.17
C ASP A 41 15.73 -9.00 -31.54
N THR A 42 14.78 -9.08 -32.48
CA THR A 42 14.18 -10.34 -32.95
C THR A 42 13.71 -10.21 -34.39
N ALA A 43 13.82 -11.28 -35.18
CA ALA A 43 13.29 -11.35 -36.54
C ALA A 43 11.82 -11.81 -36.61
N THR A 44 11.26 -12.26 -35.49
CA THR A 44 9.89 -12.80 -35.37
C THR A 44 9.17 -12.08 -34.22
N PRO A 45 8.83 -10.79 -34.39
CA PRO A 45 8.21 -10.02 -33.32
C PRO A 45 6.81 -10.52 -32.99
N ARG A 46 6.35 -10.23 -31.77
CA ARG A 46 5.02 -10.57 -31.26
C ARG A 46 4.12 -9.34 -31.21
N PHE A 47 2.87 -9.48 -31.62
CA PHE A 47 1.86 -8.42 -31.66
C PHE A 47 0.85 -8.57 -30.51
N SER A 48 0.42 -7.44 -29.95
CA SER A 48 -0.69 -7.37 -29.00
C SER A 48 -1.59 -6.19 -29.33
N TRP A 49 -2.88 -6.27 -28.99
CA TRP A 49 -3.84 -5.20 -29.22
C TRP A 49 -4.86 -5.10 -28.08
N ALA A 50 -5.42 -3.90 -27.91
CA ALA A 50 -6.51 -3.63 -27.00
C ALA A 50 -7.84 -3.58 -27.76
N ILE A 51 -8.89 -4.13 -27.15
CA ILE A 51 -10.26 -4.08 -27.65
C ILE A 51 -11.04 -3.13 -26.72
N THR A 52 -11.84 -2.24 -27.29
CA THR A 52 -12.71 -1.32 -26.54
C THR A 52 -14.12 -1.37 -27.11
N SER A 53 -15.11 -1.32 -26.24
CA SER A 53 -16.52 -1.25 -26.60
C SER A 53 -17.32 -0.63 -25.45
N ASP A 54 -18.45 -0.03 -25.79
CA ASP A 54 -19.50 0.39 -24.86
C ASP A 54 -20.44 -0.77 -24.46
N GLY A 55 -20.40 -1.89 -25.19
CA GLY A 55 -21.18 -3.09 -24.90
C GLY A 55 -20.56 -3.99 -23.83
N GLU A 56 -21.42 -4.69 -23.09
CA GLU A 56 -21.01 -5.70 -22.10
C GLU A 56 -20.79 -7.08 -22.71
N GLY A 57 -19.90 -7.85 -22.10
CA GLY A 57 -19.62 -9.24 -22.45
C GLY A 57 -18.99 -9.42 -23.83
N VAL A 58 -18.25 -8.42 -24.30
CA VAL A 58 -17.53 -8.46 -25.59
C VAL A 58 -16.33 -9.39 -25.47
N ILE A 59 -16.33 -10.44 -26.30
CA ILE A 59 -15.30 -11.49 -26.38
C ILE A 59 -14.84 -11.61 -27.82
N GLN A 60 -13.52 -11.69 -28.02
CA GLN A 60 -12.93 -11.98 -29.33
C GLN A 60 -13.12 -13.45 -29.68
N THR A 61 -13.64 -13.73 -30.86
CA THR A 61 -13.78 -15.09 -31.41
C THR A 61 -12.75 -15.38 -32.49
N ALA A 62 -12.35 -14.36 -33.26
CA ALA A 62 -11.31 -14.47 -34.26
C ALA A 62 -10.55 -13.15 -34.44
N TYR A 63 -9.38 -13.21 -35.07
CA TYR A 63 -8.65 -12.03 -35.51
C TYR A 63 -8.12 -12.19 -36.93
N GLN A 64 -7.72 -11.07 -37.53
CA GLN A 64 -6.97 -11.06 -38.78
C GLN A 64 -5.90 -9.97 -38.73
N ILE A 65 -4.65 -10.33 -39.04
CA ILE A 65 -3.50 -9.44 -39.11
C ILE A 65 -3.02 -9.34 -40.56
N GLU A 66 -2.68 -8.12 -40.96
CA GLU A 66 -1.99 -7.82 -42.20
C GLU A 66 -0.73 -7.03 -41.90
N VAL A 67 0.37 -7.41 -42.56
CA VAL A 67 1.68 -6.75 -42.46
C VAL A 67 2.20 -6.45 -43.86
N ALA A 68 2.64 -5.21 -44.07
CA ALA A 68 3.26 -4.77 -45.31
C ALA A 68 4.57 -4.03 -45.06
N SER A 69 5.42 -3.98 -46.10
CA SER A 69 6.66 -3.21 -46.12
C SER A 69 6.46 -1.71 -46.33
N ASP A 70 5.22 -1.28 -46.58
CA ASP A 70 4.84 0.11 -46.81
C ASP A 70 3.43 0.39 -46.26
N SER A 71 3.26 1.53 -45.59
CA SER A 71 1.97 1.89 -44.99
C SER A 71 0.88 2.17 -46.03
N ALA A 72 1.22 2.78 -47.17
CA ALA A 72 0.24 3.11 -48.20
C ALA A 72 -0.21 1.85 -48.94
N LEU A 73 0.70 0.90 -49.16
CA LEU A 73 0.36 -0.45 -49.63
C LEU A 73 -0.64 -1.13 -48.69
N LEU A 74 -0.39 -1.09 -47.38
CA LEU A 74 -1.28 -1.67 -46.38
C LEU A 74 -2.67 -1.02 -46.38
N CYS A 75 -2.73 0.31 -46.45
CA CYS A 75 -3.99 1.04 -46.51
C CYS A 75 -4.84 0.67 -47.74
N ARG A 76 -4.19 0.35 -48.88
CA ARG A 76 -4.86 -0.14 -50.11
C ARG A 76 -5.19 -1.64 -50.09
N GLY A 77 -4.93 -2.34 -48.99
CA GLY A 77 -5.22 -3.77 -48.83
C GLY A 77 -4.09 -4.72 -49.24
N GLY A 78 -2.92 -4.21 -49.62
CA GLY A 78 -1.73 -5.03 -49.90
C GLY A 78 -1.00 -5.44 -48.63
N ALA A 79 -0.57 -6.71 -48.52
CA ALA A 79 0.12 -7.23 -47.34
C ALA A 79 1.27 -8.18 -47.77
N ASP A 80 2.34 -7.60 -48.30
CA ASP A 80 3.45 -8.29 -48.96
C ASP A 80 4.41 -9.02 -48.00
N LEU A 81 4.31 -8.75 -46.69
CA LEU A 81 5.11 -9.41 -45.65
C LEU A 81 4.36 -10.54 -44.98
N TRP A 82 3.09 -10.32 -44.61
CA TRP A 82 2.28 -11.33 -43.94
C TRP A 82 0.77 -11.05 -44.01
N ARG A 83 -0.01 -12.10 -44.16
CA ARG A 83 -1.47 -12.08 -44.02
C ARG A 83 -1.90 -13.36 -43.32
N THR A 84 -2.62 -13.25 -42.21
CA THR A 84 -3.08 -14.43 -41.46
C THR A 84 -4.31 -15.09 -42.06
N GLY A 85 -5.12 -14.33 -42.81
CA GLY A 85 -6.53 -14.68 -42.98
C GLY A 85 -7.29 -14.57 -41.64
N ARG A 86 -8.55 -15.01 -41.61
CA ARG A 86 -9.31 -15.08 -40.37
C ARG A 86 -8.81 -16.27 -39.55
N VAL A 87 -8.34 -16.01 -38.33
CA VAL A 87 -7.85 -17.02 -37.39
C VAL A 87 -8.85 -17.13 -36.24
N GLU A 88 -9.51 -18.28 -36.10
CA GLU A 88 -10.42 -18.57 -34.98
C GLU A 88 -9.62 -18.71 -33.69
N SER A 89 -9.56 -17.63 -32.91
CA SER A 89 -8.82 -17.55 -31.67
C SER A 89 -9.21 -16.32 -30.85
N ALA A 90 -9.38 -16.50 -29.55
CA ALA A 90 -9.55 -15.42 -28.59
C ALA A 90 -8.22 -14.74 -28.19
N ARG A 91 -7.08 -15.23 -28.67
CA ARG A 91 -5.76 -14.69 -28.30
C ARG A 91 -5.60 -13.26 -28.84
N GLN A 92 -5.25 -12.34 -27.96
CA GLN A 92 -4.95 -10.94 -28.32
C GLN A 92 -3.56 -10.46 -27.87
N LEU A 93 -2.85 -11.28 -27.10
CA LEU A 93 -1.53 -10.96 -26.55
C LEU A 93 -0.46 -11.84 -27.17
N TRP A 94 0.71 -11.24 -27.38
CA TRP A 94 1.94 -11.92 -27.77
C TRP A 94 1.80 -12.83 -29.00
N VAL A 95 0.99 -12.43 -29.99
CA VAL A 95 0.75 -13.18 -31.23
C VAL A 95 1.98 -13.07 -32.14
N GLY A 96 2.69 -14.18 -32.33
CA GLY A 96 3.93 -14.20 -33.10
C GLY A 96 3.72 -13.91 -34.59
N TYR A 97 4.62 -13.12 -35.16
CA TYR A 97 4.72 -12.90 -36.60
C TYR A 97 5.06 -14.21 -37.32
N GLY A 98 4.16 -14.65 -38.21
CA GLY A 98 4.30 -15.88 -39.01
C GLY A 98 4.55 -15.64 -40.50
N GLY A 99 5.05 -14.46 -40.87
CA GLY A 99 5.23 -14.06 -42.26
C GLY A 99 6.64 -14.30 -42.82
N ARG A 100 6.94 -13.61 -43.92
CA ARG A 100 8.27 -13.65 -44.57
C ARG A 100 9.36 -13.25 -43.59
N ARG A 101 10.48 -13.97 -43.59
CA ARG A 101 11.63 -13.70 -42.71
C ARG A 101 12.08 -12.24 -42.79
N LEU A 102 12.03 -11.56 -41.65
CA LEU A 102 12.50 -10.19 -41.52
C LEU A 102 14.02 -10.17 -41.30
N ARG A 103 14.69 -9.15 -41.85
CA ARG A 103 16.15 -8.99 -41.79
C ARG A 103 16.51 -7.72 -41.01
N SER A 104 17.79 -7.57 -40.66
CA SER A 104 18.28 -6.34 -40.03
C SER A 104 17.87 -5.09 -40.80
N ASN A 105 17.45 -4.04 -40.08
CA ASN A 105 16.96 -2.77 -40.65
C ASN A 105 15.67 -2.86 -41.49
N SER A 106 14.93 -3.99 -41.44
CA SER A 106 13.61 -4.08 -42.07
C SER A 106 12.59 -3.19 -41.33
N ARG A 107 11.67 -2.57 -42.07
CA ARG A 107 10.48 -1.92 -41.51
C ARG A 107 9.23 -2.64 -41.98
N GLY A 108 8.26 -2.72 -41.07
CA GLY A 108 6.93 -3.23 -41.36
C GLY A 108 5.87 -2.31 -40.79
N TRP A 109 4.70 -2.33 -41.41
CA TRP A 109 3.48 -1.74 -40.89
C TRP A 109 2.48 -2.86 -40.73
N TRP A 110 1.82 -2.93 -39.59
CA TRP A 110 0.79 -3.93 -39.33
C TRP A 110 -0.52 -3.29 -38.89
N ARG A 111 -1.62 -3.95 -39.24
CA ARG A 111 -2.95 -3.64 -38.75
C ARG A 111 -3.67 -4.92 -38.39
N VAL A 112 -4.66 -4.81 -37.52
CA VAL A 112 -5.48 -5.93 -37.07
C VAL A 112 -6.95 -5.53 -37.13
N ARG A 113 -7.81 -6.49 -37.45
CA ARG A 113 -9.23 -6.43 -37.16
C ARG A 113 -9.62 -7.64 -36.32
N VAL A 114 -10.60 -7.47 -35.46
CA VAL A 114 -11.10 -8.53 -34.58
C VAL A 114 -12.54 -8.85 -34.94
N PHE A 115 -12.91 -10.11 -34.75
CA PHE A 115 -14.28 -10.57 -34.80
C PHE A 115 -14.69 -10.91 -33.38
N THR A 116 -15.85 -10.42 -32.97
CA THR A 116 -16.38 -10.63 -31.62
C THR A 116 -17.78 -11.21 -31.69
N ASN A 117 -18.30 -11.63 -30.54
CA ASN A 117 -19.72 -11.97 -30.37
C ASN A 117 -20.67 -10.78 -30.59
N ARG A 118 -20.17 -9.55 -30.73
CA ARG A 118 -20.96 -8.33 -31.04
C ARG A 118 -20.73 -7.78 -32.45
N GLY A 119 -20.04 -8.53 -33.31
CA GLY A 119 -19.70 -8.13 -34.67
C GLY A 119 -18.20 -7.95 -34.90
N ALA A 120 -17.84 -7.58 -36.12
CA ALA A 120 -16.47 -7.34 -36.52
C ALA A 120 -16.08 -5.87 -36.29
N SER A 121 -14.86 -5.64 -35.82
CA SER A 121 -14.29 -4.30 -35.77
C SER A 121 -13.93 -3.80 -37.17
N ALA A 122 -13.84 -2.48 -37.32
CA ALA A 122 -13.03 -1.91 -38.41
C ALA A 122 -11.55 -2.36 -38.26
N TRP A 123 -10.78 -2.21 -39.33
CA TRP A 123 -9.32 -2.34 -39.24
C TRP A 123 -8.76 -1.26 -38.30
N SER A 124 -7.80 -1.64 -37.46
CA SER A 124 -7.00 -0.69 -36.71
C SER A 124 -6.22 0.24 -37.65
N ARG A 125 -5.82 1.40 -37.13
CA ARG A 125 -4.81 2.23 -37.80
C ARG A 125 -3.49 1.44 -37.90
N PRO A 126 -2.80 1.45 -39.05
CA PRO A 126 -1.49 0.81 -39.18
C PRO A 126 -0.50 1.31 -38.13
N GLN A 127 0.20 0.39 -37.48
CA GLN A 127 1.33 0.69 -36.61
C GLN A 127 2.63 0.23 -37.26
N GLN A 128 3.66 1.08 -37.22
CA GLN A 128 4.99 0.73 -37.69
C GLN A 128 5.74 -0.15 -36.68
N PHE A 129 6.66 -1.00 -37.14
CA PHE A 129 7.76 -1.53 -36.36
C PHE A 129 9.03 -1.64 -37.22
N GLY A 130 10.19 -1.71 -36.57
CA GLY A 130 11.49 -1.84 -37.21
C GLY A 130 12.35 -2.89 -36.51
N ILE A 131 12.98 -3.74 -37.32
CA ILE A 131 13.96 -4.72 -36.86
C ILE A 131 15.31 -4.04 -36.73
N GLY A 132 15.93 -4.21 -35.57
CA GLY A 132 17.26 -3.67 -35.30
C GLY A 132 18.35 -4.30 -36.16
N LEU A 133 19.61 -4.02 -35.83
CA LEU A 133 20.76 -4.72 -36.38
C LEU A 133 20.97 -6.02 -35.61
N LEU A 134 20.57 -7.14 -36.22
CA LEU A 134 20.69 -8.48 -35.63
C LEU A 134 22.12 -9.00 -35.80
N GLY A 135 22.88 -9.00 -34.71
CA GLY A 135 24.23 -9.53 -34.64
C GLY A 135 25.32 -8.63 -35.21
N GLU A 136 26.57 -8.96 -34.91
CA GLU A 136 27.76 -8.17 -35.25
C GLU A 136 27.97 -7.94 -36.75
N THR A 137 27.60 -8.92 -37.59
CA THR A 137 27.80 -8.84 -39.05
C THR A 137 26.93 -7.79 -39.74
N ALA A 138 25.86 -7.31 -39.08
CA ALA A 138 25.01 -6.24 -39.59
C ALA A 138 25.60 -4.84 -39.33
N TRP A 139 26.60 -4.74 -38.45
CA TRP A 139 27.29 -3.49 -38.16
C TRP A 139 28.43 -3.22 -39.16
N ARG A 140 28.72 -1.93 -39.38
CA ARG A 140 29.78 -1.47 -40.29
C ARG A 140 30.66 -0.41 -39.66
N GLY A 141 30.11 0.40 -38.76
CA GLY A 141 30.87 1.28 -37.89
C GLY A 141 31.77 0.52 -36.94
N ARG A 142 32.83 1.21 -36.51
CA ARG A 142 33.81 0.79 -35.53
C ARG A 142 33.52 1.47 -34.20
N TRP A 143 33.93 0.84 -33.11
CA TRP A 143 33.97 1.49 -31.81
C TRP A 143 35.02 2.59 -31.82
N ILE A 144 34.63 3.82 -31.48
CA ILE A 144 35.51 4.99 -31.47
C ILE A 144 35.35 5.81 -30.19
N GLY A 145 36.44 6.40 -29.72
CA GLY A 145 36.49 7.17 -28.48
C GLY A 145 37.89 7.67 -28.14
N LEU A 146 38.09 7.95 -26.85
CA LEU A 146 39.41 8.19 -26.25
C LEU A 146 39.79 6.98 -25.39
N GLU A 147 41.03 6.52 -25.52
CA GLU A 147 41.55 5.34 -24.78
C GLU A 147 42.42 5.71 -23.58
N GLN A 148 42.56 7.00 -23.27
CA GLN A 148 43.37 7.50 -22.16
C GLN A 148 42.65 8.65 -21.44
N LEU A 149 42.99 8.82 -20.17
CA LEU A 149 42.56 9.98 -19.39
C LEU A 149 43.26 11.24 -19.90
N MET A 150 42.50 12.32 -20.00
CA MET A 150 42.99 13.65 -20.34
C MET A 150 43.51 14.36 -19.09
N PRO A 151 44.36 15.40 -19.22
CA PRO A 151 44.80 16.19 -18.08
C PRO A 151 43.64 16.71 -17.23
N GLY A 152 43.74 16.54 -15.90
CA GLY A 152 42.70 16.92 -14.94
C GLY A 152 41.59 15.88 -14.73
N GLU A 153 41.66 14.75 -15.41
CA GLU A 153 40.77 13.60 -15.18
C GLU A 153 41.39 12.60 -14.22
N ARG A 154 40.55 11.96 -13.40
CA ARG A 154 41.02 11.01 -12.39
C ARG A 154 39.98 9.94 -12.09
N ARG A 155 40.48 8.77 -11.71
CA ARG A 155 39.72 7.67 -11.15
C ARG A 155 40.04 7.55 -9.66
N GLY A 156 39.04 7.40 -8.80
CA GLY A 156 39.24 7.29 -7.36
C GLY A 156 37.93 7.36 -6.57
N LEU A 157 37.97 7.86 -5.34
CA LEU A 157 36.76 8.07 -4.53
C LEU A 157 35.83 9.11 -5.18
N HIS A 158 36.37 10.21 -5.70
CA HIS A 158 35.63 11.19 -6.50
C HIS A 158 36.17 11.19 -7.92
N THR A 159 35.75 10.17 -8.67
CA THR A 159 36.02 10.05 -10.09
C THR A 159 35.56 11.31 -10.82
N ARG A 160 36.44 11.85 -11.66
CA ARG A 160 36.19 13.03 -12.49
C ARG A 160 36.62 12.72 -13.93
N LEU A 161 35.65 12.68 -14.85
CA LEU A 161 35.88 12.45 -16.28
C LEU A 161 34.96 13.39 -17.08
N ALA A 162 35.53 14.16 -18.00
CA ALA A 162 34.78 15.08 -18.85
C ALA A 162 34.00 14.32 -19.92
N ALA A 163 32.89 14.88 -20.39
CA ALA A 163 32.16 14.26 -21.49
C ALA A 163 33.00 14.26 -22.78
N ARG A 164 32.78 13.24 -23.63
CA ARG A 164 33.45 13.13 -24.93
C ARG A 164 32.54 13.65 -26.02
N TYR A 165 33.00 14.62 -26.79
CA TYR A 165 32.28 15.18 -27.93
C TYR A 165 32.91 14.62 -29.19
N LEU A 166 32.13 13.91 -30.01
CA LEU A 166 32.60 13.39 -31.28
C LEU A 166 31.72 13.93 -32.41
N ARG A 167 32.34 14.28 -33.54
CA ARG A 167 31.60 14.73 -34.72
C ARG A 167 32.20 14.24 -36.02
N ARG A 168 31.37 14.21 -37.06
CA ARG A 168 31.79 14.05 -38.45
C ARG A 168 30.77 14.65 -39.39
N GLU A 169 31.26 15.24 -40.48
CA GLU A 169 30.45 15.62 -41.63
C GLU A 169 30.48 14.54 -42.71
N PHE A 170 29.31 14.29 -43.29
CA PHE A 170 29.10 13.32 -44.36
C PHE A 170 28.42 14.00 -45.53
N ARG A 171 28.84 13.64 -46.75
CA ARG A 171 28.15 14.05 -47.97
C ARG A 171 27.26 12.91 -48.46
N LEU A 172 25.98 13.23 -48.69
CA LEU A 172 25.03 12.30 -49.30
C LEU A 172 25.16 12.29 -50.82
N GLY A 173 24.77 11.18 -51.44
CA GLY A 173 24.92 10.96 -52.88
C GLY A 173 24.00 11.77 -53.79
N GLY A 174 23.33 12.82 -53.30
CA GLY A 174 22.44 13.70 -54.08
C GLY A 174 21.13 13.07 -54.54
N LYS A 175 20.82 11.83 -54.12
CA LYS A 175 19.60 11.11 -54.47
C LYS A 175 18.48 11.37 -53.46
N PRO A 176 17.20 11.31 -53.86
CA PRO A 176 16.08 11.44 -52.93
C PRO A 176 16.11 10.34 -51.85
N VAL A 177 16.16 10.73 -50.57
CA VAL A 177 16.13 9.80 -49.43
C VAL A 177 14.72 9.26 -49.25
N ARG A 178 14.57 7.93 -49.26
CA ARG A 178 13.32 7.24 -48.93
C ARG A 178 13.15 7.10 -47.42
N ARG A 179 14.19 6.65 -46.72
CA ARG A 179 14.23 6.61 -45.24
C ARG A 179 15.67 6.57 -44.74
N ALA A 180 15.86 7.00 -43.49
CA ALA A 180 17.12 6.81 -42.78
C ALA A 180 16.88 6.40 -41.32
N THR A 181 17.64 5.40 -40.86
CA THR A 181 17.60 4.94 -39.46
C THR A 181 18.98 5.01 -38.84
N ALA A 182 19.10 5.69 -37.70
CA ALA A 182 20.32 5.75 -36.90
C ALA A 182 20.29 4.68 -35.82
N TYR A 183 21.33 3.83 -35.78
CA TYR A 183 21.58 2.86 -34.73
C TYR A 183 22.78 3.32 -33.92
N VAL A 184 22.59 3.57 -32.62
CA VAL A 184 23.62 4.14 -31.75
C VAL A 184 23.80 3.28 -30.51
N ALA A 185 25.03 2.81 -30.32
CA ALA A 185 25.49 2.19 -29.09
C ALA A 185 26.50 3.14 -28.43
N GLY A 186 26.11 3.80 -27.34
CA GLY A 186 27.00 4.61 -26.51
C GLY A 186 27.34 3.87 -25.22
N LEU A 187 28.61 3.55 -24.99
CA LEU A 187 29.07 2.96 -23.74
C LEU A 187 29.17 4.05 -22.67
N GLY A 188 28.45 3.85 -21.57
CA GLY A 188 28.14 4.90 -20.61
C GLY A 188 26.75 5.45 -20.90
N LEU A 189 26.67 6.73 -21.23
CA LEU A 189 25.44 7.42 -21.65
C LEU A 189 25.72 8.26 -22.90
N TYR A 190 24.70 8.60 -23.71
CA TYR A 190 24.91 9.48 -24.86
C TYR A 190 23.75 10.42 -25.20
N ARG A 191 24.10 11.48 -25.94
CA ARG A 191 23.17 12.36 -26.68
C ARG A 191 23.59 12.40 -28.15
N LEU A 192 22.66 12.20 -29.08
CA LEU A 192 22.89 12.19 -30.53
C LEU A 192 22.32 13.46 -31.16
N TYR A 193 23.08 14.06 -32.08
CA TYR A 193 22.68 15.21 -32.87
C TYR A 193 22.89 14.96 -34.36
N VAL A 194 21.95 15.42 -35.18
CA VAL A 194 22.06 15.42 -36.64
C VAL A 194 21.64 16.81 -37.13
N ASN A 195 22.55 17.54 -37.78
CA ASN A 195 22.32 18.91 -38.28
C ASN A 195 21.70 19.83 -37.22
N GLY A 196 22.32 19.91 -36.04
CA GLY A 196 21.86 20.74 -34.92
C GLY A 196 20.69 20.18 -34.12
N ARG A 197 19.95 19.20 -34.65
CA ARG A 197 18.78 18.61 -33.97
C ARG A 197 19.19 17.44 -33.08
N GLU A 198 18.83 17.52 -31.80
CA GLU A 198 18.96 16.38 -30.89
C GLU A 198 17.95 15.28 -31.24
N VAL A 199 18.47 14.10 -31.57
CA VAL A 199 17.69 12.93 -31.93
C VAL A 199 17.26 12.19 -30.65
N GLY A 200 15.95 11.93 -30.53
CA GLY A 200 15.38 11.28 -29.35
C GLY A 200 15.50 12.13 -28.09
N ALA A 201 15.36 13.46 -28.18
CA ALA A 201 15.50 14.40 -27.06
C ALA A 201 14.56 14.13 -25.85
N ARG A 202 13.48 13.35 -26.06
CA ARG A 202 12.59 12.89 -24.97
C ARG A 202 13.19 11.77 -24.12
N ASP A 203 14.21 11.09 -24.61
CA ASP A 203 14.89 9.98 -23.95
C ASP A 203 16.13 10.52 -23.24
N VAL A 204 16.16 10.42 -21.92
CA VAL A 204 17.30 10.82 -21.09
C VAL A 204 18.03 9.60 -20.54
N LEU A 205 19.27 9.78 -20.10
CA LEU A 205 20.08 8.72 -19.49
C LEU A 205 20.09 7.41 -20.32
N LYS A 206 20.24 7.53 -21.64
CA LYS A 206 20.26 6.40 -22.59
C LYS A 206 21.69 5.97 -22.95
N PRO A 207 21.93 4.67 -23.26
CA PRO A 207 20.98 3.55 -23.21
C PRO A 207 20.75 3.05 -21.77
N ALA A 208 19.83 2.11 -21.59
CA ALA A 208 19.61 1.45 -20.30
C ALA A 208 20.89 0.76 -19.79
N PRO A 209 21.19 0.82 -18.47
CA PRO A 209 22.39 0.21 -17.91
C PRO A 209 22.30 -1.33 -17.95
N SER A 210 23.45 -2.00 -18.11
CA SER A 210 23.59 -3.46 -18.09
C SER A 210 24.99 -3.84 -17.60
N ASP A 211 25.24 -5.12 -17.37
CA ASP A 211 26.63 -5.60 -17.30
C ASP A 211 27.21 -5.55 -18.73
N TYR A 212 28.04 -4.54 -19.00
CA TYR A 212 28.60 -4.30 -20.32
C TYR A 212 29.54 -5.42 -20.80
N ARG A 213 29.91 -6.36 -19.92
CA ARG A 213 30.64 -7.58 -20.30
C ARG A 213 29.74 -8.63 -20.96
N LYS A 214 28.42 -8.51 -20.79
CA LYS A 214 27.41 -9.48 -21.22
C LYS A 214 26.49 -8.91 -22.28
N THR A 215 25.98 -7.69 -22.06
CA THR A 215 25.06 -7.01 -22.97
C THR A 215 25.43 -5.55 -23.13
N VAL A 216 25.42 -5.07 -24.37
CA VAL A 216 25.53 -3.65 -24.72
C VAL A 216 24.28 -3.25 -25.49
N TYR A 217 23.47 -2.36 -24.90
CA TYR A 217 22.25 -1.89 -25.55
C TYR A 217 22.56 -0.79 -26.58
N TYR A 218 21.87 -0.86 -27.72
CA TYR A 218 21.79 0.23 -28.69
C TYR A 218 20.34 0.69 -28.88
N ASN A 219 20.16 1.93 -29.30
CA ASN A 219 18.85 2.48 -29.67
C ASN A 219 18.79 2.75 -31.17
N ALA A 220 17.57 2.74 -31.71
CA ALA A 220 17.29 3.00 -33.11
C ALA A 220 16.36 4.22 -33.25
N TYR A 221 16.70 5.14 -34.14
CA TYR A 221 15.94 6.37 -34.37
C TYR A 221 15.67 6.59 -35.85
N ASP A 222 14.48 7.10 -36.15
CA ASP A 222 14.21 7.66 -37.47
C ASP A 222 14.91 9.02 -37.59
N VAL A 223 15.80 9.15 -38.57
CA VAL A 223 16.52 10.40 -38.87
C VAL A 223 16.26 10.87 -40.30
N THR A 224 15.23 10.33 -40.96
CA THR A 224 14.92 10.61 -42.37
C THR A 224 14.80 12.12 -42.62
N GLY A 225 14.04 12.82 -41.79
CA GLY A 225 13.83 14.27 -41.91
C GLY A 225 14.91 15.14 -41.27
N CYS A 226 16.05 14.57 -40.85
CA CYS A 226 17.17 15.31 -40.26
C CYS A 226 18.35 15.46 -41.21
N LEU A 227 18.35 14.72 -42.32
CA LEU A 227 19.48 14.65 -43.25
C LEU A 227 19.39 15.72 -44.33
N ASP A 228 20.55 16.18 -44.79
CA ASP A 228 20.74 17.07 -45.94
C ASP A 228 21.97 16.61 -46.76
N THR A 229 22.19 17.20 -47.94
CA THR A 229 23.31 16.92 -48.86
C THR A 229 24.65 16.92 -48.12
N LEU A 230 24.87 17.91 -47.24
CA LEU A 230 25.95 17.91 -46.26
C LEU A 230 25.32 17.72 -44.87
N THR A 231 25.65 16.62 -44.21
CA THR A 231 25.09 16.25 -42.91
C THR A 231 26.19 16.17 -41.87
N ALA A 232 26.06 16.94 -40.78
CA ALA A 232 26.88 16.79 -39.58
C ALA A 232 26.18 15.85 -38.58
N VAL A 233 26.93 14.87 -38.08
CA VAL A 233 26.49 14.00 -36.99
C VAL A 233 27.39 14.26 -35.79
N GLY A 234 26.78 14.60 -34.66
CA GLY A 234 27.45 14.85 -33.39
C GLY A 234 26.97 13.89 -32.31
N ILE A 235 27.87 13.47 -31.42
CA ILE A 235 27.53 12.64 -30.27
C ILE A 235 28.28 13.13 -29.04
N VAL A 236 27.58 13.21 -27.91
CA VAL A 236 28.18 13.49 -26.59
C VAL A 236 28.10 12.23 -25.77
N LEU A 237 29.20 11.79 -25.17
CA LEU A 237 29.28 10.60 -24.32
C LEU A 237 29.52 11.00 -22.86
N GLY A 238 28.65 10.53 -21.99
CA GLY A 238 28.78 10.59 -20.54
C GLY A 238 29.26 9.26 -19.96
N ASN A 239 29.66 9.28 -18.69
CA ASN A 239 30.31 8.18 -17.99
C ASN A 239 29.37 7.00 -17.80
N GLY A 240 28.13 7.26 -17.35
CA GLY A 240 27.18 6.22 -16.93
C GLY A 240 27.82 5.20 -16.01
N ARG A 241 27.32 3.96 -15.97
CA ARG A 241 27.95 2.89 -15.19
C ARG A 241 29.16 2.24 -15.90
N TYR A 242 29.57 2.75 -17.06
CA TYR A 242 30.69 2.18 -17.83
C TYR A 242 32.04 2.59 -17.24
N PHE A 243 32.16 3.87 -16.83
CA PHE A 243 33.28 4.34 -16.03
C PHE A 243 32.88 4.37 -14.54
N PRO A 244 33.71 3.87 -13.61
CA PRO A 244 33.30 3.66 -12.22
C PRO A 244 33.10 4.98 -11.45
N MET A 245 31.96 5.12 -10.79
CA MET A 245 31.65 6.28 -9.93
C MET A 245 32.57 6.39 -8.71
N ARG A 246 32.98 5.23 -8.20
CA ARG A 246 33.90 5.04 -7.07
C ARG A 246 34.91 3.96 -7.45
N GLN A 247 36.18 4.18 -7.11
CA GLN A 247 37.23 3.19 -7.31
C GLN A 247 38.21 3.16 -6.13
N ASP A 248 37.72 2.81 -4.94
CA ASP A 248 38.51 2.54 -3.73
C ASP A 248 38.87 1.04 -3.61
N LYS A 249 37.97 0.15 -4.05
CA LYS A 249 38.11 -1.32 -3.97
C LYS A 249 37.95 -1.96 -5.35
N PRO A 250 39.04 -2.13 -6.12
CA PRO A 250 38.96 -2.62 -7.51
C PRO A 250 38.35 -4.02 -7.69
N TRP A 251 38.43 -4.88 -6.67
CA TRP A 251 37.78 -6.20 -6.70
C TRP A 251 36.25 -6.13 -6.52
N LYS A 252 35.73 -5.05 -5.90
CA LYS A 252 34.30 -4.85 -5.64
C LYS A 252 33.59 -4.26 -6.85
N THR A 253 34.15 -3.21 -7.46
CA THR A 253 33.51 -2.45 -8.55
C THR A 253 34.32 -2.60 -9.85
N PRO A 254 33.72 -3.18 -10.91
CA PRO A 254 34.41 -3.37 -12.17
C PRO A 254 34.63 -2.03 -12.90
N VAL A 255 35.72 -1.95 -13.65
CA VAL A 255 35.98 -0.89 -14.61
C VAL A 255 35.78 -1.49 -16.00
N PHE A 256 34.79 -1.01 -16.75
CA PHE A 256 34.53 -1.52 -18.09
C PHE A 256 35.39 -0.82 -19.14
N GLY A 257 35.53 0.51 -19.04
CA GLY A 257 36.40 1.28 -19.93
C GLY A 257 36.06 2.78 -19.92
N LEU A 258 36.60 3.52 -20.88
CA LEU A 258 36.26 4.92 -21.12
C LEU A 258 35.07 5.03 -22.11
N PRO A 259 34.20 6.04 -21.97
CA PRO A 259 33.07 6.21 -22.88
C PRO A 259 33.49 6.21 -24.34
N SER A 260 32.87 5.33 -25.12
CA SER A 260 33.08 5.18 -26.56
C SER A 260 31.75 4.86 -27.24
N CYS A 261 31.71 4.96 -28.56
CA CYS A 261 30.47 4.74 -29.30
C CYS A 261 30.66 3.96 -30.59
N ARG A 262 29.55 3.39 -31.05
CA ARG A 262 29.41 2.81 -32.38
C ARG A 262 28.13 3.32 -33.01
N VAL A 263 28.24 3.89 -34.21
CA VAL A 263 27.13 4.53 -34.93
C VAL A 263 27.02 3.94 -36.33
N ASN A 264 25.80 3.59 -36.71
CA ASN A 264 25.41 3.22 -38.06
C ASN A 264 24.16 4.02 -38.44
N ILE A 265 24.26 4.97 -39.36
CA ILE A 265 23.09 5.58 -40.02
C ILE A 265 22.94 4.92 -41.38
N ILE A 266 21.85 4.18 -41.58
CA ILE A 266 21.55 3.52 -42.86
C ILE A 266 20.54 4.38 -43.61
N VAL A 267 20.96 4.92 -44.75
CA VAL A 267 20.16 5.72 -45.66
C VAL A 267 19.74 4.84 -46.84
N GLU A 268 18.44 4.73 -47.06
CA GLU A 268 17.83 4.08 -48.23
C GLU A 268 17.29 5.17 -49.15
N TYR A 269 17.68 5.12 -50.42
CA TYR A 269 17.25 6.06 -51.44
C TYR A 269 16.00 5.55 -52.18
N ALA A 270 15.33 6.45 -52.89
CA ALA A 270 14.12 6.14 -53.67
C ALA A 270 14.39 5.11 -54.80
N ASP A 271 15.62 5.05 -55.33
CA ASP A 271 16.05 4.09 -56.35
C ASP A 271 16.38 2.69 -55.80
N GLY A 272 16.26 2.49 -54.48
CA GLY A 272 16.57 1.23 -53.80
C GLY A 272 18.03 1.06 -53.40
N SER A 273 18.93 1.96 -53.78
CA SER A 273 20.33 1.95 -53.33
C SER A 273 20.45 2.37 -51.85
N THR A 274 21.56 2.00 -51.20
CA THR A 274 21.80 2.32 -49.78
C THR A 274 23.16 2.98 -49.56
N GLN A 275 23.22 3.95 -48.66
CA GLN A 275 24.45 4.54 -48.14
C GLN A 275 24.50 4.37 -46.62
N ARG A 276 25.70 4.16 -46.07
CA ARG A 276 25.90 4.04 -44.62
C ARG A 276 26.84 5.15 -44.13
N LEU A 277 26.39 5.92 -43.14
CA LEU A 277 27.22 6.85 -42.40
C LEU A 277 27.64 6.15 -41.12
N VAL A 278 28.93 5.91 -40.96
CA VAL A 278 29.44 4.99 -39.93
C VAL A 278 30.47 5.68 -39.03
N SER A 279 30.56 5.22 -37.79
CA SER A 279 31.66 5.58 -36.89
C SER A 279 32.97 4.92 -37.34
N ASP A 280 34.05 5.70 -37.46
CA ASP A 280 35.40 5.24 -37.82
C ASP A 280 36.43 6.31 -37.39
N GLU A 281 37.72 6.08 -37.65
CA GLU A 281 38.82 6.95 -37.25
C GLU A 281 38.85 8.32 -37.95
N SER A 282 37.97 8.56 -38.94
CA SER A 282 37.85 9.89 -39.58
C SER A 282 36.92 10.85 -38.82
N TRP A 283 36.27 10.37 -37.76
CA TRP A 283 35.58 11.24 -36.81
C TRP A 283 36.58 12.08 -36.01
N LYS A 284 36.16 13.26 -35.60
CA LYS A 284 36.89 14.10 -34.66
C LYS A 284 36.36 13.93 -33.25
N VAL A 285 37.23 14.09 -32.26
CA VAL A 285 36.90 13.98 -30.83
C VAL A 285 37.57 15.08 -30.02
N THR A 286 36.85 15.60 -29.02
CA THR A 286 37.42 16.48 -28.00
C THR A 286 36.84 16.17 -26.61
N ALA A 287 37.65 16.39 -25.58
CA ALA A 287 37.23 16.44 -24.18
C ALA A 287 37.15 17.89 -23.67
N ALA A 288 37.36 18.89 -24.53
CA ALA A 288 37.33 20.31 -24.20
C ALA A 288 35.94 20.95 -24.44
N GLY A 289 34.86 20.24 -24.14
CA GLY A 289 33.49 20.78 -24.15
C GLY A 289 32.99 21.18 -22.75
N PRO A 290 31.75 21.66 -22.63
CA PRO A 290 31.27 22.28 -21.39
C PRO A 290 31.05 21.30 -20.24
N ILE A 291 30.70 20.02 -20.47
CA ILE A 291 30.53 19.05 -19.38
C ILE A 291 31.92 18.56 -18.94
N ARG A 292 32.43 19.09 -17.84
CA ARG A 292 33.78 18.85 -17.31
C ARG A 292 33.86 17.63 -16.40
N ALA A 293 32.75 17.25 -15.78
CA ALA A 293 32.59 16.03 -14.99
C ALA A 293 31.13 15.60 -15.00
N ASN A 294 30.87 14.30 -14.97
CA ASN A 294 29.53 13.76 -14.76
C ASN A 294 29.61 12.44 -13.99
N ASN A 295 29.19 12.45 -12.74
CA ASN A 295 29.27 11.29 -11.86
C ASN A 295 27.91 11.12 -11.20
N GLU A 296 27.26 9.95 -11.38
CA GLU A 296 25.92 9.70 -10.86
C GLU A 296 25.79 10.01 -9.36
N TYR A 297 26.84 9.79 -8.55
CA TYR A 297 26.80 10.06 -7.11
C TYR A 297 27.20 11.49 -6.74
N ASP A 298 28.14 12.08 -7.48
CA ASP A 298 28.68 13.40 -7.14
C ASP A 298 27.94 14.55 -7.82
N GLY A 299 27.46 14.36 -9.06
CA GLY A 299 26.76 15.35 -9.88
C GLY A 299 27.49 15.73 -11.17
N GLU A 300 27.03 16.80 -11.83
CA GLU A 300 27.58 17.29 -13.10
C GLU A 300 28.29 18.65 -12.92
N GLU A 301 29.52 18.75 -13.42
CA GLU A 301 30.26 20.01 -13.54
C GLU A 301 30.13 20.52 -14.99
N TYR A 302 29.54 21.70 -15.18
CA TYR A 302 29.33 22.35 -16.46
C TYR A 302 30.04 23.71 -16.50
N ASP A 303 30.95 23.91 -17.45
CA ASP A 303 31.62 25.19 -17.70
C ASP A 303 31.15 25.80 -19.02
N ALA A 304 30.25 26.79 -18.93
CA ALA A 304 29.63 27.41 -20.10
C ALA A 304 30.62 28.21 -20.95
N ARG A 305 31.78 28.59 -20.41
CA ARG A 305 32.86 29.23 -21.18
C ARG A 305 33.47 28.28 -22.20
N MET A 306 33.24 26.98 -22.05
CA MET A 306 33.74 25.92 -22.93
C MET A 306 32.67 25.39 -23.90
N GLU A 307 31.53 26.09 -24.06
CA GLU A 307 30.54 25.75 -25.07
C GLU A 307 31.12 25.80 -26.49
N LEU A 308 30.78 24.79 -27.30
CA LEU A 308 31.36 24.57 -28.62
C LEU A 308 30.54 25.19 -29.76
N GLY A 309 29.71 26.19 -29.46
CA GLY A 309 28.84 26.87 -30.43
C GLY A 309 28.07 25.91 -31.35
N GLY A 310 28.17 26.13 -32.66
CA GLY A 310 27.49 25.34 -33.70
C GLY A 310 28.12 23.98 -34.04
N TRP A 311 28.88 23.33 -33.14
CA TRP A 311 29.64 22.09 -33.44
C TRP A 311 28.82 20.94 -34.04
N THR A 312 27.51 20.90 -33.82
CA THR A 312 26.59 19.91 -34.39
C THR A 312 26.04 20.28 -35.77
N MET A 313 26.43 21.45 -36.31
CA MET A 313 26.04 21.92 -37.64
C MET A 313 27.11 21.57 -38.68
N PRO A 314 26.72 21.43 -39.97
CA PRO A 314 27.66 21.42 -41.08
C PRO A 314 28.49 22.72 -41.17
N GLY A 315 29.72 22.62 -41.66
CA GLY A 315 30.62 23.77 -41.85
C GLY A 315 31.32 24.26 -40.58
N TYR A 316 31.25 23.50 -39.48
CA TYR A 316 31.95 23.86 -38.23
C TYR A 316 33.45 23.53 -38.34
N ASP A 317 34.30 24.47 -37.92
CA ASP A 317 35.75 24.28 -37.86
C ASP A 317 36.16 23.39 -36.68
N ASP A 318 36.42 22.12 -36.98
CA ASP A 318 36.93 21.13 -36.03
C ASP A 318 38.42 20.80 -36.22
N SER A 319 39.17 21.67 -36.90
CA SER A 319 40.61 21.50 -37.11
C SER A 319 41.39 21.39 -35.80
N GLY A 320 40.93 22.07 -34.74
CA GLY A 320 41.47 22.00 -33.38
C GLY A 320 41.07 20.74 -32.59
N TRP A 321 40.23 19.86 -33.13
CA TRP A 321 39.83 18.62 -32.47
C TRP A 321 40.77 17.47 -32.83
N GLY A 322 40.98 16.56 -31.89
CA GLY A 322 41.77 15.35 -32.11
C GLY A 322 41.06 14.37 -33.05
N ALA A 323 41.80 13.45 -33.66
CA ALA A 323 41.21 12.32 -34.36
C ALA A 323 40.62 11.32 -33.36
N ALA A 324 39.41 10.82 -33.63
CA ALA A 324 38.83 9.73 -32.86
C ALA A 324 39.65 8.46 -33.05
N ARG A 325 39.94 7.76 -31.96
CA ARG A 325 40.71 6.52 -32.02
C ARG A 325 39.77 5.34 -31.99
N ARG A 326 40.18 4.25 -32.64
CA ARG A 326 39.51 2.97 -32.49
C ARG A 326 39.60 2.52 -31.03
N SER A 327 38.46 2.24 -30.43
CA SER A 327 38.34 1.74 -29.06
C SER A 327 38.36 0.22 -29.00
N ALA A 328 38.68 -0.31 -27.82
CA ALA A 328 38.51 -1.73 -27.54
C ALA A 328 37.05 -2.16 -27.81
N VAL A 329 36.87 -3.33 -28.40
CA VAL A 329 35.54 -3.90 -28.62
C VAL A 329 35.00 -4.37 -27.26
N PRO A 330 33.82 -3.90 -26.80
CA PRO A 330 33.23 -4.39 -25.57
C PRO A 330 32.91 -5.88 -25.71
N THR A 331 33.04 -6.63 -24.62
CA THR A 331 32.81 -8.09 -24.65
C THR A 331 31.32 -8.46 -24.67
N GLY A 332 30.44 -7.54 -24.27
CA GLY A 332 29.00 -7.76 -24.28
C GLY A 332 28.40 -7.83 -25.69
N THR A 333 27.34 -8.61 -25.83
CA THR A 333 26.59 -8.73 -27.09
C THR A 333 25.78 -7.45 -27.36
N LEU A 334 25.89 -6.89 -28.56
CA LEU A 334 25.05 -5.77 -28.99
C LEU A 334 23.59 -6.21 -29.16
N ARG A 335 22.67 -5.51 -28.47
CA ARG A 335 21.23 -5.78 -28.49
C ARG A 335 20.41 -4.52 -28.64
N GLY A 336 19.31 -4.61 -29.38
CA GLY A 336 18.33 -3.52 -29.42
C GLY A 336 17.69 -3.34 -28.04
N GLN A 337 17.62 -2.11 -27.54
CA GLN A 337 16.94 -1.84 -26.27
C GLN A 337 15.42 -2.04 -26.45
N MET A 338 14.88 -3.08 -25.82
CA MET A 338 13.45 -3.42 -25.84
C MET A 338 12.70 -2.99 -24.56
N THR A 339 13.28 -2.07 -23.80
CA THR A 339 12.66 -1.43 -22.64
C THR A 339 12.26 0.01 -22.98
N PRO A 340 11.22 0.57 -22.33
CA PRO A 340 10.96 2.00 -22.39
C PRO A 340 12.20 2.80 -22.01
N ALA A 341 12.46 3.91 -22.69
CA ALA A 341 13.51 4.83 -22.27
C ALA A 341 13.07 5.61 -21.01
N MET A 342 14.04 6.10 -20.25
CA MET A 342 13.80 7.07 -19.18
C MET A 342 13.39 8.42 -19.77
N ALA A 343 12.55 9.15 -19.03
CA ALA A 343 12.13 10.49 -19.39
C ALA A 343 12.15 11.40 -18.16
N ALA A 344 12.48 12.67 -18.38
CA ALA A 344 12.37 13.73 -17.39
C ALA A 344 10.98 14.40 -17.49
N ARG A 345 10.28 14.55 -16.37
CA ARG A 345 8.96 15.17 -16.29
C ARG A 345 8.95 16.29 -15.23
N PRO A 346 8.41 17.49 -15.53
CA PRO A 346 8.28 18.54 -14.51
C PRO A 346 7.50 18.04 -13.29
N SER A 347 8.03 18.31 -12.10
CA SER A 347 7.51 17.80 -10.82
C SER A 347 7.11 18.89 -9.83
N GLY A 348 6.76 20.08 -10.34
CA GLY A 348 6.22 21.18 -9.53
C GLY A 348 7.22 22.31 -9.26
N ARG A 349 6.73 23.39 -8.66
CA ARG A 349 7.49 24.61 -8.37
C ARG A 349 8.03 24.58 -6.94
N ALA A 350 9.21 25.16 -6.75
CA ALA A 350 9.80 25.31 -5.44
C ALA A 350 9.01 26.29 -4.56
N ARG A 351 9.23 26.20 -3.25
CA ARG A 351 8.96 27.23 -2.24
C ARG A 351 10.27 27.61 -1.58
N LEU A 352 10.36 28.84 -1.08
CA LEU A 352 11.49 29.24 -0.25
C LEU A 352 11.38 28.53 1.11
N ALA A 353 12.40 27.75 1.46
CA ALA A 353 12.48 27.10 2.77
C ALA A 353 13.28 27.96 3.77
N GLY A 354 14.33 28.64 3.29
CA GLY A 354 15.15 29.50 4.12
C GLY A 354 16.40 30.01 3.41
N ARG A 355 17.24 30.71 4.16
CA ARG A 355 18.58 31.13 3.76
C ARG A 355 19.56 30.69 4.83
N THR A 356 20.67 30.11 4.41
CA THR A 356 21.73 29.57 5.28
C THR A 356 23.05 30.23 4.93
N GLY A 357 24.12 29.92 5.69
CA GLY A 357 25.48 30.28 5.26
C GLY A 357 25.90 29.63 3.93
N GLY A 358 25.20 28.57 3.50
CA GLY A 358 25.42 27.85 2.24
C GLY A 358 24.57 28.33 1.06
N GLY A 359 23.70 29.33 1.24
CA GLY A 359 22.90 29.91 0.15
C GLY A 359 21.39 29.90 0.40
N VAL A 360 20.61 29.76 -0.67
CA VAL A 360 19.14 29.76 -0.62
C VAL A 360 18.62 28.33 -0.69
N VAL A 361 17.83 27.92 0.31
CA VAL A 361 17.24 26.58 0.37
C VAL A 361 15.81 26.62 -0.16
N LEU A 362 15.53 25.73 -1.11
CA LEU A 362 14.27 25.54 -1.79
C LEU A 362 13.63 24.21 -1.39
N ASP A 363 12.32 24.20 -1.12
CA ASP A 363 11.52 22.99 -0.87
C ASP A 363 10.59 22.72 -2.06
N PHE A 364 10.72 21.55 -2.69
CA PHE A 364 9.81 21.11 -3.76
C PHE A 364 8.56 20.36 -3.24
N GLY A 365 8.41 20.27 -1.92
CA GLY A 365 7.26 19.71 -1.20
C GLY A 365 7.19 18.18 -1.21
N ARG A 366 8.01 17.51 -2.03
CA ARG A 366 8.05 16.05 -2.15
C ARG A 366 9.45 15.57 -2.55
N ASN A 367 9.84 14.45 -1.96
CA ASN A 367 11.03 13.70 -2.32
C ASN A 367 10.82 12.98 -3.67
N MET A 368 11.82 13.04 -4.54
CA MET A 368 11.82 12.49 -5.90
C MET A 368 13.24 12.14 -6.37
N ALA A 369 13.37 11.46 -7.50
CA ALA A 369 14.67 11.29 -8.19
C ALA A 369 14.72 12.06 -9.50
N GLY A 370 15.75 12.87 -9.72
CA GLY A 370 15.96 13.64 -10.95
C GLY A 370 16.90 14.83 -10.76
N TRP A 371 16.54 16.01 -11.27
CA TRP A 371 17.39 17.22 -11.17
C TRP A 371 16.54 18.49 -11.15
N VAL A 372 17.17 19.65 -10.94
CA VAL A 372 16.55 20.95 -11.20
C VAL A 372 17.09 21.58 -12.48
N ALA A 373 16.24 22.33 -13.17
CA ALA A 373 16.60 23.17 -14.31
C ALA A 373 16.36 24.64 -13.97
N PHE A 374 17.24 25.52 -14.46
CA PHE A 374 17.17 26.97 -14.22
C PHE A 374 17.89 27.75 -15.31
N VAL A 375 17.65 29.06 -15.40
CA VAL A 375 18.43 29.96 -16.26
C VAL A 375 19.56 30.55 -15.43
N PRO A 376 20.84 30.23 -15.71
CA PRO A 376 21.98 30.72 -14.95
C PRO A 376 22.11 32.24 -15.01
N ARG A 377 22.58 32.85 -13.92
CA ARG A 377 22.81 34.30 -13.81
C ARG A 377 24.10 34.57 -13.03
N GLY A 378 25.10 35.11 -13.71
CA GLY A 378 26.38 35.45 -13.13
C GLY A 378 27.31 36.09 -14.16
N ARG A 379 28.44 36.62 -13.72
CA ARG A 379 29.52 37.10 -14.57
C ARG A 379 30.32 35.91 -15.11
N ALA A 380 31.08 36.13 -16.18
CA ALA A 380 31.93 35.09 -16.74
C ALA A 380 32.92 34.57 -15.67
N GLY A 381 32.89 33.26 -15.40
CA GLY A 381 33.70 32.60 -14.38
C GLY A 381 33.06 32.49 -12.99
N ASP A 382 31.91 33.13 -12.75
CA ASP A 382 31.14 32.93 -11.51
C ASP A 382 30.61 31.49 -11.45
N THR A 383 30.61 30.90 -10.25
CA THR A 383 30.20 29.51 -10.04
C THR A 383 28.90 29.44 -9.26
N ILE A 384 27.89 28.81 -9.85
CA ILE A 384 26.62 28.45 -9.22
C ILE A 384 26.72 26.99 -8.76
N ARG A 385 26.39 26.73 -7.49
CA ARG A 385 26.33 25.37 -6.93
C ARG A 385 24.90 25.03 -6.56
N VAL A 386 24.50 23.81 -6.90
CA VAL A 386 23.16 23.27 -6.63
C VAL A 386 23.34 21.96 -5.88
N ARG A 387 23.09 21.99 -4.57
CA ARG A 387 23.22 20.83 -3.67
C ARG A 387 21.86 20.25 -3.33
N TYR A 388 21.79 18.92 -3.24
CA TYR A 388 20.53 18.19 -3.11
C TYR A 388 20.46 17.42 -1.78
N ALA A 389 19.29 17.39 -1.15
CA ALA A 389 19.04 16.56 0.03
C ALA A 389 17.59 16.10 0.16
N GLU A 390 17.37 14.98 0.85
CA GLU A 390 16.04 14.46 1.15
C GLU A 390 15.36 15.21 2.31
N ARG A 391 16.16 15.77 3.23
CA ARG A 391 15.73 16.35 4.50
C ARG A 391 16.54 17.60 4.86
N LEU A 392 16.05 18.34 5.84
CA LEU A 392 16.75 19.46 6.47
C LEU A 392 17.15 19.11 7.90
N ASN A 393 18.22 19.71 8.37
CA ASN A 393 18.56 19.82 9.79
C ASN A 393 17.57 20.76 10.50
N ALA A 394 17.59 20.76 11.83
CA ALA A 394 16.75 21.62 12.65
C ALA A 394 17.03 23.13 12.44
N ASP A 395 18.24 23.49 12.01
CA ASP A 395 18.65 24.86 11.69
C ASP A 395 18.28 25.30 10.25
N GLY A 396 17.62 24.42 9.48
CA GLY A 396 17.22 24.68 8.09
C GLY A 396 18.29 24.39 7.03
N THR A 397 19.50 23.96 7.41
CA THR A 397 20.54 23.51 6.46
C THR A 397 20.21 22.13 5.88
N LEU A 398 20.84 21.76 4.76
CA LEU A 398 20.65 20.43 4.16
C LEU A 398 21.18 19.33 5.08
N TYR A 399 20.38 18.27 5.29
CA TYR A 399 20.85 17.05 5.94
C TYR A 399 21.45 16.10 4.91
N THR A 400 22.78 15.97 4.90
CA THR A 400 23.53 15.20 3.89
C THR A 400 24.25 13.97 4.46
N ALA A 401 24.22 13.76 5.78
CA ALA A 401 24.93 12.65 6.43
C ALA A 401 24.50 11.28 5.87
N ASN A 402 23.21 11.11 5.52
CA ASN A 402 22.70 9.87 4.94
C ASN A 402 23.06 9.64 3.47
N LEU A 403 23.62 10.66 2.79
CA LEU A 403 24.18 10.53 1.44
C LEU A 403 25.56 9.84 1.45
N ARG A 404 26.17 9.72 2.63
CA ARG A 404 27.52 9.17 2.87
C ARG A 404 28.56 10.01 2.12
N ASP A 405 29.33 9.41 1.20
CA ASP A 405 30.32 10.14 0.40
C ASP A 405 29.76 10.67 -0.94
N ALA A 406 28.47 10.50 -1.24
CA ALA A 406 27.86 11.10 -2.43
C ALA A 406 27.74 12.61 -2.24
N ARG A 407 28.37 13.40 -3.10
CA ARG A 407 28.28 14.87 -3.02
C ARG A 407 26.88 15.39 -3.37
N SER A 408 26.20 14.74 -4.32
CA SER A 408 24.90 15.18 -4.85
C SER A 408 24.87 16.69 -5.10
N GLU A 409 25.78 17.16 -5.96
CA GLU A 409 26.04 18.57 -6.23
C GLU A 409 26.26 18.79 -7.74
N ASP A 410 25.46 19.67 -8.33
CA ASP A 410 25.73 20.17 -9.67
C ASP A 410 26.44 21.53 -9.61
N ILE A 411 27.43 21.73 -10.48
CA ILE A 411 28.25 22.94 -10.55
C ILE A 411 28.10 23.55 -11.95
N TYR A 412 27.73 24.82 -12.03
CA TYR A 412 27.65 25.58 -13.27
C TYR A 412 28.58 26.80 -13.22
N VAL A 413 29.52 26.90 -14.16
CA VAL A 413 30.39 28.07 -14.33
C VAL A 413 29.85 28.94 -15.45
N CYS A 414 29.52 30.19 -15.12
CA CYS A 414 28.84 31.12 -16.02
C CYS A 414 29.76 31.58 -17.16
N SER A 415 29.18 31.76 -18.34
CA SER A 415 29.87 32.39 -19.48
C SER A 415 29.76 33.91 -19.45
N GLY A 416 28.85 34.45 -18.65
CA GLY A 416 28.47 35.88 -18.64
C GLY A 416 27.51 36.26 -19.77
N ARG A 417 27.10 35.30 -20.60
CA ARG A 417 26.14 35.45 -21.71
C ARG A 417 25.02 34.41 -21.64
N ASP A 418 24.79 33.86 -20.44
CA ASP A 418 23.91 32.72 -20.22
C ASP A 418 22.43 33.16 -20.33
N THR A 419 21.74 32.74 -21.39
CA THR A 419 20.31 33.08 -21.63
C THR A 419 19.39 31.87 -21.74
N ALA A 420 19.96 30.67 -21.86
CA ALA A 420 19.20 29.44 -22.05
C ALA A 420 18.94 28.72 -20.72
N LEU A 421 17.87 27.90 -20.71
CA LEU A 421 17.61 26.98 -19.60
C LEU A 421 18.71 25.92 -19.57
N TRP A 422 19.39 25.80 -18.44
CA TRP A 422 20.35 24.74 -18.17
C TRP A 422 19.73 23.64 -17.31
N GLN A 423 20.15 22.40 -17.58
CA GLN A 423 19.89 21.21 -16.79
C GLN A 423 21.05 20.21 -16.97
N PRO A 424 21.34 19.35 -15.99
CA PRO A 424 22.35 18.31 -16.17
C PRO A 424 21.94 17.29 -17.24
N SER A 425 22.93 16.64 -17.85
CA SER A 425 22.72 15.70 -18.96
C SER A 425 22.85 14.22 -18.57
N PHE A 426 23.76 13.89 -17.66
CA PHE A 426 24.20 12.50 -17.44
C PHE A 426 24.11 12.02 -15.97
N VAL A 427 23.44 12.78 -15.11
CA VAL A 427 23.29 12.46 -13.68
C VAL A 427 21.83 12.59 -13.23
N TYR A 428 21.54 12.12 -12.02
CA TYR A 428 20.31 12.39 -11.28
C TYR A 428 20.62 12.35 -9.77
N HIS A 429 19.72 12.92 -8.97
CA HIS A 429 19.82 13.04 -7.52
C HIS A 429 18.50 12.63 -6.88
N GLY A 430 18.54 12.07 -5.66
CA GLY A 430 17.34 11.86 -4.85
C GLY A 430 17.16 13.00 -3.86
N PHE A 431 16.07 13.77 -3.95
CA PHE A 431 15.91 15.01 -3.21
C PHE A 431 14.47 15.46 -3.03
N ARG A 432 14.27 16.26 -1.97
CA ARG A 432 13.13 17.17 -1.78
C ARG A 432 13.59 18.62 -1.71
N TYR A 433 14.76 18.84 -1.09
CA TYR A 433 15.33 20.14 -0.84
C TYR A 433 16.55 20.37 -1.71
N VAL A 434 16.71 21.62 -2.14
CA VAL A 434 17.85 22.06 -2.94
C VAL A 434 18.41 23.34 -2.34
N GLU A 435 19.72 23.39 -2.14
CA GLU A 435 20.42 24.61 -1.76
C GLU A 435 21.16 25.18 -2.97
N VAL A 436 20.96 26.47 -3.23
CA VAL A 436 21.57 27.20 -4.35
C VAL A 436 22.52 28.26 -3.80
N GLU A 437 23.78 28.16 -4.21
CA GLU A 437 24.87 29.08 -3.85
C GLU A 437 25.39 29.78 -5.11
N GLY A 438 25.85 31.03 -4.98
CA GLY A 438 26.56 31.74 -6.06
C GLY A 438 25.68 32.29 -7.19
N MET A 439 24.36 32.38 -6.99
CA MET A 439 23.43 33.00 -7.95
C MET A 439 22.60 34.12 -7.29
N ASP A 440 22.54 35.28 -7.93
CA ASP A 440 21.68 36.38 -7.50
C ASP A 440 20.21 36.15 -7.90
N GLY A 441 19.29 36.76 -7.16
CA GLY A 441 17.87 36.73 -7.50
C GLY A 441 17.22 35.35 -7.44
N VAL A 442 17.75 34.45 -6.59
CA VAL A 442 17.15 33.13 -6.34
C VAL A 442 15.78 33.30 -5.69
N GLY A 443 14.74 33.13 -6.49
CA GLY A 443 13.35 33.04 -6.06
C GLY A 443 12.75 31.68 -6.42
N PRO A 444 11.62 31.28 -5.79
CA PRO A 444 11.04 29.95 -6.00
C PRO A 444 10.58 29.67 -7.46
N GLY A 445 10.34 30.73 -8.24
CA GLY A 445 9.99 30.62 -9.67
C GLY A 445 11.18 30.43 -10.62
N ALA A 446 12.43 30.54 -10.14
CA ALA A 446 13.62 30.45 -10.98
C ALA A 446 14.03 28.99 -11.30
N PHE A 447 13.52 28.02 -10.54
CA PHE A 447 13.90 26.61 -10.62
C PHE A 447 12.69 25.72 -10.92
N THR A 448 12.89 24.74 -11.80
CA THR A 448 11.91 23.67 -12.05
C THR A 448 12.55 22.33 -11.72
N ALA A 449 11.95 21.55 -10.81
CA ALA A 449 12.36 20.17 -10.58
C ALA A 449 11.81 19.26 -11.67
N TYR A 450 12.63 18.33 -12.14
CA TYR A 450 12.26 17.26 -13.05
C TYR A 450 12.43 15.92 -12.33
N SER A 451 11.37 15.12 -12.31
CA SER A 451 11.45 13.71 -11.90
C SER A 451 11.83 12.85 -13.11
N VAL A 452 12.75 11.92 -12.92
CA VAL A 452 13.32 11.07 -13.96
C VAL A 452 13.01 9.62 -13.65
N ALA A 453 12.32 8.95 -14.55
CA ALA A 453 11.95 7.54 -14.40
C ALA A 453 11.74 6.87 -15.77
N ASP A 454 11.77 5.54 -15.81
CA ASP A 454 11.34 4.76 -16.97
C ASP A 454 9.90 5.09 -17.36
N ARG A 455 9.62 5.20 -18.67
CA ARG A 455 8.26 5.43 -19.19
C ARG A 455 7.39 4.18 -19.07
N MET A 456 6.87 3.92 -17.88
CA MET A 456 5.98 2.78 -17.57
C MET A 456 4.51 2.99 -17.98
N GLY A 457 4.25 3.73 -19.06
CA GLY A 457 2.93 3.83 -19.69
C GLY A 457 1.77 4.18 -18.74
N ARG A 458 0.88 3.20 -18.55
CA ARG A 458 -0.39 3.29 -17.79
C ARG A 458 -0.15 3.12 -16.29
N GLN A 459 -0.84 3.92 -15.49
CA GLN A 459 -0.69 3.92 -14.03
C GLN A 459 -1.98 3.47 -13.32
N GLY A 460 -1.81 2.68 -12.27
CA GLY A 460 -2.88 2.33 -11.34
C GLY A 460 -3.19 3.47 -10.37
N THR A 461 -4.38 3.41 -9.77
CA THR A 461 -4.83 4.39 -8.77
C THR A 461 -5.40 3.67 -7.56
N PHE A 462 -5.31 4.30 -6.39
CA PHE A 462 -5.87 3.78 -5.15
C PHE A 462 -6.26 4.94 -4.23
N ALA A 463 -7.44 4.83 -3.63
CA ALA A 463 -7.91 5.68 -2.55
C ALA A 463 -8.88 4.90 -1.66
N CYS A 464 -8.95 5.21 -0.37
CA CYS A 464 -9.92 4.65 0.56
C CYS A 464 -10.38 5.68 1.59
N SER A 465 -11.34 5.32 2.46
CA SER A 465 -11.83 6.22 3.51
C SER A 465 -10.80 6.50 4.62
N ASP A 466 -9.74 5.69 4.76
CA ASP A 466 -8.60 6.03 5.60
C ASP A 466 -7.61 6.92 4.84
N TYR A 467 -7.57 8.20 5.23
CA TYR A 467 -6.70 9.20 4.61
C TYR A 467 -5.22 8.81 4.71
N THR A 468 -4.78 8.25 5.83
CA THR A 468 -3.38 7.88 6.05
C THR A 468 -2.95 6.80 5.07
N LEU A 469 -3.72 5.73 4.89
CA LEU A 469 -3.41 4.65 3.96
C LEU A 469 -3.37 5.15 2.51
N THR A 470 -4.31 6.04 2.12
CA THR A 470 -4.25 6.69 0.81
C THR A 470 -2.94 7.46 0.61
N ARG A 471 -2.47 8.18 1.64
CA ARG A 471 -1.19 8.89 1.61
C ARG A 471 0.03 7.96 1.58
N VAL A 472 -0.04 6.82 2.28
CA VAL A 472 1.00 5.78 2.25
C VAL A 472 1.14 5.21 0.83
N VAL A 473 0.04 4.86 0.17
CA VAL A 473 0.09 4.32 -1.20
C VAL A 473 0.61 5.36 -2.21
N GLU A 474 0.28 6.64 -2.04
CA GLU A 474 0.87 7.70 -2.87
C GLU A 474 2.37 7.90 -2.61
N ALA A 475 2.83 7.77 -1.37
CA ALA A 475 4.26 7.76 -1.04
C ALA A 475 4.97 6.55 -1.67
N ALA A 476 4.35 5.37 -1.62
CA ALA A 476 4.83 4.16 -2.29
C ALA A 476 5.02 4.38 -3.79
N ARG A 477 3.97 4.89 -4.47
CA ARG A 477 3.98 5.16 -5.91
C ARG A 477 5.16 6.05 -6.32
N ARG A 478 5.41 7.13 -5.58
CA ARG A 478 6.53 8.05 -5.84
C ARG A 478 7.90 7.41 -5.57
N GLY A 479 8.00 6.61 -4.51
CA GLY A 479 9.23 5.90 -4.18
C GLY A 479 9.60 4.90 -5.27
N ILE A 480 8.61 4.13 -5.76
CA ILE A 480 8.77 3.19 -6.88
C ILE A 480 9.23 3.95 -8.13
N GLU A 481 8.53 5.02 -8.53
CA GLU A 481 8.90 5.84 -9.69
C GLU A 481 10.34 6.40 -9.57
N SER A 482 10.73 6.84 -8.38
CA SER A 482 12.08 7.37 -8.11
C SER A 482 13.18 6.31 -8.28
N ASN A 483 12.87 5.04 -8.03
CA ASN A 483 13.84 3.95 -7.98
C ASN A 483 13.94 3.14 -9.29
N TYR A 484 13.35 3.62 -10.39
CA TYR A 484 13.43 2.96 -11.70
C TYR A 484 14.37 3.77 -12.60
N LYS A 485 15.49 3.15 -13.01
CA LYS A 485 16.56 3.76 -13.81
C LYS A 485 17.07 2.83 -14.92
N GLY A 486 16.15 2.21 -15.67
CA GLY A 486 16.44 1.10 -16.57
C GLY A 486 16.79 -0.21 -15.86
N MET A 487 16.77 -0.19 -14.53
CA MET A 487 16.83 -1.28 -13.56
C MET A 487 16.17 -0.77 -12.26
N PRO A 488 15.60 -1.65 -11.43
CA PRO A 488 15.09 -1.26 -10.12
C PRO A 488 16.27 -1.08 -9.15
N VAL A 489 16.50 0.12 -8.63
CA VAL A 489 17.53 0.39 -7.59
C VAL A 489 16.90 0.40 -6.18
N ASP A 490 17.72 0.22 -5.16
CA ASP A 490 17.33 0.29 -3.73
C ASP A 490 16.90 1.70 -3.32
N CYS A 491 17.75 2.68 -3.62
CA CYS A 491 17.56 4.08 -3.28
C CYS A 491 18.17 5.00 -4.36
N PRO A 492 17.69 6.24 -4.54
CA PRO A 492 18.12 7.10 -5.65
C PRO A 492 19.13 8.20 -5.30
N GLN A 493 19.55 8.33 -4.03
CA GLN A 493 20.28 9.50 -3.51
C GLN A 493 21.74 9.23 -3.14
N ARG A 494 22.04 8.18 -2.35
CA ARG A 494 23.39 7.97 -1.79
C ARG A 494 24.33 7.30 -2.78
N ASN A 495 25.57 7.05 -2.38
CA ASN A 495 26.60 6.33 -3.15
C ASN A 495 26.34 4.81 -3.30
N GLU A 496 25.10 4.41 -3.56
CA GLU A 496 24.64 3.02 -3.70
C GLU A 496 23.89 2.82 -5.00
N ARG A 497 22.59 3.11 -5.02
CA ARG A 497 21.73 3.06 -6.22
C ARG A 497 21.98 1.77 -6.99
N GLN A 498 21.95 0.68 -6.25
CA GLN A 498 22.27 -0.66 -6.72
C GLN A 498 20.98 -1.46 -6.90
N PRO A 499 20.91 -2.32 -7.92
CA PRO A 499 19.76 -3.18 -8.14
C PRO A 499 19.78 -4.42 -7.23
N TRP A 500 19.61 -4.18 -5.93
CA TRP A 500 19.50 -5.21 -4.90
C TRP A 500 18.31 -6.12 -5.18
N LEU A 501 18.55 -7.44 -5.18
CA LEU A 501 17.53 -8.40 -5.58
C LEU A 501 16.42 -8.56 -4.52
N GLY A 502 16.80 -8.61 -3.23
CA GLY A 502 15.88 -8.87 -2.11
C GLY A 502 14.73 -7.86 -1.99
N ASP A 503 14.97 -6.61 -2.39
CA ASP A 503 14.00 -5.51 -2.39
C ASP A 503 12.73 -5.77 -3.22
N ARG A 504 12.82 -6.63 -4.25
CA ARG A 504 11.79 -6.77 -5.29
C ARG A 504 11.23 -8.17 -5.45
N THR A 505 11.38 -9.01 -4.43
CA THR A 505 10.75 -10.33 -4.35
C THR A 505 9.22 -10.21 -4.43
N ALA A 506 8.52 -10.06 -3.29
CA ALA A 506 7.08 -9.79 -3.28
C ALA A 506 6.74 -8.38 -3.82
N GLY A 507 7.66 -7.42 -3.69
CA GLY A 507 7.48 -6.05 -4.14
C GLY A 507 7.13 -5.93 -5.63
N SER A 508 7.67 -6.81 -6.48
CA SER A 508 7.37 -6.82 -7.92
C SER A 508 5.87 -7.04 -8.24
N LEU A 509 5.17 -7.81 -7.40
CA LEU A 509 3.72 -8.02 -7.53
C LEU A 509 2.97 -6.72 -7.23
N GLY A 510 3.30 -6.07 -6.11
CA GLY A 510 2.69 -4.81 -5.70
C GLY A 510 2.93 -3.67 -6.71
N GLU A 511 4.14 -3.58 -7.25
CA GLU A 511 4.52 -2.57 -8.24
C GLU A 511 3.77 -2.75 -9.57
N SER A 512 3.51 -4.01 -9.96
CA SER A 512 2.70 -4.31 -11.15
C SER A 512 1.24 -3.85 -11.05
N ARG A 513 0.74 -3.60 -9.83
CA ARG A 513 -0.59 -2.99 -9.61
C ARG A 513 -0.61 -1.50 -9.96
N LEU A 514 0.52 -0.82 -9.79
CA LEU A 514 0.64 0.61 -10.00
C LEU A 514 1.20 0.97 -11.39
N PHE A 515 2.00 0.09 -12.02
CA PHE A 515 2.71 0.42 -13.25
C PHE A 515 2.73 -0.73 -14.27
N ASP A 516 2.73 -0.39 -15.57
CA ASP A 516 3.13 -1.32 -16.63
C ASP A 516 4.66 -1.52 -16.62
N CYS A 517 5.14 -2.32 -15.66
CA CYS A 517 6.56 -2.59 -15.43
C CYS A 517 7.06 -3.89 -16.10
N GLY A 518 6.22 -4.61 -16.85
CA GLY A 518 6.55 -5.93 -17.40
C GLY A 518 7.81 -5.94 -18.27
N ARG A 519 7.97 -4.95 -19.16
CA ARG A 519 9.15 -4.85 -20.04
C ARG A 519 10.45 -4.59 -19.27
N LEU A 520 10.39 -3.74 -18.24
CA LEU A 520 11.56 -3.47 -17.39
C LEU A 520 11.98 -4.74 -16.66
N TYR A 521 11.01 -5.48 -16.10
CA TYR A 521 11.27 -6.73 -15.40
C TYR A 521 11.76 -7.85 -16.31
N ALA A 522 11.23 -7.98 -17.54
CA ALA A 522 11.74 -8.93 -18.52
C ALA A 522 13.22 -8.66 -18.87
N LYS A 523 13.63 -7.39 -18.92
CA LYS A 523 15.03 -7.00 -19.06
C LYS A 523 15.84 -7.30 -17.80
N TRP A 524 15.31 -7.01 -16.62
CA TRP A 524 16.02 -7.25 -15.37
C TRP A 524 16.22 -8.74 -15.08
N VAL A 525 15.24 -9.59 -15.39
CA VAL A 525 15.38 -11.06 -15.37
C VAL A 525 16.57 -11.51 -16.21
N ARG A 526 16.77 -10.93 -17.40
CA ARG A 526 17.96 -11.19 -18.21
C ARG A 526 19.24 -10.73 -17.52
N ASP A 527 19.26 -9.53 -16.95
CA ASP A 527 20.43 -9.03 -16.22
C ASP A 527 20.83 -9.98 -15.08
N ILE A 528 19.86 -10.53 -14.34
CA ILE A 528 20.10 -11.52 -13.29
C ILE A 528 20.69 -12.81 -13.86
N CYS A 529 20.11 -13.34 -14.94
CA CYS A 529 20.64 -14.53 -15.62
C CYS A 529 22.06 -14.32 -16.15
N GLU A 530 22.36 -13.14 -16.70
CA GLU A 530 23.68 -12.80 -17.25
C GLU A 530 24.74 -12.56 -16.16
N ALA A 531 24.31 -12.16 -14.97
CA ALA A 531 25.17 -11.99 -13.79
C ALA A 531 25.49 -13.33 -13.08
N GLN A 532 24.80 -14.42 -13.42
CA GLN A 532 25.06 -15.74 -12.84
C GLN A 532 26.45 -16.26 -13.26
N ARG A 533 27.21 -16.75 -12.28
CA ARG A 533 28.49 -17.42 -12.50
C ARG A 533 28.30 -18.81 -13.10
N GLU A 534 29.39 -19.39 -13.61
CA GLU A 534 29.40 -20.72 -14.23
C GLU A 534 29.02 -21.84 -13.24
N ASP A 535 29.37 -21.69 -11.96
CA ASP A 535 28.99 -22.61 -10.87
C ASP A 535 27.50 -22.56 -10.51
N GLY A 536 26.77 -21.52 -10.95
CA GLY A 536 25.36 -21.33 -10.66
C GLY A 536 25.07 -20.27 -9.60
N CYS A 537 26.08 -19.69 -8.95
CA CYS A 537 25.90 -18.61 -7.99
C CYS A 537 25.33 -17.35 -8.68
N ILE A 538 24.27 -16.79 -8.12
CA ILE A 538 23.66 -15.51 -8.52
C ILE A 538 24.08 -14.46 -7.47
N PRO A 539 24.49 -13.23 -7.87
CA PRO A 539 24.88 -12.20 -6.92
C PRO A 539 23.67 -11.56 -6.23
N ASP A 540 23.91 -10.86 -5.14
CA ASP A 540 22.87 -10.14 -4.38
C ASP A 540 22.39 -8.86 -5.09
N VAL A 541 23.15 -8.41 -6.09
CA VAL A 541 22.90 -7.21 -6.91
C VAL A 541 23.09 -7.57 -8.39
N ALA A 542 22.08 -7.31 -9.25
CA ALA A 542 22.18 -7.56 -10.68
C ALA A 542 21.56 -6.43 -11.53
N PRO A 543 22.26 -5.85 -12.54
CA PRO A 543 23.62 -6.13 -12.98
C PRO A 543 24.68 -6.03 -11.87
N ALA A 544 25.71 -6.89 -11.93
CA ALA A 544 26.74 -7.01 -10.91
C ALA A 544 27.77 -5.86 -10.95
N PHE A 545 27.30 -4.63 -10.75
CA PHE A 545 28.17 -3.45 -10.56
C PHE A 545 28.90 -3.50 -9.22
N TRP A 546 28.33 -4.20 -8.24
CA TRP A 546 29.05 -4.69 -7.07
C TRP A 546 29.15 -6.22 -7.15
N ASN A 547 30.37 -6.75 -7.08
CA ASN A 547 30.65 -8.18 -7.13
C ASN A 547 30.31 -8.86 -5.77
N TYR A 548 29.05 -8.82 -5.36
CA TYR A 548 28.54 -9.45 -4.13
C TYR A 548 27.91 -10.80 -4.44
N TYR A 549 28.74 -11.84 -4.41
CA TYR A 549 28.34 -13.24 -4.56
C TYR A 549 28.43 -13.91 -3.20
N THR A 550 27.34 -13.86 -2.43
CA THR A 550 27.34 -14.37 -1.05
C THR A 550 26.68 -15.75 -0.92
N ASP A 551 26.17 -16.32 -2.02
CA ASP A 551 25.34 -17.52 -2.07
C ASP A 551 24.04 -17.42 -1.24
N ASP A 552 23.55 -16.21 -1.04
CA ASP A 552 22.27 -16.00 -0.39
C ASP A 552 21.10 -16.64 -1.16
N VAL A 553 20.03 -16.98 -0.45
CA VAL A 553 18.82 -17.57 -1.06
C VAL A 553 17.72 -16.54 -1.24
N THR A 554 17.54 -15.64 -0.28
CA THR A 554 16.39 -14.74 -0.22
C THR A 554 16.49 -13.59 -1.22
N TRP A 555 17.69 -13.12 -1.54
CA TRP A 555 17.93 -12.09 -2.55
C TRP A 555 17.76 -12.67 -3.96
N PRO A 556 18.53 -13.69 -4.39
CA PRO A 556 18.35 -14.30 -5.71
C PRO A 556 16.98 -14.92 -5.99
N ALA A 557 16.17 -15.21 -4.96
CA ALA A 557 14.77 -15.62 -5.12
C ALA A 557 13.92 -14.60 -5.92
N ALA A 558 14.39 -13.36 -6.08
CA ALA A 558 13.78 -12.40 -7.00
C ALA A 558 13.63 -12.95 -8.42
N LEU A 559 14.58 -13.76 -8.92
CA LEU A 559 14.52 -14.30 -10.29
C LEU A 559 13.26 -15.15 -10.54
N PRO A 560 13.02 -16.27 -9.81
CA PRO A 560 11.80 -17.04 -10.01
C PRO A 560 10.53 -16.28 -9.64
N MET A 561 10.56 -15.39 -8.64
CA MET A 561 9.37 -14.63 -8.24
C MET A 561 8.95 -13.57 -9.27
N VAL A 562 9.90 -12.84 -9.87
CA VAL A 562 9.62 -11.91 -10.95
C VAL A 562 9.16 -12.64 -12.21
N CYS A 563 9.75 -13.80 -12.51
CA CYS A 563 9.27 -14.66 -13.60
C CYS A 563 7.81 -15.08 -13.38
N ASP A 564 7.41 -15.39 -12.15
CA ASP A 564 6.03 -15.70 -11.80
C ASP A 564 5.11 -14.48 -12.02
N MET A 565 5.53 -13.30 -11.58
CA MET A 565 4.80 -12.05 -11.85
C MET A 565 4.62 -11.79 -13.36
N LEU A 566 5.67 -11.97 -14.17
CA LEU A 566 5.60 -11.80 -15.63
C LEU A 566 4.64 -12.82 -16.27
N LEU A 567 4.64 -14.05 -15.81
CA LEU A 567 3.73 -15.09 -16.27
C LEU A 567 2.27 -14.75 -15.92
N GLU A 568 2.01 -14.48 -14.65
CA GLU A 568 0.66 -14.34 -14.10
C GLU A 568 0.01 -13.01 -14.48
N ARG A 569 0.79 -11.91 -14.51
CA ARG A 569 0.26 -10.54 -14.69
C ARG A 569 0.47 -9.98 -16.09
N GLN A 570 1.48 -10.47 -16.81
CA GLN A 570 1.83 -9.98 -18.15
C GLN A 570 1.63 -11.01 -19.26
N ALA A 571 1.26 -12.26 -18.91
CA ALA A 571 1.16 -13.39 -19.83
C ALA A 571 2.45 -13.62 -20.65
N ASP A 572 3.62 -13.25 -20.11
CA ASP A 572 4.90 -13.37 -20.82
C ASP A 572 5.62 -14.68 -20.48
N THR A 573 5.25 -15.73 -21.21
CA THR A 573 5.86 -17.06 -21.08
C THR A 573 7.31 -17.09 -21.57
N LEU A 574 7.71 -16.19 -22.48
CA LEU A 574 9.03 -16.22 -23.10
C LEU A 574 10.13 -15.87 -22.10
N SER A 575 9.88 -14.91 -21.21
CA SER A 575 10.83 -14.54 -20.15
C SER A 575 11.08 -15.71 -19.19
N VAL A 576 10.03 -16.44 -18.82
CA VAL A 576 10.14 -17.65 -17.97
C VAL A 576 10.98 -18.72 -18.67
N SER A 577 10.65 -19.05 -19.92
CA SER A 577 11.37 -20.11 -20.65
C SER A 577 12.86 -19.79 -20.84
N ARG A 578 13.20 -18.52 -21.07
CA ARG A 578 14.60 -18.09 -21.20
C ARG A 578 15.37 -18.11 -19.88
N ALA A 579 14.70 -17.81 -18.77
CA ALA A 579 15.31 -17.76 -17.45
C ALA A 579 15.44 -19.15 -16.79
N TYR A 580 14.60 -20.12 -17.19
CA TYR A 580 14.50 -21.42 -16.53
C TYR A 580 15.85 -22.16 -16.35
N PRO A 581 16.74 -22.24 -17.36
CA PRO A 581 18.04 -22.90 -17.17
C PRO A 581 18.90 -22.26 -16.07
N ALA A 582 18.87 -20.92 -15.96
CA ALA A 582 19.61 -20.20 -14.92
C ALA A 582 19.02 -20.47 -13.53
N MET A 583 17.69 -20.47 -13.40
CA MET A 583 16.99 -20.79 -12.15
C MET A 583 17.30 -22.21 -11.67
N ALA A 584 17.21 -23.19 -12.58
CA ALA A 584 17.51 -24.59 -12.28
C ALA A 584 18.97 -24.78 -11.84
N ARG A 585 19.92 -24.16 -12.55
CA ARG A 585 21.35 -24.21 -12.19
C ARG A 585 21.62 -23.60 -10.81
N TRP A 586 21.02 -22.44 -10.51
CA TRP A 586 21.15 -21.80 -9.20
C TRP A 586 20.61 -22.69 -8.07
N MET A 587 19.42 -23.25 -8.22
CA MET A 587 18.83 -24.08 -7.18
C MET A 587 19.62 -25.39 -6.97
N ARG A 588 20.16 -25.99 -8.04
CA ARG A 588 21.07 -27.15 -7.93
C ARG A 588 22.36 -26.79 -7.20
N HIS A 589 22.96 -25.64 -7.50
CA HIS A 589 24.14 -25.12 -6.80
C HIS A 589 23.89 -24.92 -5.30
N ILE A 590 22.80 -24.24 -4.95
CA ILE A 590 22.40 -24.02 -3.55
C ILE A 590 22.19 -25.36 -2.83
N ALA A 591 21.45 -26.28 -3.45
CA ALA A 591 21.18 -27.59 -2.86
C ALA A 591 22.44 -28.44 -2.70
N ALA A 592 23.36 -28.41 -3.65
CA ALA A 592 24.61 -29.17 -3.58
C ALA A 592 25.56 -28.61 -2.51
N THR A 593 25.62 -27.30 -2.35
CA THR A 593 26.61 -26.64 -1.51
C THR A 593 26.13 -26.48 -0.06
N TYR A 594 24.86 -26.12 0.15
CA TYR A 594 24.36 -25.62 1.44
C TYR A 594 23.26 -26.47 2.08
N SER A 595 22.94 -27.63 1.49
CA SER A 595 22.01 -28.59 2.09
C SER A 595 22.66 -29.35 3.25
N ARG A 596 22.02 -29.31 4.43
CA ARG A 596 22.39 -30.07 5.64
C ARG A 596 21.10 -30.57 6.30
N ASP A 597 21.02 -31.88 6.56
CA ASP A 597 19.84 -32.54 7.17
C ASP A 597 18.50 -32.27 6.45
N GLY A 598 18.57 -32.01 5.14
CA GLY A 598 17.42 -31.66 4.30
C GLY A 598 16.99 -30.19 4.37
N LEU A 599 17.80 -29.31 4.95
CA LEU A 599 17.57 -27.87 5.11
C LEU A 599 18.63 -27.04 4.36
N ILE A 600 18.29 -25.82 3.97
CA ILE A 600 19.24 -24.86 3.40
C ILE A 600 19.72 -23.90 4.48
N THR A 601 21.02 -23.89 4.73
CA THR A 601 21.65 -23.20 5.87
C THR A 601 22.16 -21.79 5.56
N LYS A 602 21.96 -21.32 4.33
CA LYS A 602 22.60 -20.11 3.82
C LYS A 602 21.62 -18.96 3.64
N ASP A 603 21.67 -18.03 4.59
CA ASP A 603 21.01 -16.73 4.54
C ASP A 603 22.01 -15.67 5.05
N LYS A 604 22.14 -14.56 4.33
CA LYS A 604 23.16 -13.54 4.61
C LYS A 604 22.62 -12.34 5.40
N TYR A 605 21.36 -11.99 5.20
CA TYR A 605 20.81 -10.70 5.63
C TYR A 605 19.70 -10.83 6.68
N GLY A 606 19.06 -11.99 6.81
CA GLY A 606 17.94 -12.23 7.70
C GLY A 606 16.69 -11.44 7.31
N ASP A 607 15.79 -11.28 8.27
CA ASP A 607 14.63 -10.38 8.13
C ASP A 607 15.09 -8.92 8.24
N TRP A 608 15.72 -8.42 7.18
CA TRP A 608 16.42 -7.13 7.17
C TRP A 608 15.52 -5.98 7.63
N CYS A 609 16.05 -5.08 8.46
CA CYS A 609 15.34 -3.92 9.01
C CYS A 609 14.09 -4.25 9.86
N VAL A 610 14.08 -5.39 10.58
CA VAL A 610 13.13 -5.58 11.71
C VAL A 610 13.19 -4.36 12.65
N PRO A 611 12.05 -3.78 13.07
CA PRO A 611 12.03 -2.67 14.00
C PRO A 611 12.85 -2.96 15.28
N PRO A 612 13.92 -2.19 15.53
CA PRO A 612 14.75 -2.42 16.70
C PRO A 612 14.03 -2.04 18.00
N GLU A 613 14.57 -2.53 19.10
CA GLU A 613 14.14 -2.18 20.46
C GLU A 613 14.36 -0.70 20.80
N SER A 614 15.26 -0.02 20.08
CA SER A 614 15.56 1.40 20.24
C SER A 614 15.51 2.14 18.91
N PRO A 615 14.83 3.30 18.81
CA PRO A 615 14.66 4.06 17.57
C PRO A 615 15.96 4.70 17.04
N ARG A 616 17.09 4.60 17.76
CA ARG A 616 18.40 5.05 17.29
C ARG A 616 19.23 3.96 16.59
N LEU A 617 18.82 2.70 16.69
CA LEU A 617 19.53 1.57 16.08
C LEU A 617 19.12 1.39 14.61
N ILE A 618 20.04 0.85 13.82
CA ILE A 618 19.75 0.34 12.47
C ILE A 618 19.21 -1.09 12.55
N HIS A 619 19.87 -1.94 13.34
CA HIS A 619 19.52 -3.35 13.49
C HIS A 619 19.18 -3.68 14.95
N SER A 620 18.12 -4.48 15.12
CA SER A 620 17.78 -5.08 16.42
C SER A 620 18.95 -5.90 16.95
N LYS A 621 19.28 -5.73 18.22
CA LYS A 621 20.25 -6.59 18.92
C LYS A 621 19.57 -7.64 19.79
N ASP A 622 18.26 -7.57 19.92
CA ASP A 622 17.43 -8.51 20.67
C ASP A 622 17.23 -9.83 19.87
N PRO A 623 17.77 -10.97 20.35
CA PRO A 623 17.59 -12.27 19.69
C PRO A 623 16.13 -12.73 19.62
N ALA A 624 15.24 -12.24 20.50
CA ALA A 624 13.82 -12.57 20.45
C ALA A 624 13.10 -11.96 19.24
N ARG A 625 13.74 -10.98 18.57
CA ARG A 625 13.23 -10.33 17.35
C ARG A 625 13.88 -10.87 16.08
N GLN A 626 15.00 -11.56 16.19
CA GLN A 626 15.77 -12.06 15.05
C GLN A 626 15.29 -13.46 14.67
N THR A 627 14.74 -13.61 13.46
CA THR A 627 14.36 -14.92 12.93
C THR A 627 15.59 -15.68 12.44
N ASP A 628 15.64 -16.99 12.69
CA ASP A 628 16.73 -17.89 12.27
C ASP A 628 16.91 -17.87 10.74
N GLY A 629 18.15 -17.64 10.27
CA GLY A 629 18.49 -17.57 8.85
C GLY A 629 18.31 -18.90 8.10
N THR A 630 18.52 -20.06 8.75
CA THR A 630 18.26 -21.38 8.16
C THR A 630 16.76 -21.58 7.94
N LEU A 631 15.93 -21.09 8.87
CA LEU A 631 14.47 -21.09 8.72
C LEU A 631 14.08 -20.24 7.50
N ILE A 632 14.59 -19.01 7.41
CA ILE A 632 14.30 -18.10 6.29
C ILE A 632 14.71 -18.70 4.95
N ALA A 633 15.98 -19.12 4.81
CA ALA A 633 16.51 -19.68 3.56
C ALA A 633 15.76 -20.94 3.14
N THR A 634 15.48 -21.86 4.07
CA THR A 634 14.76 -23.10 3.75
C THR A 634 13.33 -22.82 3.32
N ALA A 635 12.62 -21.90 3.96
CA ALA A 635 11.26 -21.52 3.57
C ALA A 635 11.23 -20.94 2.14
N TYR A 636 12.15 -20.03 1.81
CA TYR A 636 12.27 -19.48 0.46
C TYR A 636 12.69 -20.53 -0.57
N ALA A 637 13.58 -21.46 -0.23
CA ALA A 637 13.96 -22.56 -1.10
C ALA A 637 12.74 -23.44 -1.44
N ILE A 638 11.89 -23.78 -0.46
CA ILE A 638 10.63 -24.51 -0.69
C ILE A 638 9.71 -23.75 -1.66
N ARG A 639 9.56 -22.44 -1.47
CA ARG A 639 8.77 -21.58 -2.37
C ARG A 639 9.34 -21.59 -3.80
N CYS A 640 10.64 -21.40 -3.95
CA CYS A 640 11.33 -21.40 -5.24
C CYS A 640 11.25 -22.76 -5.95
N LEU A 641 11.33 -23.87 -5.21
CA LEU A 641 11.14 -25.22 -5.77
C LEU A 641 9.72 -25.40 -6.34
N GLY A 642 8.69 -24.84 -5.69
CA GLY A 642 7.33 -24.85 -6.23
C GLY A 642 7.18 -24.04 -7.53
N LEU A 643 7.89 -22.91 -7.63
CA LEU A 643 7.93 -22.12 -8.87
C LEU A 643 8.70 -22.83 -9.98
N LEU A 644 9.83 -23.47 -9.66
CA LEU A 644 10.60 -24.29 -10.60
C LEU A 644 9.78 -25.48 -11.12
N GLU A 645 9.05 -26.17 -10.24
CA GLU A 645 8.08 -27.23 -10.61
C GLU A 645 7.04 -26.70 -11.61
N LYS A 646 6.43 -25.54 -11.32
CA LYS A 646 5.47 -24.86 -12.20
C LYS A 646 6.07 -24.52 -13.56
N PHE A 647 7.28 -23.93 -13.59
CA PHE A 647 7.93 -23.49 -14.82
C PHE A 647 8.46 -24.66 -15.67
N ALA A 648 8.86 -25.75 -15.04
CA ALA A 648 9.23 -26.99 -15.73
C ALA A 648 8.01 -27.56 -16.47
N ARG A 649 6.86 -27.69 -15.78
CA ARG A 649 5.60 -28.16 -16.40
C ARG A 649 5.10 -27.26 -17.52
N LEU A 650 5.21 -25.93 -17.37
CA LEU A 650 4.84 -24.97 -18.42
C LEU A 650 5.56 -25.26 -19.76
N GLN A 651 6.73 -25.88 -19.71
CA GLN A 651 7.58 -26.18 -20.86
C GLN A 651 7.61 -27.67 -21.24
N GLY A 652 6.88 -28.53 -20.52
CA GLY A 652 6.90 -29.98 -20.71
C GLY A 652 8.17 -30.68 -20.20
N LEU A 653 8.90 -30.08 -19.26
CA LEU A 653 10.11 -30.64 -18.67
C LEU A 653 9.77 -31.53 -17.46
N GLU A 654 9.12 -32.66 -17.70
CA GLU A 654 8.55 -33.51 -16.62
C GLU A 654 9.58 -34.10 -15.65
N ALA A 655 10.78 -34.45 -16.12
CA ALA A 655 11.84 -34.98 -15.25
C ALA A 655 12.31 -33.94 -14.21
N ASP A 656 12.50 -32.70 -14.65
CA ASP A 656 12.83 -31.59 -13.76
C ASP A 656 11.66 -31.31 -12.80
N ALA A 657 10.41 -31.30 -13.29
CA ALA A 657 9.24 -31.09 -12.44
C ALA A 657 9.15 -32.14 -11.31
N ALA A 658 9.41 -33.41 -11.61
CA ALA A 658 9.47 -34.48 -10.63
C ALA A 658 10.62 -34.30 -9.62
N GLU A 659 11.81 -33.89 -10.08
CA GLU A 659 12.95 -33.56 -9.21
C GLU A 659 12.56 -32.46 -8.21
N TRP A 660 11.99 -31.36 -8.70
CA TRP A 660 11.61 -30.21 -7.86
C TRP A 660 10.52 -30.57 -6.86
N ALA A 661 9.51 -31.33 -7.28
CA ALA A 661 8.44 -31.79 -6.39
C ALA A 661 8.99 -32.68 -5.26
N ALA A 662 9.87 -33.64 -5.58
CA ALA A 662 10.48 -34.53 -4.60
C ALA A 662 11.33 -33.76 -3.58
N ARG A 663 12.20 -32.85 -4.05
CA ARG A 663 13.02 -31.99 -3.17
C ARG A 663 12.15 -31.10 -2.29
N ARG A 664 11.09 -30.50 -2.85
CA ARG A 664 10.16 -29.62 -2.12
C ARG A 664 9.49 -30.36 -0.97
N SER A 665 8.97 -31.56 -1.24
CA SER A 665 8.32 -32.40 -0.23
C SER A 665 9.28 -32.82 0.89
N GLY A 666 10.47 -33.33 0.54
CA GLY A 666 11.47 -33.73 1.51
C GLY A 666 11.96 -32.57 2.39
N MET A 667 12.17 -31.39 1.79
CA MET A 667 12.59 -30.19 2.49
C MET A 667 11.49 -29.63 3.42
N ALA A 668 10.22 -29.67 3.00
CA ALA A 668 9.09 -29.29 3.87
C ALA A 668 8.97 -30.21 5.09
N ALA A 669 9.18 -31.52 4.91
CA ALA A 669 9.20 -32.47 6.03
C ALA A 669 10.36 -32.20 7.00
N ALA A 670 11.56 -31.92 6.47
CA ALA A 670 12.71 -31.53 7.29
C ALA A 670 12.49 -30.21 8.04
N PHE A 671 11.89 -29.23 7.37
CA PHE A 671 11.55 -27.93 7.95
C PHE A 671 10.60 -28.08 9.14
N ASN A 672 9.50 -28.81 8.96
CA ASN A 672 8.54 -29.06 10.03
C ASN A 672 9.18 -29.82 11.19
N ARG A 673 9.98 -30.86 10.91
CA ARG A 673 10.69 -31.61 11.97
C ARG A 673 11.63 -30.72 12.79
N ARG A 674 12.33 -29.77 12.16
CA ARG A 674 13.35 -28.93 12.83
C ARG A 674 12.77 -27.73 13.57
N PHE A 675 11.73 -27.10 13.01
CA PHE A 675 11.30 -25.77 13.45
C PHE A 675 9.90 -25.74 14.06
N LEU A 676 9.01 -26.69 13.77
CA LEU A 676 7.65 -26.68 14.30
C LEU A 676 7.62 -27.20 15.74
N THR A 677 7.18 -26.37 16.67
CA THR A 677 6.69 -26.78 17.98
C THR A 677 5.18 -26.97 17.89
N ALA A 678 4.64 -28.11 18.33
CA ALA A 678 3.21 -28.40 18.26
C ALA A 678 2.67 -28.96 19.60
N LYS A 679 2.61 -28.11 20.64
CA LYS A 679 2.09 -28.49 21.96
C LYS A 679 0.65 -28.00 22.13
N ARG A 680 -0.31 -28.86 21.80
CA ARG A 680 -1.76 -28.60 21.94
C ARG A 680 -2.21 -28.60 23.41
N GLY A 681 -3.29 -27.89 23.71
CA GLY A 681 -3.88 -27.82 25.06
C GLY A 681 -3.05 -26.99 26.05
N THR A 682 -2.16 -26.13 25.56
CA THR A 682 -1.36 -25.21 26.37
C THR A 682 -1.99 -23.82 26.45
N SER A 683 -3.01 -23.56 25.65
CA SER A 683 -3.82 -22.35 25.69
C SER A 683 -4.47 -22.15 27.06
N ALA A 684 -4.27 -20.96 27.64
CA ALA A 684 -4.97 -20.54 28.85
C ALA A 684 -6.47 -20.27 28.61
N VAL A 685 -6.86 -20.02 27.36
CA VAL A 685 -8.25 -19.76 26.95
C VAL A 685 -8.50 -20.45 25.60
N PRO A 686 -8.84 -21.75 25.60
CA PRO A 686 -8.95 -22.54 24.38
C PRO A 686 -9.83 -21.87 23.32
N GLY A 687 -9.33 -21.82 22.09
CA GLY A 687 -10.03 -21.19 20.96
C GLY A 687 -9.77 -19.69 20.79
N HIS A 688 -9.36 -18.97 21.83
CA HIS A 688 -9.20 -17.51 21.78
C HIS A 688 -7.95 -17.07 20.99
N PRO A 689 -8.04 -16.09 20.07
CA PRO A 689 -6.92 -15.71 19.19
C PRO A 689 -5.72 -15.07 19.89
N LEU A 690 -5.91 -14.49 21.08
CA LEU A 690 -4.84 -13.88 21.87
C LEU A 690 -4.16 -14.84 22.87
N TYR A 691 -4.68 -16.05 23.03
CA TYR A 691 -4.13 -17.07 23.94
C TYR A 691 -3.99 -18.39 23.18
N PRO A 692 -3.18 -18.44 22.13
CA PRO A 692 -3.05 -19.65 21.31
C PRO A 692 -2.38 -20.79 22.08
N ASP A 693 -2.53 -22.00 21.56
CA ASP A 693 -1.64 -23.09 21.93
C ASP A 693 -0.19 -22.75 21.53
N SER A 694 0.78 -23.38 22.18
CA SER A 694 2.22 -23.37 21.85
C SER A 694 2.47 -24.17 20.57
N VAL A 695 1.90 -23.69 19.46
CA VAL A 695 2.00 -24.23 18.11
C VAL A 695 2.59 -23.14 17.20
N PHE A 696 3.91 -23.15 17.06
CA PHE A 696 4.65 -22.10 16.35
C PHE A 696 5.97 -22.62 15.80
N TYR A 697 6.59 -21.83 14.93
CA TYR A 697 7.90 -22.11 14.35
C TYR A 697 9.03 -21.33 15.01
N GLY A 698 10.20 -21.96 15.13
CA GLY A 698 11.45 -21.32 15.56
C GLY A 698 11.30 -20.64 16.92
N ASN A 699 11.68 -19.36 17.00
CA ASN A 699 11.58 -18.53 18.20
C ASN A 699 10.24 -17.78 18.34
N ASN A 700 9.19 -18.18 17.63
CA ASN A 700 7.86 -17.56 17.64
C ASN A 700 7.82 -16.08 17.23
N THR A 701 8.79 -15.62 16.44
CA THR A 701 8.69 -14.33 15.74
C THR A 701 7.55 -14.36 14.72
N ALA A 702 6.97 -13.21 14.39
CA ALA A 702 5.93 -13.13 13.36
C ALA A 702 6.43 -13.69 12.02
N THR A 703 7.65 -13.33 11.61
CA THR A 703 8.28 -13.83 10.37
C THR A 703 8.46 -15.35 10.37
N ALA A 704 8.92 -15.95 11.48
CA ALA A 704 9.11 -17.41 11.58
C ALA A 704 7.81 -18.19 11.31
N ASN A 705 6.66 -17.63 11.69
CA ASN A 705 5.35 -18.26 11.53
C ASN A 705 4.63 -17.86 10.23
N ILE A 706 4.84 -16.64 9.73
CA ILE A 706 4.23 -16.15 8.48
C ILE A 706 4.74 -16.94 7.28
N LEU A 707 6.05 -17.18 7.18
CA LEU A 707 6.64 -17.87 6.02
C LEU A 707 6.03 -19.26 5.77
N PRO A 708 5.93 -20.18 6.76
CA PRO A 708 5.30 -21.48 6.52
C PRO A 708 3.80 -21.42 6.25
N LEU A 709 3.09 -20.41 6.75
CA LEU A 709 1.68 -20.18 6.40
C LEU A 709 1.54 -19.72 4.94
N ALA A 710 2.34 -18.74 4.52
CA ALA A 710 2.33 -18.13 3.19
C ALA A 710 2.76 -19.10 2.09
N PHE A 711 3.75 -19.95 2.36
CA PHE A 711 4.32 -20.88 1.38
C PHE A 711 3.69 -22.28 1.41
N GLY A 712 2.65 -22.48 2.23
CA GLY A 712 1.94 -23.77 2.31
C GLY A 712 2.79 -24.90 2.90
N ILE A 713 3.71 -24.58 3.84
CA ILE A 713 4.57 -25.55 4.54
C ILE A 713 3.88 -26.08 5.80
N ALA A 714 3.11 -25.21 6.47
CA ALA A 714 2.40 -25.53 7.70
C ALA A 714 1.34 -26.61 7.46
N PRO A 715 1.27 -27.66 8.31
CA PRO A 715 0.20 -28.65 8.23
C PRO A 715 -1.18 -28.02 8.41
N ASP A 716 -2.14 -28.38 7.56
CA ASP A 716 -3.48 -27.77 7.54
C ASP A 716 -4.18 -27.78 8.91
N SER A 717 -4.02 -28.86 9.67
CA SER A 717 -4.62 -29.03 11.00
C SER A 717 -4.03 -28.11 12.10
N LEU A 718 -2.93 -27.41 11.81
CA LEU A 718 -2.23 -26.51 12.73
C LEU A 718 -2.25 -25.05 12.26
N ARG A 719 -2.63 -24.77 11.00
CA ARG A 719 -2.59 -23.42 10.41
C ARG A 719 -3.29 -22.37 11.26
N ALA A 720 -4.49 -22.69 11.75
CA ALA A 720 -5.27 -21.78 12.58
C ALA A 720 -4.55 -21.39 13.88
N GLU A 721 -3.93 -22.34 14.58
CA GLU A 721 -3.19 -22.05 15.82
C GLU A 721 -1.86 -21.30 15.56
N ILE A 722 -1.18 -21.59 14.45
CA ILE A 722 0.01 -20.84 14.03
C ILE A 722 -0.35 -19.38 13.72
N ALA A 723 -1.46 -19.16 13.01
CA ALA A 723 -1.95 -17.81 12.72
C ALA A 723 -2.30 -17.04 14.00
N LYS A 724 -2.92 -17.70 14.99
CA LYS A 724 -3.17 -17.09 16.31
C LYS A 724 -1.88 -16.72 17.05
N ASN A 725 -0.80 -17.50 16.93
CA ASN A 725 0.51 -17.12 17.47
C ASN A 725 1.05 -15.83 16.83
N VAL A 726 0.88 -15.66 15.51
CA VAL A 726 1.22 -14.40 14.84
C VAL A 726 0.37 -13.25 15.36
N VAL A 727 -0.94 -13.44 15.48
CA VAL A 727 -1.88 -12.43 15.99
C VAL A 727 -1.56 -12.04 17.43
N ALA A 728 -1.31 -13.01 18.32
CA ALA A 728 -0.92 -12.76 19.69
C ALA A 728 0.41 -12.00 19.77
N ASN A 729 1.40 -12.35 18.96
CA ASN A 729 2.67 -11.62 18.84
C ASN A 729 2.43 -10.15 18.42
N ILE A 730 1.60 -9.90 17.41
CA ILE A 730 1.30 -8.55 16.93
C ILE A 730 0.53 -7.74 17.98
N VAL A 731 -0.58 -8.29 18.49
CA VAL A 731 -1.54 -7.55 19.33
C VAL A 731 -1.03 -7.39 20.76
N THR A 732 -0.46 -8.44 21.35
CA THR A 732 -0.08 -8.43 22.78
C THR A 732 1.36 -7.97 23.00
N VAL A 733 2.32 -8.49 22.23
CA VAL A 733 3.74 -8.17 22.39
C VAL A 733 4.07 -6.83 21.73
N ASN A 734 3.65 -6.64 20.47
CA ASN A 734 3.97 -5.44 19.69
C ASN A 734 2.91 -4.34 19.80
N ARG A 735 1.83 -4.57 20.54
CA ARG A 735 0.73 -3.62 20.78
C ARG A 735 0.09 -3.11 19.48
N GLY A 736 -0.16 -4.02 18.55
CA GLY A 736 -0.82 -3.75 17.28
C GLY A 736 0.05 -3.06 16.22
N ARG A 737 1.38 -3.19 16.31
CA ARG A 737 2.36 -2.53 15.44
C ARG A 737 3.19 -3.54 14.66
N ILE A 738 3.84 -3.09 13.59
CA ILE A 738 4.61 -3.95 12.69
C ILE A 738 5.79 -4.60 13.45
N PRO A 739 5.93 -5.93 13.45
CA PRO A 739 7.04 -6.60 14.12
C PRO A 739 8.10 -7.18 13.16
N THR A 740 8.00 -6.88 11.86
CA THR A 740 8.74 -7.56 10.79
C THR A 740 9.64 -6.63 9.99
N GLY A 741 10.72 -7.19 9.44
CA GLY A 741 11.57 -6.57 8.44
C GLY A 741 11.07 -6.81 7.02
N VAL A 742 11.96 -6.76 6.04
CA VAL A 742 11.67 -6.94 4.60
C VAL A 742 11.05 -8.32 4.33
N ILE A 743 11.59 -9.38 4.92
CA ILE A 743 11.19 -10.76 4.65
C ILE A 743 9.80 -11.04 5.22
N GLY A 744 9.55 -10.66 6.48
CA GLY A 744 8.24 -10.86 7.09
C GLY A 744 7.16 -9.98 6.47
N THR A 745 7.46 -8.71 6.24
CA THR A 745 6.51 -7.74 5.63
C THR A 745 6.13 -8.11 4.20
N SER A 746 6.99 -8.84 3.48
CA SER A 746 6.69 -9.36 2.13
C SER A 746 5.52 -10.34 2.07
N TRP A 747 5.05 -10.86 3.21
CA TRP A 747 4.01 -11.88 3.27
C TRP A 747 3.04 -11.68 4.44
N LEU A 748 3.02 -10.51 5.08
CA LEU A 748 2.32 -10.32 6.35
C LEU A 748 0.81 -10.13 6.16
N LEU A 749 0.39 -9.13 5.38
CA LEU A 749 -1.00 -8.69 5.36
C LEU A 749 -1.92 -9.66 4.62
N GLY A 750 -1.44 -10.18 3.47
CA GLY A 750 -2.12 -11.22 2.71
C GLY A 750 -2.30 -12.48 3.53
N THR A 751 -1.24 -12.96 4.18
CA THR A 751 -1.31 -14.18 5.01
C THR A 751 -2.25 -14.03 6.20
N LEU A 752 -2.23 -12.89 6.90
CA LEU A 752 -3.18 -12.63 7.99
C LEU A 752 -4.63 -12.68 7.47
N THR A 753 -4.89 -12.03 6.33
CA THR A 753 -6.21 -11.98 5.70
C THR A 753 -6.70 -13.37 5.30
N ASP A 754 -5.84 -14.14 4.62
CA ASP A 754 -6.16 -15.49 4.12
C ASP A 754 -6.33 -16.51 5.26
N ASN A 755 -5.91 -16.18 6.50
CA ASN A 755 -6.15 -16.99 7.70
C ASN A 755 -7.20 -16.36 8.65
N GLY A 756 -8.06 -15.46 8.15
CA GLY A 756 -9.23 -14.95 8.88
C GLY A 756 -8.98 -13.75 9.79
N PHE A 757 -7.84 -13.07 9.66
CA PHE A 757 -7.43 -11.92 10.47
C PHE A 757 -7.23 -10.65 9.63
N ALA A 758 -8.17 -10.40 8.70
CA ALA A 758 -8.17 -9.22 7.83
C ALA A 758 -8.27 -7.90 8.62
N ASP A 759 -8.92 -7.93 9.77
CA ASP A 759 -9.01 -6.85 10.75
C ASP A 759 -7.64 -6.48 11.36
N VAL A 760 -6.81 -7.47 11.68
CA VAL A 760 -5.41 -7.29 12.14
C VAL A 760 -4.55 -6.73 11.02
N ALA A 761 -4.69 -7.25 9.79
CA ALA A 761 -4.00 -6.71 8.62
C ALA A 761 -4.38 -5.23 8.36
N CYS A 762 -5.68 -4.91 8.43
CA CYS A 762 -6.17 -3.55 8.25
C CYS A 762 -5.71 -2.60 9.37
N MET A 763 -5.67 -3.08 10.62
CA MET A 763 -5.09 -2.34 11.74
C MET A 763 -3.63 -1.98 11.46
N LEU A 764 -2.81 -2.93 11.01
CA LEU A 764 -1.40 -2.67 10.67
C LEU A 764 -1.25 -1.66 9.53
N ALA A 765 -2.03 -1.81 8.46
CA ALA A 765 -1.98 -0.94 7.29
C ALA A 765 -2.42 0.51 7.59
N THR A 766 -3.32 0.71 8.56
CA THR A 766 -3.86 2.01 8.95
C THR A 766 -3.22 2.58 10.23
N ASN A 767 -2.28 1.86 10.85
CA ASN A 767 -1.62 2.29 12.08
C ASN A 767 -0.77 3.56 11.83
N ARG A 768 -0.75 4.45 12.83
CA ARG A 768 -0.03 5.74 12.81
C ARG A 768 1.12 5.82 13.81
N ASP A 769 1.21 4.86 14.73
CA ASP A 769 2.23 4.79 15.76
C ASP A 769 3.48 4.05 15.25
N TYR A 770 4.65 4.42 15.76
CA TYR A 770 5.88 3.70 15.46
C TYR A 770 5.88 2.29 16.07
N PRO A 771 6.27 1.24 15.31
CA PRO A 771 6.58 1.23 13.86
C PRO A 771 5.36 0.98 12.97
N SER A 772 5.17 1.83 11.95
CA SER A 772 4.13 1.68 10.90
C SER A 772 4.42 2.55 9.67
N TRP A 773 3.74 2.29 8.55
CA TRP A 773 3.80 3.19 7.39
C TRP A 773 3.12 4.54 7.67
N GLY A 774 2.03 4.54 8.43
CA GLY A 774 1.36 5.77 8.83
C GLY A 774 2.23 6.66 9.73
N TYR A 775 3.11 6.08 10.55
CA TYR A 775 4.14 6.83 11.27
C TYR A 775 5.05 7.61 10.32
N MET A 776 5.57 6.97 9.27
CA MET A 776 6.43 7.64 8.27
C MET A 776 5.73 8.86 7.67
N VAL A 777 4.49 8.67 7.19
CA VAL A 777 3.69 9.77 6.62
C VAL A 777 3.38 10.85 7.66
N GLY A 778 3.06 10.47 8.90
CA GLY A 778 2.82 11.39 10.01
C GLY A 778 4.04 12.23 10.37
N ARG A 779 5.26 11.75 10.06
CA ARG A 779 6.53 12.48 10.16
C ARG A 779 6.91 13.25 8.90
N GLY A 780 6.00 13.39 7.93
CA GLY A 780 6.21 14.18 6.71
C GLY A 780 6.86 13.41 5.56
N ALA A 781 6.97 12.08 5.63
CA ALA A 781 7.46 11.28 4.51
C ALA A 781 6.55 11.41 3.28
N THR A 782 7.16 11.61 2.12
CA THR A 782 6.47 11.61 0.81
C THR A 782 6.86 10.44 -0.09
N THR A 783 7.72 9.57 0.44
CA THR A 783 8.26 8.32 -0.11
C THR A 783 8.41 7.34 1.07
N ILE A 784 8.55 6.05 0.82
CA ILE A 784 8.78 5.07 1.89
C ILE A 784 10.25 5.13 2.31
N TRP A 785 10.51 4.96 3.60
CA TRP A 785 11.86 4.97 4.15
C TRP A 785 12.49 3.58 4.14
N GLU A 786 13.81 3.52 4.23
CA GLU A 786 14.56 2.28 4.42
C GLU A 786 14.30 1.64 5.79
N LEU A 787 14.16 2.48 6.82
CA LEU A 787 13.95 2.05 8.20
C LEU A 787 12.60 2.55 8.73
N TRP A 788 11.94 1.72 9.56
CA TRP A 788 10.72 2.11 10.27
C TRP A 788 10.91 3.35 11.17
N ASN A 789 12.13 3.52 11.70
CA ASN A 789 12.62 4.65 12.52
C ASN A 789 13.51 5.61 11.71
N GLY A 790 13.26 5.75 10.40
CA GLY A 790 14.11 6.52 9.51
C GLY A 790 14.31 7.99 9.92
N ASP A 791 13.44 8.58 10.73
CA ASP A 791 13.61 9.94 11.26
C ASP A 791 14.67 10.08 12.36
N THR A 792 15.00 9.00 13.06
CA THR A 792 15.92 9.03 14.22
C THR A 792 17.10 8.06 14.13
N ALA A 793 17.07 7.12 13.18
CA ALA A 793 18.12 6.13 12.99
C ALA A 793 19.46 6.75 12.55
N ASP A 794 20.55 6.04 12.85
CA ASP A 794 21.91 6.39 12.44
C ASP A 794 22.02 6.62 10.91
N PRO A 795 22.69 7.70 10.45
CA PRO A 795 22.81 8.04 9.03
C PRO A 795 23.57 7.02 8.16
N ALA A 796 24.34 6.10 8.74
CA ALA A 796 25.16 5.15 7.97
C ALA A 796 24.34 4.29 6.99
N MET A 797 23.06 4.06 7.29
CA MET A 797 22.10 3.36 6.44
C MET A 797 20.68 3.86 6.72
N ASN A 798 20.34 5.04 6.20
CA ASN A 798 19.05 5.68 6.48
C ASN A 798 18.52 6.49 5.28
N SER A 799 18.10 5.78 4.23
CA SER A 799 17.47 6.37 3.05
C SER A 799 16.03 6.85 3.34
N GLY A 800 15.71 8.07 2.90
CA GLY A 800 14.35 8.60 2.89
C GLY A 800 13.51 8.17 1.68
N ASN A 801 14.06 7.35 0.78
CA ASN A 801 13.41 6.90 -0.45
C ASN A 801 13.86 5.48 -0.81
N HIS A 802 13.15 4.51 -0.28
CA HIS A 802 13.34 3.07 -0.50
C HIS A 802 11.97 2.42 -0.79
N VAL A 803 11.98 1.16 -1.21
CA VAL A 803 10.75 0.40 -1.53
C VAL A 803 10.60 -0.92 -0.77
N MET A 804 11.66 -1.43 -0.14
CA MET A 804 11.70 -2.79 0.40
C MET A 804 10.68 -3.06 1.53
N LEU A 805 10.38 -2.06 2.36
CA LEU A 805 9.39 -2.17 3.45
C LEU A 805 7.94 -2.07 2.95
N LEU A 806 7.70 -1.99 1.64
CA LEU A 806 6.35 -2.14 1.09
C LEU A 806 5.87 -3.58 1.20
N GLY A 807 6.75 -4.57 1.04
CA GLY A 807 6.38 -5.99 1.09
C GLY A 807 5.11 -6.30 0.28
N ASP A 808 4.12 -6.92 0.92
CA ASP A 808 2.81 -7.21 0.30
C ASP A 808 1.76 -6.10 0.47
N LEU A 809 2.09 -4.92 1.01
CA LEU A 809 1.14 -3.84 1.27
C LEU A 809 0.31 -3.47 0.05
N LEU A 810 0.97 -3.25 -1.09
CA LEU A 810 0.28 -2.88 -2.33
C LEU A 810 -0.54 -4.05 -2.87
N GLU A 811 0.01 -5.28 -2.87
CA GLU A 811 -0.76 -6.45 -3.31
C GLU A 811 -2.00 -6.67 -2.44
N TRP A 812 -1.91 -6.42 -1.13
CA TRP A 812 -3.03 -6.47 -0.20
C TRP A 812 -4.06 -5.35 -0.46
N CYS A 813 -3.60 -4.10 -0.62
CA CYS A 813 -4.48 -2.96 -0.93
C CYS A 813 -5.30 -3.18 -2.19
N PHE A 814 -4.67 -3.67 -3.26
CA PHE A 814 -5.37 -3.92 -4.53
C PHE A 814 -6.12 -5.25 -4.53
N GLY A 815 -5.51 -6.32 -4.01
CA GLY A 815 -6.02 -7.70 -4.13
C GLY A 815 -7.04 -8.11 -3.07
N ARG A 816 -6.99 -7.54 -1.86
CA ARG A 816 -7.87 -7.91 -0.73
C ARG A 816 -8.78 -6.77 -0.27
N LEU A 817 -8.25 -5.54 -0.27
CA LEU A 817 -9.02 -4.37 0.17
C LEU A 817 -9.89 -3.79 -0.96
N ALA A 818 -9.33 -3.54 -2.14
CA ALA A 818 -10.11 -3.24 -3.34
C ALA A 818 -10.73 -4.50 -3.97
N GLY A 819 -10.22 -5.67 -3.60
CA GLY A 819 -10.71 -6.97 -4.07
C GLY A 819 -10.45 -7.22 -5.54
N ILE A 820 -9.31 -6.81 -6.11
CA ILE A 820 -8.95 -7.08 -7.51
C ILE A 820 -7.96 -8.27 -7.57
N GLY A 821 -8.49 -9.48 -7.60
CA GLY A 821 -7.73 -10.69 -7.93
C GLY A 821 -7.51 -10.82 -9.44
N ILE A 822 -6.30 -11.22 -9.84
CA ILE A 822 -5.99 -11.55 -11.24
C ILE A 822 -5.56 -13.02 -11.23
N GLU A 823 -6.26 -13.85 -11.99
CA GLU A 823 -5.93 -15.27 -12.11
C GLU A 823 -4.83 -15.51 -13.15
N ALA A 824 -4.31 -16.74 -13.17
CA ALA A 824 -3.22 -17.14 -14.05
C ALA A 824 -3.50 -16.82 -15.52
N GLY A 825 -2.53 -16.17 -16.17
CA GLY A 825 -2.62 -15.71 -17.56
C GLY A 825 -3.37 -14.39 -17.75
N GLY A 826 -3.97 -13.83 -16.69
CA GLY A 826 -4.48 -12.46 -16.65
C GLY A 826 -5.75 -12.15 -17.43
N SER A 827 -6.38 -13.15 -18.06
CA SER A 827 -7.65 -13.00 -18.81
C SER A 827 -8.91 -13.22 -17.98
N HIS A 828 -8.74 -13.70 -16.74
CA HIS A 828 -9.81 -13.88 -15.77
C HIS A 828 -9.50 -13.13 -14.47
N TYR A 829 -10.50 -12.44 -13.93
CA TYR A 829 -10.38 -11.67 -12.69
C TYR A 829 -11.29 -12.27 -11.61
N ARG A 830 -10.87 -12.16 -10.36
CA ARG A 830 -11.70 -12.53 -9.22
C ARG A 830 -11.87 -11.32 -8.32
N PHE A 831 -13.11 -10.85 -8.18
CA PHE A 831 -13.44 -9.78 -7.28
C PHE A 831 -13.94 -10.31 -5.95
N GLU A 832 -13.15 -10.12 -4.89
CA GLU A 832 -13.47 -10.62 -3.55
C GLU A 832 -12.94 -9.65 -2.48
N LEU A 833 -13.85 -9.13 -1.65
CA LEU A 833 -13.49 -8.24 -0.54
C LEU A 833 -13.14 -9.07 0.70
N ALA A 834 -12.06 -8.71 1.38
CA ALA A 834 -11.81 -9.25 2.71
C ALA A 834 -12.96 -8.90 3.67
N ARG A 835 -13.29 -9.80 4.59
CA ARG A 835 -14.33 -9.57 5.60
C ARG A 835 -13.78 -8.68 6.73
N GLN A 836 -14.67 -8.00 7.47
CA GLN A 836 -14.32 -7.24 8.68
C GLN A 836 -13.28 -6.10 8.48
N LEU A 837 -13.35 -5.41 7.35
CA LEU A 837 -12.47 -4.29 7.03
C LEU A 837 -12.79 -3.04 7.89
N LEU A 838 -11.75 -2.25 8.20
CA LEU A 838 -11.84 -1.04 9.03
C LEU A 838 -11.98 0.25 8.22
N VAL A 839 -12.36 0.13 6.94
CA VAL A 839 -12.60 1.24 6.02
C VAL A 839 -13.99 1.10 5.43
N ASP A 840 -14.61 2.23 5.12
CA ASP A 840 -16.00 2.31 4.65
C ASP A 840 -16.07 2.49 3.12
N SER A 841 -14.97 2.84 2.45
CA SER A 841 -14.92 2.87 0.98
C SER A 841 -13.51 2.67 0.42
N VAL A 842 -13.45 2.16 -0.82
CA VAL A 842 -12.24 2.00 -1.62
C VAL A 842 -12.55 2.28 -3.08
N ALA A 843 -11.62 2.93 -3.78
CA ALA A 843 -11.60 3.05 -5.23
C ALA A 843 -10.19 2.73 -5.74
N ALA A 844 -10.06 1.72 -6.59
CA ALA A 844 -8.79 1.33 -7.16
C ALA A 844 -8.90 0.92 -8.63
N SER A 845 -7.82 1.12 -9.38
CA SER A 845 -7.68 0.68 -10.76
C SER A 845 -6.28 0.13 -11.03
N CYS A 846 -6.17 -1.00 -11.73
CA CYS A 846 -4.89 -1.61 -12.09
C CYS A 846 -4.73 -1.62 -13.63
N PRO A 847 -3.53 -1.31 -14.16
CA PRO A 847 -3.22 -1.57 -15.56
C PRO A 847 -3.00 -3.07 -15.78
N THR A 848 -3.62 -3.64 -16.81
CA THR A 848 -3.37 -5.02 -17.26
C THR A 848 -3.09 -5.02 -18.77
N PRO A 849 -2.51 -6.11 -19.31
CA PRO A 849 -2.31 -6.25 -20.76
C PRO A 849 -3.60 -6.17 -21.59
N TYR A 850 -4.76 -6.45 -20.98
CA TYR A 850 -6.07 -6.42 -21.64
C TYR A 850 -6.77 -5.05 -21.57
N GLY A 851 -6.44 -4.22 -20.58
CA GLY A 851 -7.11 -2.94 -20.33
C GLY A 851 -7.00 -2.53 -18.88
N THR A 852 -7.80 -1.56 -18.41
CA THR A 852 -7.82 -1.17 -17.00
C THR A 852 -8.88 -2.01 -16.31
N VAL A 853 -8.52 -2.72 -15.24
CA VAL A 853 -9.49 -3.35 -14.35
C VAL A 853 -9.70 -2.42 -13.16
N SER A 854 -10.94 -2.20 -12.73
CA SER A 854 -11.23 -1.32 -11.59
C SER A 854 -12.26 -1.89 -10.63
N SER A 855 -12.16 -1.47 -9.38
CA SER A 855 -13.09 -1.81 -8.30
C SER A 855 -13.33 -0.56 -7.46
N ARG A 856 -14.59 -0.22 -7.26
CA ARG A 856 -15.02 0.88 -6.41
C ARG A 856 -16.18 0.44 -5.54
N TRP A 857 -15.99 0.42 -4.24
CA TRP A 857 -17.06 0.09 -3.31
C TRP A 857 -17.17 1.10 -2.17
N ARG A 858 -18.39 1.21 -1.63
CA ARG A 858 -18.68 1.92 -0.38
C ARG A 858 -19.70 1.13 0.44
N VAL A 859 -19.58 1.20 1.76
CA VAL A 859 -20.55 0.65 2.70
C VAL A 859 -21.31 1.81 3.34
N ASP A 860 -22.63 1.74 3.31
CA ASP A 860 -23.54 2.75 3.85
C ASP A 860 -24.75 2.05 4.48
N GLY A 861 -25.05 2.30 5.76
CA GLY A 861 -26.17 1.66 6.45
C GLY A 861 -26.18 0.13 6.43
N GLY A 862 -25.00 -0.52 6.42
CA GLY A 862 -24.89 -1.98 6.33
C GLY A 862 -25.04 -2.55 4.90
N ARG A 863 -25.19 -1.71 3.89
CA ARG A 863 -25.30 -2.08 2.48
C ARG A 863 -24.02 -1.76 1.71
N LEU A 864 -23.56 -2.71 0.90
CA LEU A 864 -22.43 -2.56 0.00
C LEU A 864 -22.91 -2.10 -1.38
N GLU A 865 -22.43 -0.93 -1.82
CA GLU A 865 -22.55 -0.45 -3.19
C GLU A 865 -21.21 -0.67 -3.91
N TRP A 866 -21.17 -1.56 -4.90
CA TRP A 866 -19.95 -2.00 -5.56
C TRP A 866 -20.03 -1.90 -7.07
N THR A 867 -19.14 -1.12 -7.68
CA THR A 867 -18.93 -1.07 -9.12
C THR A 867 -17.61 -1.73 -9.48
N VAL A 868 -17.63 -2.65 -10.44
CA VAL A 868 -16.43 -3.25 -11.03
C VAL A 868 -16.41 -2.99 -12.54
N GLU A 869 -15.22 -2.81 -13.10
CA GLU A 869 -15.03 -2.63 -14.54
C GLU A 869 -14.01 -3.63 -15.07
N VAL A 870 -14.41 -4.38 -16.09
CA VAL A 870 -13.67 -5.53 -16.63
C VAL A 870 -13.32 -5.26 -18.10
N PRO A 871 -12.04 -5.34 -18.51
CA PRO A 871 -11.61 -5.12 -19.90
C PRO A 871 -12.28 -6.04 -20.93
N CYS A 872 -12.42 -5.60 -22.18
CA CYS A 872 -12.88 -6.46 -23.28
C CYS A 872 -12.03 -7.73 -23.41
N ASN A 873 -12.67 -8.81 -23.88
CA ASN A 873 -12.06 -10.13 -24.05
C ASN A 873 -11.55 -10.79 -22.76
N THR A 874 -12.07 -10.34 -21.62
CA THR A 874 -11.82 -10.94 -20.31
C THR A 874 -13.14 -11.19 -19.59
N THR A 875 -13.07 -11.96 -18.51
CA THR A 875 -14.22 -12.30 -17.66
C THR A 875 -13.86 -12.13 -16.20
N ALA A 876 -14.85 -12.08 -15.33
CA ALA A 876 -14.62 -12.02 -13.89
C ALA A 876 -15.65 -12.80 -13.08
N ASP A 877 -15.21 -13.31 -11.93
CA ASP A 877 -16.06 -13.78 -10.85
C ASP A 877 -16.18 -12.72 -9.78
N VAL A 878 -17.39 -12.24 -9.49
CA VAL A 878 -17.66 -11.29 -8.41
C VAL A 878 -18.27 -12.05 -7.23
N CYS A 879 -17.48 -12.23 -6.18
CA CYS A 879 -17.87 -12.89 -4.94
C CYS A 879 -18.51 -11.87 -4.00
N LEU A 880 -19.85 -11.94 -3.88
CA LEU A 880 -20.61 -10.98 -3.09
C LEU A 880 -20.56 -11.35 -1.59
N PRO A 881 -20.50 -10.36 -0.68
CA PRO A 881 -20.69 -10.61 0.74
C PRO A 881 -22.00 -11.35 1.01
N GLY A 882 -21.98 -12.30 1.95
CA GLY A 882 -23.14 -13.15 2.26
C GLY A 882 -23.21 -14.44 1.45
N GLY A 883 -22.34 -14.59 0.45
CA GLY A 883 -22.25 -15.78 -0.39
C GLY A 883 -22.81 -15.54 -1.80
N GLY A 884 -22.43 -16.44 -2.71
CA GLY A 884 -22.79 -16.36 -4.12
C GLY A 884 -21.72 -15.66 -4.97
N THR A 885 -21.47 -16.24 -6.13
CA THR A 885 -20.55 -15.71 -7.14
C THR A 885 -21.34 -15.33 -8.38
N ARG A 886 -21.09 -14.13 -8.91
CA ARG A 886 -21.64 -13.66 -10.18
C ARG A 886 -20.54 -13.66 -11.23
N ARG A 887 -20.65 -14.54 -12.23
CA ARG A 887 -19.80 -14.49 -13.42
C ARG A 887 -20.26 -13.34 -14.30
N VAL A 888 -19.35 -12.43 -14.63
CA VAL A 888 -19.58 -11.32 -15.55
C VAL A 888 -18.56 -11.31 -16.68
N GLY A 889 -18.96 -10.78 -17.84
CA GLY A 889 -18.04 -10.48 -18.93
C GLY A 889 -17.43 -9.09 -18.80
N SER A 890 -16.80 -8.62 -19.88
CA SER A 890 -16.32 -7.24 -19.98
C SER A 890 -17.42 -6.19 -19.80
N GLY A 891 -17.05 -4.96 -19.43
CA GLY A 891 -17.97 -3.86 -19.18
C GLY A 891 -17.99 -3.41 -17.73
N ARG A 892 -18.96 -2.54 -17.40
CA ARG A 892 -19.09 -1.91 -16.08
C ARG A 892 -20.31 -2.47 -15.36
N HIS A 893 -20.06 -3.24 -14.31
CA HIS A 893 -21.09 -3.93 -13.53
C HIS A 893 -21.31 -3.26 -12.19
N ARG A 894 -22.57 -3.14 -11.76
CA ARG A 894 -22.94 -2.57 -10.45
C ARG A 894 -23.69 -3.60 -9.62
N PHE A 895 -23.30 -3.71 -8.36
CA PHE A 895 -23.89 -4.58 -7.37
C PHE A 895 -24.26 -3.76 -6.15
N SER A 896 -25.38 -4.12 -5.56
CA SER A 896 -25.91 -3.51 -4.36
C SER A 896 -26.43 -4.66 -3.50
N VAL A 897 -25.77 -4.95 -2.38
CA VAL A 897 -26.11 -6.08 -1.51
C VAL A 897 -26.00 -5.69 -0.06
N ASP A 898 -26.90 -6.22 0.76
CA ASP A 898 -26.79 -6.08 2.22
C ASP A 898 -25.62 -6.93 2.73
N LEU A 899 -24.84 -6.37 3.63
CA LEU A 899 -23.75 -7.11 4.26
C LEU A 899 -24.34 -8.16 5.22
N PRO A 900 -23.83 -9.40 5.20
CA PRO A 900 -24.27 -10.41 6.13
C PRO A 900 -23.95 -9.97 7.57
N THR A 901 -24.91 -10.16 8.47
CA THR A 901 -24.69 -10.01 9.90
C THR A 901 -24.00 -11.25 10.46
N ALA A 902 -23.40 -11.13 11.64
CA ALA A 902 -22.67 -12.23 12.28
C ALA A 902 -23.59 -13.42 12.69
N SER A 903 -24.90 -13.18 12.80
CA SER A 903 -25.92 -14.18 13.16
C SER A 903 -27.25 -13.81 12.51
N ALA A 904 -28.04 -14.82 12.11
CA ALA A 904 -29.37 -14.63 11.55
C ALA A 904 -30.34 -13.95 12.54
N ALA A 905 -30.11 -14.06 13.86
CA ALA A 905 -30.89 -13.32 14.85
C ALA A 905 -30.64 -11.80 14.82
N ILE A 906 -29.55 -11.33 14.21
CA ILE A 906 -29.32 -9.88 14.06
C ILE A 906 -30.13 -9.40 12.85
N ALA A 907 -31.32 -8.88 13.12
CA ALA A 907 -32.24 -8.34 12.13
C ALA A 907 -31.85 -6.94 11.60
N GLY A 908 -30.87 -6.28 12.23
CA GLY A 908 -30.30 -5.01 11.75
C GLY A 908 -28.99 -4.67 12.44
N ALA A 909 -28.02 -4.15 11.68
CA ALA A 909 -26.71 -3.73 12.19
C ALA A 909 -26.24 -2.45 11.52
N GLU A 910 -25.97 -1.42 12.32
CA GLU A 910 -25.53 -0.10 11.87
C GLU A 910 -24.67 0.58 12.96
N PHE A 911 -24.10 1.73 12.63
CA PHE A 911 -23.54 2.66 13.61
C PHE A 911 -24.52 3.80 13.82
N LEU A 912 -24.55 4.40 15.01
CA LEU A 912 -25.42 5.55 15.29
C LEU A 912 -25.08 6.77 14.42
N TYR A 913 -23.83 6.87 13.95
CA TYR A 913 -23.33 7.95 13.12
C TYR A 913 -22.10 7.50 12.33
N THR A 914 -21.81 8.20 11.24
CA THR A 914 -20.60 7.96 10.42
C THR A 914 -19.48 8.95 10.71
N SER A 915 -19.83 10.14 11.20
CA SER A 915 -18.89 11.19 11.61
C SER A 915 -19.26 11.73 12.98
N ALA A 916 -18.29 12.25 13.72
CA ALA A 916 -18.53 12.84 15.04
C ALA A 916 -17.61 14.05 15.27
N PRO A 917 -18.03 15.01 16.10
CA PRO A 917 -17.22 16.18 16.47
C PRO A 917 -16.14 15.86 17.53
N PHE A 918 -15.97 14.59 17.89
CA PHE A 918 -15.02 14.12 18.91
C PHE A 918 -14.20 12.92 18.39
N ALA A 919 -13.03 12.70 18.99
CA ALA A 919 -12.09 11.66 18.56
C ALA A 919 -12.37 10.29 19.20
N GLU A 920 -12.81 10.28 20.46
CA GLU A 920 -13.19 9.07 21.20
C GLU A 920 -14.60 9.20 21.80
N CYS A 921 -15.33 8.09 21.87
CA CYS A 921 -16.60 7.94 22.56
C CYS A 921 -16.63 6.70 23.46
N HIS A 922 -17.48 6.71 24.48
CA HIS A 922 -17.62 5.60 25.42
C HIS A 922 -18.96 5.58 26.16
N ALA A 923 -19.22 4.48 26.87
CA ALA A 923 -20.34 4.30 27.80
C ALA A 923 -21.72 4.63 27.19
N ALA A 924 -22.11 3.85 26.18
CA ALA A 924 -23.41 4.01 25.53
C ALA A 924 -24.57 3.50 26.40
N THR A 925 -25.72 4.17 26.32
CA THR A 925 -27.01 3.79 26.90
C THR A 925 -28.12 3.98 25.85
N ILE A 926 -29.26 3.30 26.01
CA ILE A 926 -30.40 3.38 25.08
C ILE A 926 -31.72 3.30 25.85
N ALA A 927 -32.72 4.06 25.40
CA ALA A 927 -34.11 3.99 25.84
C ALA A 927 -35.05 4.07 24.63
N GLU A 928 -36.24 3.48 24.74
CA GLU A 928 -37.36 3.72 23.83
C GLU A 928 -38.32 4.68 24.52
N THR A 929 -38.77 5.71 23.79
CA THR A 929 -39.78 6.66 24.27
C THR A 929 -41.20 6.12 24.05
N ARG A 930 -42.21 6.68 24.71
CA ARG A 930 -43.64 6.34 24.50
C ARG A 930 -44.11 6.53 23.06
N ARG A 931 -43.44 7.38 22.30
CA ARG A 931 -43.72 7.59 20.86
C ARG A 931 -43.11 6.49 19.99
N GLY A 932 -42.31 5.59 20.58
CA GLY A 932 -41.54 4.53 19.93
C GLY A 932 -40.24 5.00 19.28
N ASP A 933 -39.79 6.22 19.59
CA ASP A 933 -38.47 6.69 19.16
C ASP A 933 -37.39 6.03 20.04
N LEU A 934 -36.30 5.56 19.44
CA LEU A 934 -35.11 5.13 20.17
C LEU A 934 -34.20 6.32 20.42
N VAL A 935 -33.68 6.45 21.63
CA VAL A 935 -32.72 7.49 22.01
C VAL A 935 -31.51 6.81 22.63
N ALA A 936 -30.32 7.09 22.11
CA ALA A 936 -29.07 6.59 22.64
C ALA A 936 -28.19 7.75 23.11
N ALA A 937 -27.59 7.62 24.29
CA ALA A 937 -26.65 8.60 24.84
C ALA A 937 -25.28 7.96 25.08
N TYR A 938 -24.22 8.74 25.00
CA TYR A 938 -22.84 8.33 25.20
C TYR A 938 -22.00 9.56 25.53
N PHE A 939 -20.82 9.39 26.15
CA PHE A 939 -19.91 10.51 26.34
C PHE A 939 -18.81 10.50 25.27
N GLY A 940 -18.38 11.68 24.85
CA GLY A 940 -17.40 11.85 23.77
C GLY A 940 -16.57 13.11 23.90
N GLY A 941 -15.29 13.00 23.55
CA GLY A 941 -14.30 14.09 23.60
C GLY A 941 -12.96 13.64 23.00
N THR A 942 -11.87 14.32 23.36
CA THR A 942 -10.52 13.95 22.90
C THR A 942 -10.12 12.59 23.45
N LYS A 943 -10.41 12.32 24.73
CA LYS A 943 -10.16 11.05 25.40
C LYS A 943 -10.94 10.99 26.72
N GLU A 944 -11.35 9.79 27.14
CA GLU A 944 -11.92 9.55 28.48
C GLU A 944 -11.08 10.27 29.57
N ARG A 945 -11.74 10.95 30.51
CA ARG A 945 -11.18 11.84 31.58
C ARG A 945 -10.80 13.24 31.16
N ASN A 946 -10.62 13.52 29.87
CA ASN A 946 -10.23 14.85 29.47
C ASN A 946 -11.36 15.84 29.74
N PRO A 947 -11.05 17.09 30.14
CA PRO A 947 -12.06 18.08 30.50
C PRO A 947 -13.11 18.31 29.41
N ASP A 948 -12.73 18.18 28.13
CA ASP A 948 -13.56 18.40 26.95
C ASP A 948 -14.62 17.32 26.69
N VAL A 949 -14.63 16.24 27.46
CA VAL A 949 -15.65 15.18 27.35
C VAL A 949 -17.02 15.71 27.78
N CYS A 950 -17.99 15.58 26.88
CA CYS A 950 -19.39 15.94 27.09
C CYS A 950 -20.33 14.73 26.86
N ILE A 951 -21.63 14.90 27.15
CA ILE A 951 -22.66 13.90 26.84
C ILE A 951 -23.32 14.24 25.51
N TRP A 952 -23.41 13.25 24.63
CA TRP A 952 -23.97 13.33 23.30
C TRP A 952 -25.14 12.35 23.15
N VAL A 953 -26.11 12.70 22.32
CA VAL A 953 -27.32 11.93 22.06
C VAL A 953 -27.52 11.76 20.55
N SER A 954 -27.95 10.55 20.15
CA SER A 954 -28.46 10.24 18.81
C SER A 954 -29.86 9.65 18.95
N ARG A 955 -30.78 10.02 18.05
CA ARG A 955 -32.17 9.56 18.04
C ARG A 955 -32.47 8.76 16.78
N LYS A 956 -33.36 7.79 16.86
CA LYS A 956 -33.99 7.12 15.71
C LYS A 956 -35.49 7.21 15.88
N GLU A 957 -36.11 8.10 15.12
CA GLU A 957 -37.56 8.28 15.18
C GLU A 957 -38.28 7.01 14.73
N LYS A 958 -39.46 6.73 15.30
CA LYS A 958 -40.23 5.54 14.95
C LYS A 958 -40.48 5.48 13.45
N GLY A 959 -40.09 4.38 12.82
CA GLY A 959 -40.22 4.16 11.37
C GLY A 959 -39.11 4.78 10.52
N SER A 960 -38.16 5.52 11.11
CA SER A 960 -36.99 6.02 10.40
C SER A 960 -36.01 4.89 10.08
N ASP A 961 -35.35 4.99 8.92
CA ASP A 961 -34.26 4.12 8.51
C ASP A 961 -32.91 4.53 9.09
N ARG A 962 -32.80 5.74 9.68
CA ARG A 962 -31.51 6.34 10.07
C ARG A 962 -31.53 6.92 11.48
N TRP A 963 -30.34 6.95 12.10
CA TRP A 963 -30.08 7.70 13.32
C TRP A 963 -29.73 9.16 13.00
N THR A 964 -30.03 10.07 13.93
CA THR A 964 -29.55 11.46 13.86
C THR A 964 -28.07 11.53 14.21
N GLU A 965 -27.37 12.51 13.62
CA GLU A 965 -26.00 12.86 14.02
C GLU A 965 -25.90 13.19 15.52
N PRO A 966 -24.71 13.09 16.14
CA PRO A 966 -24.52 13.37 17.56
C PRO A 966 -24.93 14.81 17.93
N VAL A 967 -25.85 14.96 18.89
CA VAL A 967 -26.26 16.25 19.45
C VAL A 967 -25.77 16.37 20.89
N LEU A 968 -25.17 17.51 21.24
CA LEU A 968 -24.70 17.80 22.58
C LEU A 968 -25.90 17.93 23.54
N ALA A 969 -26.00 17.03 24.52
CA ALA A 969 -27.12 17.00 25.46
C ALA A 969 -26.75 17.55 26.84
N ALA A 970 -25.49 17.37 27.28
CA ALA A 970 -24.99 17.96 28.52
C ALA A 970 -23.49 18.26 28.43
N ASP A 971 -23.06 19.32 29.12
CA ASP A 971 -21.67 19.69 29.32
C ASP A 971 -21.28 19.70 30.80
N GLY A 972 -19.97 19.84 31.05
CA GLY A 972 -19.41 19.92 32.40
C GLY A 972 -18.99 21.33 32.78
N VAL A 973 -19.64 22.37 32.23
CA VAL A 973 -19.22 23.78 32.33
C VAL A 973 -19.96 24.48 33.47
N PHE A 974 -19.26 25.23 34.31
CA PHE A 974 -19.81 25.93 35.47
C PHE A 974 -19.32 27.37 35.51
N GLU A 975 -20.18 28.27 35.99
CA GLU A 975 -19.78 29.62 36.37
C GLU A 975 -19.11 29.61 37.75
N LEU A 976 -17.87 30.08 37.83
CA LEU A 976 -17.08 30.09 39.06
C LEU A 976 -17.80 30.86 40.16
N GLY A 977 -17.91 30.25 41.35
CA GLY A 977 -18.61 30.83 42.50
C GLY A 977 -20.12 30.57 42.55
N SER A 978 -20.71 29.91 41.55
CA SER A 978 -22.10 29.44 41.63
C SER A 978 -22.27 28.27 42.61
N ALA A 979 -23.49 28.05 43.12
CA ALA A 979 -23.79 26.91 43.98
C ALA A 979 -23.50 25.56 43.28
N ASP A 980 -23.79 25.48 41.98
CA ASP A 980 -23.48 24.31 41.15
C ASP A 980 -21.96 24.10 41.05
N ALA A 981 -21.18 25.19 40.94
CA ALA A 981 -19.71 25.14 40.92
C ALA A 981 -19.13 24.66 42.26
N GLU A 982 -19.66 25.13 43.39
CA GLU A 982 -19.25 24.67 44.71
C GLU A 982 -19.54 23.18 44.90
N LEU A 983 -20.75 22.74 44.54
CA LEU A 983 -21.14 21.33 44.61
C LEU A 983 -20.20 20.46 43.77
N ALA A 984 -19.90 20.87 42.54
CA ALA A 984 -19.00 20.16 41.64
C ALA A 984 -17.50 20.32 42.00
N GLY A 985 -17.16 21.06 43.06
CA GLY A 985 -15.79 21.31 43.48
C GLY A 985 -14.97 22.02 42.40
N ILE A 986 -15.55 23.04 41.78
CA ILE A 986 -14.92 23.90 40.77
C ILE A 986 -14.20 25.05 41.46
N THR A 987 -12.94 25.24 41.09
CA THR A 987 -12.06 26.29 41.59
C THR A 987 -11.44 27.08 40.44
N ASP A 988 -10.75 28.19 40.73
CA ASP A 988 -10.07 28.96 39.69
C ASP A 988 -8.97 28.16 38.97
N SER A 989 -8.37 27.17 39.65
CA SER A 989 -7.39 26.25 39.04
C SER A 989 -8.02 25.15 38.16
N THR A 990 -9.35 25.09 38.07
CA THR A 990 -10.05 24.14 37.19
C THR A 990 -9.88 24.55 35.73
N THR A 991 -9.94 23.59 34.81
CA THR A 991 -9.76 23.83 33.37
C THR A 991 -10.75 24.87 32.85
N ASP A 992 -10.30 25.75 31.96
CA ASP A 992 -11.15 26.74 31.29
C ASP A 992 -12.24 26.07 30.41
N ALA A 993 -13.44 26.66 30.37
CA ALA A 993 -14.55 26.14 29.57
C ALA A 993 -14.23 26.06 28.06
N ALA A 994 -13.36 26.93 27.55
CA ALA A 994 -12.93 26.98 26.15
C ALA A 994 -12.16 25.72 25.68
N ALA A 995 -11.77 24.85 26.61
CA ALA A 995 -11.11 23.59 26.29
C ALA A 995 -12.02 22.55 25.61
N GLY A 996 -13.33 22.82 25.46
CA GLY A 996 -14.24 21.93 24.72
C GLY A 996 -15.59 22.57 24.42
N PRO A 997 -16.58 21.79 23.95
CA PRO A 997 -17.92 22.28 23.64
C PRO A 997 -18.63 22.86 24.87
N VAL A 998 -19.38 23.93 24.68
CA VAL A 998 -20.14 24.65 25.71
C VAL A 998 -21.58 24.82 25.22
N LEU A 999 -22.56 24.38 26.02
CA LEU A 999 -23.98 24.61 25.76
C LEU A 999 -24.35 26.09 25.96
N PRO A 1000 -25.33 26.62 25.22
CA PRO A 1000 -25.84 27.95 25.48
C PRO A 1000 -26.54 28.02 26.85
N GLY A 1001 -26.58 29.21 27.45
CA GLY A 1001 -27.33 29.47 28.70
C GLY A 1001 -26.51 29.51 29.99
N HIS A 1002 -25.17 29.44 29.92
CA HIS A 1002 -24.30 29.80 31.05
C HIS A 1002 -24.24 31.34 31.22
N GLY A 1003 -24.05 31.83 32.45
CA GLY A 1003 -23.99 33.25 32.76
C GLY A 1003 -22.75 33.98 32.19
N GLY A 1004 -22.63 35.28 32.46
CA GLY A 1004 -21.55 36.13 31.95
C GLY A 1004 -20.22 36.07 32.73
N GLY A 1005 -20.14 35.28 33.80
CA GLY A 1005 -18.94 35.15 34.63
C GLY A 1005 -17.84 34.24 34.05
N VAL A 1006 -16.81 33.97 34.86
CA VAL A 1006 -15.69 33.09 34.46
C VAL A 1006 -16.17 31.64 34.44
N LEU A 1007 -16.09 31.00 33.27
CA LEU A 1007 -16.55 29.63 33.07
C LEU A 1007 -15.39 28.62 33.18
N LYS A 1008 -15.60 27.57 33.97
CA LYS A 1008 -14.65 26.45 34.18
C LYS A 1008 -15.32 25.13 33.87
N ARG A 1009 -14.56 24.07 33.61
CA ARG A 1009 -15.14 22.76 33.28
C ARG A 1009 -14.41 21.55 33.86
N LYS A 1010 -15.19 20.48 34.04
CA LYS A 1010 -14.73 19.11 34.28
C LYS A 1010 -15.32 18.18 33.22
N ALA A 1011 -14.79 16.97 33.14
CA ALA A 1011 -15.28 15.95 32.21
C ALA A 1011 -16.67 15.45 32.63
N CYS A 1012 -17.54 15.21 31.65
CA CYS A 1012 -18.78 14.45 31.84
C CYS A 1012 -18.55 12.94 31.73
N TRP A 1013 -19.41 12.17 32.40
CA TRP A 1013 -19.26 10.73 32.54
C TRP A 1013 -20.60 10.01 32.61
N ASN A 1014 -20.57 8.73 32.23
CA ASN A 1014 -21.58 7.73 32.60
C ASN A 1014 -23.04 8.19 32.41
N PRO A 1015 -23.45 8.47 31.16
CA PRO A 1015 -24.83 8.80 30.84
C PRO A 1015 -25.74 7.58 31.01
N VAL A 1016 -26.93 7.79 31.56
CA VAL A 1016 -27.99 6.77 31.68
C VAL A 1016 -29.32 7.41 31.32
N LEU A 1017 -29.99 6.85 30.30
CA LEU A 1017 -31.32 7.27 29.88
C LEU A 1017 -32.40 6.46 30.58
N PHE A 1018 -33.48 7.14 30.97
CA PHE A 1018 -34.69 6.50 31.47
C PHE A 1018 -35.91 7.38 31.17
N GLU A 1019 -36.97 6.80 30.62
CA GLU A 1019 -38.24 7.52 30.44
C GLU A 1019 -39.15 7.32 31.65
N MET A 1020 -39.55 8.43 32.27
CA MET A 1020 -40.37 8.43 33.48
C MET A 1020 -41.84 8.09 33.18
N PRO A 1021 -42.64 7.69 34.20
CA PRO A 1021 -44.06 7.38 34.03
C PRO A 1021 -44.94 8.54 33.53
N ASP A 1022 -44.46 9.77 33.48
CA ASP A 1022 -45.14 10.93 32.88
C ASP A 1022 -44.77 11.13 31.38
N GLY A 1023 -43.76 10.40 30.88
CA GLY A 1023 -43.29 10.48 29.49
C GLY A 1023 -42.14 11.46 29.29
N GLU A 1024 -41.62 12.05 30.37
CA GLU A 1024 -40.40 12.85 30.31
C GLU A 1024 -39.17 11.94 30.26
N LEU A 1025 -38.24 12.23 29.35
CA LEU A 1025 -36.99 11.49 29.22
C LEU A 1025 -35.93 12.11 30.12
N TRP A 1026 -35.43 11.35 31.09
CA TRP A 1026 -34.38 11.76 32.01
C TRP A 1026 -33.04 11.19 31.55
N LEU A 1027 -32.01 12.04 31.54
CA LEU A 1027 -30.63 11.68 31.25
C LEU A 1027 -29.76 12.00 32.46
N PHE A 1028 -29.43 10.96 33.23
CA PHE A 1028 -28.52 11.05 34.36
C PHE A 1028 -27.08 11.00 33.87
N PHE A 1029 -26.18 11.79 34.45
CA PHE A 1029 -24.76 11.80 34.11
C PHE A 1029 -23.94 12.34 35.29
N LYS A 1030 -22.62 12.17 35.23
CA LYS A 1030 -21.71 12.53 36.32
C LYS A 1030 -20.71 13.56 35.81
N ILE A 1031 -20.31 14.48 36.68
CA ILE A 1031 -19.24 15.44 36.38
C ILE A 1031 -18.14 15.32 37.43
N GLY A 1032 -16.89 15.20 36.99
CA GLY A 1032 -15.73 15.06 37.88
C GLY A 1032 -14.40 14.86 37.15
N LEU A 1033 -13.28 14.96 37.87
CA LEU A 1033 -11.93 14.71 37.34
C LEU A 1033 -11.59 13.21 37.34
N ARG A 1034 -12.09 12.49 38.35
CA ARG A 1034 -11.91 11.06 38.62
C ARG A 1034 -13.23 10.52 39.17
N VAL A 1035 -13.35 9.19 39.27
CA VAL A 1035 -14.58 8.55 39.78
C VAL A 1035 -14.88 8.95 41.23
N ALA A 1036 -13.84 9.16 42.04
CA ALA A 1036 -13.99 9.47 43.46
C ALA A 1036 -14.53 10.89 43.75
N ASP A 1037 -14.46 11.82 42.78
CA ASP A 1037 -15.00 13.18 42.89
C ASP A 1037 -16.21 13.43 41.97
N TRP A 1038 -16.90 12.36 41.56
CA TRP A 1038 -18.13 12.50 40.79
C TRP A 1038 -19.23 13.19 41.60
N THR A 1039 -19.94 14.09 40.92
CA THR A 1039 -21.24 14.62 41.35
C THR A 1039 -22.31 14.15 40.37
N GLY A 1040 -23.50 13.84 40.87
CA GLY A 1040 -24.64 13.38 40.07
C GLY A 1040 -25.47 14.53 39.51
N TRP A 1041 -25.86 14.42 38.25
CA TRP A 1041 -26.64 15.43 37.52
C TRP A 1041 -27.69 14.76 36.64
N VAL A 1042 -28.76 15.50 36.36
CA VAL A 1042 -29.80 15.09 35.41
C VAL A 1042 -30.14 16.25 34.46
N VAL A 1043 -30.38 15.93 33.19
CA VAL A 1043 -31.09 16.81 32.24
C VAL A 1043 -32.34 16.10 31.78
N LYS A 1044 -33.40 16.87 31.54
CA LYS A 1044 -34.74 16.35 31.23
C LYS A 1044 -35.18 16.80 29.84
N SER A 1045 -36.01 15.99 29.20
CA SER A 1045 -36.56 16.28 27.87
C SER A 1045 -38.04 15.90 27.78
N ALA A 1046 -38.89 16.89 27.53
CA ALA A 1046 -40.33 16.71 27.34
C ALA A 1046 -40.71 16.33 25.89
N ASP A 1047 -39.76 16.39 24.95
CA ASP A 1047 -39.99 16.16 23.52
C ASP A 1047 -39.27 14.91 22.97
N GLY A 1048 -38.91 13.99 23.87
CA GLY A 1048 -38.28 12.71 23.51
C GLY A 1048 -36.83 12.85 23.06
N GLY A 1049 -36.08 13.77 23.69
CA GLY A 1049 -34.65 13.98 23.49
C GLY A 1049 -34.27 14.92 22.35
N ARG A 1050 -35.22 15.64 21.74
CA ARG A 1050 -34.92 16.61 20.66
C ARG A 1050 -34.31 17.88 21.25
N THR A 1051 -34.83 18.32 22.39
CA THR A 1051 -34.27 19.40 23.20
C THR A 1051 -34.07 18.95 24.63
N TRP A 1052 -33.09 19.53 25.31
CA TRP A 1052 -32.71 19.19 26.67
C TRP A 1052 -32.80 20.44 27.54
N GLY A 1053 -33.41 20.31 28.71
CA GLY A 1053 -33.51 21.37 29.70
C GLY A 1053 -32.17 21.72 30.36
N ARG A 1054 -32.19 22.70 31.27
CA ARG A 1054 -31.03 23.02 32.12
C ARG A 1054 -30.69 21.82 32.99
N ARG A 1055 -29.39 21.57 33.22
CA ARG A 1055 -28.97 20.53 34.17
C ARG A 1055 -29.42 20.85 35.59
N GLU A 1056 -29.80 19.82 36.32
CA GLU A 1056 -30.20 19.86 37.72
C GLU A 1056 -29.25 18.97 38.54
N PRO A 1057 -28.74 19.43 39.70
CA PRO A 1057 -27.93 18.61 40.58
C PRO A 1057 -28.80 17.56 41.30
N LEU A 1058 -28.27 16.35 41.46
CA LEU A 1058 -28.82 15.41 42.43
C LEU A 1058 -28.42 15.84 43.86
N PRO A 1059 -29.16 15.41 44.91
CA PRO A 1059 -28.80 15.74 46.28
C PRO A 1059 -27.36 15.31 46.61
N LYS A 1060 -26.66 16.11 47.43
CA LYS A 1060 -25.26 15.85 47.79
C LYS A 1060 -25.11 14.43 48.35
N GLY A 1061 -24.22 13.64 47.74
CA GLY A 1061 -23.97 12.23 48.10
C GLY A 1061 -24.67 11.22 47.19
N PHE A 1062 -25.60 11.66 46.34
CA PHE A 1062 -26.28 10.83 45.34
C PHE A 1062 -25.66 11.03 43.95
N LEU A 1063 -25.53 9.93 43.20
CA LEU A 1063 -24.99 9.88 41.84
C LEU A 1063 -26.04 9.46 40.80
N GLY A 1064 -27.18 8.98 41.25
CA GLY A 1064 -28.19 8.34 40.43
C GLY A 1064 -27.71 6.99 39.88
N PRO A 1065 -28.33 6.47 38.81
CA PRO A 1065 -27.98 5.17 38.25
C PRO A 1065 -26.57 5.21 37.65
N VAL A 1066 -25.69 4.28 38.03
CA VAL A 1066 -24.32 4.19 37.49
C VAL A 1066 -24.27 3.09 36.43
N LYS A 1067 -24.09 3.53 35.19
CA LYS A 1067 -23.91 2.77 33.94
C LYS A 1067 -25.18 2.12 33.40
N ASN A 1068 -25.98 1.48 34.24
CA ASN A 1068 -27.16 0.71 33.80
C ASN A 1068 -28.45 1.42 34.17
N LYS A 1069 -29.49 1.17 33.37
CA LYS A 1069 -30.82 1.75 33.53
C LYS A 1069 -31.45 1.38 34.89
N PRO A 1070 -32.13 2.34 35.55
CA PRO A 1070 -32.94 2.05 36.73
C PRO A 1070 -34.21 1.26 36.36
N VAL A 1071 -34.97 0.82 37.36
CA VAL A 1071 -36.30 0.20 37.18
C VAL A 1071 -37.34 0.87 38.05
N MET A 1072 -38.59 0.93 37.61
CA MET A 1072 -39.72 1.32 38.45
C MET A 1072 -40.18 0.13 39.29
N GLU A 1073 -40.25 0.31 40.61
CA GLU A 1073 -40.68 -0.70 41.58
C GLU A 1073 -41.59 -0.07 42.64
N GLY A 1074 -42.84 -0.53 42.71
CA GLY A 1074 -43.82 0.00 43.67
C GLY A 1074 -43.97 1.53 43.60
N GLY A 1075 -43.92 2.11 42.41
CA GLY A 1075 -44.01 3.56 42.19
C GLY A 1075 -42.70 4.35 42.40
N ARG A 1076 -41.61 3.70 42.83
CA ARG A 1076 -40.30 4.31 43.08
C ARG A 1076 -39.30 3.96 41.99
N LEU A 1077 -38.38 4.87 41.69
CA LEU A 1077 -37.28 4.65 40.75
C LEU A 1077 -36.08 4.08 41.49
N VAL A 1078 -35.81 2.78 41.32
CA VAL A 1078 -34.68 2.10 41.94
C VAL A 1078 -33.45 2.24 41.04
N CYS A 1079 -32.49 3.06 41.45
CA CYS A 1079 -31.26 3.28 40.69
C CYS A 1079 -30.15 2.36 41.21
N GLY A 1080 -29.70 1.46 40.34
CA GLY A 1080 -28.49 0.69 40.58
C GLY A 1080 -27.26 1.61 40.53
N SER A 1081 -26.58 1.77 41.66
CA SER A 1081 -25.45 2.69 41.80
C SER A 1081 -24.21 1.96 42.34
N SER A 1082 -23.09 2.66 42.38
CA SER A 1082 -21.85 2.12 42.94
C SER A 1082 -20.81 3.20 43.24
N THR A 1083 -19.92 2.93 44.20
CA THR A 1083 -18.76 3.79 44.49
C THR A 1083 -17.45 3.03 44.32
N GLU A 1084 -16.37 3.76 44.04
CA GLU A 1084 -15.01 3.20 43.90
C GLU A 1084 -14.05 3.64 45.04
N THR A 1085 -14.54 4.46 45.98
CA THR A 1085 -13.74 4.98 47.09
C THR A 1085 -13.54 3.90 48.16
N GLY A 1086 -12.28 3.46 48.33
CA GLY A 1086 -11.93 2.40 49.27
C GLY A 1086 -12.35 0.99 48.81
N GLY A 1087 -12.47 0.77 47.50
CA GLY A 1087 -12.91 -0.50 46.91
C GLY A 1087 -14.16 -0.33 46.04
N TRP A 1088 -14.54 -1.39 45.33
CA TRP A 1088 -15.72 -1.40 44.46
C TRP A 1088 -16.94 -1.83 45.26
N LYS A 1089 -17.87 -0.90 45.50
CA LYS A 1089 -19.02 -1.12 46.39
C LYS A 1089 -20.32 -0.92 45.62
N LEU A 1090 -21.18 -1.95 45.67
CA LEU A 1090 -22.55 -1.92 45.19
C LEU A 1090 -23.46 -1.23 46.22
N HIS A 1091 -24.31 -0.33 45.74
CA HIS A 1091 -25.38 0.28 46.53
C HIS A 1091 -26.53 0.70 45.60
N PHE A 1092 -27.65 1.13 46.18
CA PHE A 1092 -28.82 1.59 45.43
C PHE A 1092 -29.25 2.97 45.92
N GLU A 1093 -29.77 3.75 44.99
CA GLU A 1093 -30.29 5.10 45.24
C GLU A 1093 -31.74 5.11 44.73
N ILE A 1094 -32.70 5.22 45.64
CA ILE A 1094 -34.13 5.10 45.34
C ILE A 1094 -34.73 6.49 45.34
N TYR A 1095 -35.30 6.91 44.21
CA TYR A 1095 -36.04 8.15 44.10
C TYR A 1095 -37.54 7.88 44.16
N ASP A 1096 -38.27 8.60 45.01
CA ASP A 1096 -39.73 8.57 45.06
C ASP A 1096 -40.30 9.78 44.31
N PRO A 1097 -40.90 9.58 43.12
CA PRO A 1097 -41.48 10.68 42.34
C PRO A 1097 -42.65 11.39 43.04
N ALA A 1098 -43.32 10.74 44.00
CA ALA A 1098 -44.46 11.33 44.70
C ALA A 1098 -44.03 12.36 45.76
N THR A 1099 -42.86 12.17 46.38
CA THR A 1099 -42.32 13.06 47.42
C THR A 1099 -41.14 13.89 46.95
N GLY A 1100 -40.46 13.47 45.89
CA GLY A 1100 -39.19 14.05 45.43
C GLY A 1100 -37.97 13.61 46.27
N GLU A 1101 -38.14 12.67 47.19
CA GLU A 1101 -37.08 12.25 48.12
C GLU A 1101 -36.18 11.16 47.55
N TRP A 1102 -34.91 11.16 47.98
CA TRP A 1102 -33.90 10.16 47.63
C TRP A 1102 -33.51 9.33 48.87
N THR A 1103 -33.53 8.00 48.75
CA THR A 1103 -33.12 7.06 49.80
C THR A 1103 -31.86 6.30 49.37
N TYR A 1104 -30.88 6.20 50.27
CA TYR A 1104 -29.63 5.46 50.03
C TYR A 1104 -29.69 4.07 50.67
N VAL A 1105 -29.48 3.01 49.89
CA VAL A 1105 -29.50 1.61 50.34
C VAL A 1105 -28.15 0.96 50.06
N GLY A 1106 -27.32 0.78 51.09
CA GLY A 1106 -26.04 0.09 51.00
C GLY A 1106 -24.91 0.76 51.79
N PRO A 1107 -23.63 0.35 51.58
CA PRO A 1107 -23.19 -0.67 50.62
C PRO A 1107 -23.72 -2.06 50.94
N ILE A 1108 -23.99 -2.87 49.92
CA ILE A 1108 -24.51 -4.24 50.10
C ILE A 1108 -23.39 -5.15 50.60
N ALA A 1109 -23.67 -5.94 51.63
CA ALA A 1109 -22.71 -6.92 52.16
C ALA A 1109 -22.35 -7.96 51.07
N ALA A 1110 -21.09 -8.39 51.05
CA ALA A 1110 -20.58 -9.31 50.03
C ALA A 1110 -19.85 -10.49 50.66
N ASP A 1111 -19.96 -11.66 50.03
CA ASP A 1111 -19.11 -12.81 50.33
C ASP A 1111 -17.65 -12.50 49.99
N GLU A 1112 -16.73 -13.27 50.56
CA GLU A 1112 -15.31 -13.10 50.32
C GLU A 1112 -14.84 -13.98 49.16
N ALA A 1113 -14.04 -13.42 48.27
CA ALA A 1113 -13.46 -14.15 47.15
C ALA A 1113 -12.09 -13.56 46.77
N PRO A 1114 -11.14 -14.40 46.30
CA PRO A 1114 -9.86 -13.92 45.82
C PRO A 1114 -10.02 -13.07 44.55
N ARG A 1115 -9.19 -12.02 44.43
CA ARG A 1115 -9.13 -11.21 43.20
C ARG A 1115 -8.29 -11.92 42.14
N THR A 1116 -8.53 -11.62 40.86
CA THR A 1116 -7.72 -12.24 39.80
C THR A 1116 -6.31 -11.69 39.73
N GLU A 1117 -6.08 -10.45 40.16
CA GLU A 1117 -4.74 -9.82 40.15
C GLU A 1117 -3.81 -10.34 41.25
N ASP A 1118 -4.38 -10.81 42.36
CA ASP A 1118 -3.69 -11.46 43.46
C ASP A 1118 -4.64 -12.49 44.08
N THR A 1119 -4.40 -13.76 43.77
CA THR A 1119 -5.27 -14.86 44.23
C THR A 1119 -5.09 -15.18 45.71
N SER A 1120 -4.10 -14.59 46.38
CA SER A 1120 -3.95 -14.68 47.84
C SER A 1120 -4.76 -13.63 48.59
N ASP A 1121 -5.20 -12.57 47.90
CA ASP A 1121 -5.97 -11.46 48.47
C ASP A 1121 -7.47 -11.79 48.52
N VAL A 1122 -7.87 -12.54 49.55
CA VAL A 1122 -9.28 -12.86 49.85
C VAL A 1122 -9.92 -11.68 50.58
N LYS A 1123 -10.87 -11.01 49.90
CA LYS A 1123 -11.59 -9.83 50.39
C LYS A 1123 -13.06 -9.93 49.99
N PRO A 1124 -13.95 -9.09 50.59
CA PRO A 1124 -15.31 -8.94 50.09
C PRO A 1124 -15.33 -8.72 48.56
N ILE A 1125 -16.27 -9.36 47.85
CA ILE A 1125 -16.40 -9.26 46.40
C ILE A 1125 -16.60 -7.80 46.00
N ASP A 1126 -15.60 -7.27 45.31
CA ASP A 1126 -15.56 -5.93 44.75
C ASP A 1126 -16.43 -5.89 43.48
N CYS A 1127 -17.63 -5.30 43.57
CA CYS A 1127 -18.57 -5.25 42.45
C CYS A 1127 -19.23 -3.88 42.29
N ILE A 1128 -19.54 -3.52 41.03
CA ILE A 1128 -20.12 -2.24 40.64
C ILE A 1128 -21.01 -2.37 39.40
N GLN A 1129 -21.70 -1.28 39.04
CA GLN A 1129 -22.50 -1.16 37.81
C GLN A 1129 -23.58 -2.25 37.68
N PRO A 1130 -24.49 -2.37 38.66
CA PRO A 1130 -25.53 -3.40 38.66
C PRO A 1130 -26.53 -3.23 37.51
N SER A 1131 -26.92 -4.33 36.87
CA SER A 1131 -28.11 -4.40 36.00
C SER A 1131 -29.26 -5.00 36.80
N ILE A 1132 -30.43 -4.38 36.84
CA ILE A 1132 -31.58 -4.87 37.63
C ILE A 1132 -32.51 -5.71 36.75
N LEU A 1133 -32.87 -6.89 37.23
CA LEU A 1133 -33.80 -7.85 36.62
C LEU A 1133 -34.99 -8.06 37.57
N ARG A 1134 -36.16 -8.39 37.00
CA ARG A 1134 -37.37 -8.75 37.75
C ARG A 1134 -37.65 -10.23 37.55
N LEU A 1135 -37.59 -11.02 38.60
CA LEU A 1135 -37.88 -12.46 38.55
C LEU A 1135 -39.39 -12.70 38.48
N ALA A 1136 -39.79 -13.90 38.02
CA ALA A 1136 -41.19 -14.27 37.86
C ALA A 1136 -41.99 -14.26 39.18
N ASP A 1137 -41.32 -14.45 40.31
CA ASP A 1137 -41.91 -14.38 41.66
C ASP A 1137 -42.00 -12.96 42.23
N GLY A 1138 -41.62 -11.94 41.44
CA GLY A 1138 -41.67 -10.52 41.83
C GLY A 1138 -40.40 -10.01 42.51
N ARG A 1139 -39.43 -10.87 42.85
CA ARG A 1139 -38.15 -10.43 43.43
C ARG A 1139 -37.33 -9.65 42.41
N LEU A 1140 -36.54 -8.70 42.90
CA LEU A 1140 -35.50 -8.05 42.10
C LEU A 1140 -34.19 -8.84 42.22
N LYS A 1141 -33.45 -8.93 41.12
CA LYS A 1141 -32.11 -9.51 41.06
C LYS A 1141 -31.17 -8.53 40.40
N VAL A 1142 -29.90 -8.49 40.81
CA VAL A 1142 -28.86 -7.73 40.11
C VAL A 1142 -27.76 -8.59 39.56
N LEU A 1143 -27.18 -8.15 38.43
CA LEU A 1143 -25.90 -8.63 37.91
C LEU A 1143 -24.88 -7.50 37.90
N CYS A 1144 -23.72 -7.75 38.50
CA CYS A 1144 -22.66 -6.75 38.66
C CYS A 1144 -21.35 -7.24 38.05
N ARG A 1145 -20.56 -6.33 37.47
CA ARG A 1145 -19.17 -6.64 37.10
C ARG A 1145 -18.29 -6.68 38.34
N THR A 1146 -17.19 -7.44 38.30
CA THR A 1146 -16.31 -7.65 39.47
C THR A 1146 -14.82 -7.58 39.11
N ARG A 1147 -13.96 -7.70 40.15
CA ARG A 1147 -12.52 -7.94 39.99
C ARG A 1147 -12.11 -9.41 40.17
N ASN A 1148 -13.07 -10.33 40.19
CA ASN A 1148 -12.91 -11.73 40.57
C ASN A 1148 -13.01 -12.70 39.37
N GLY A 1149 -13.07 -12.18 38.14
CA GLY A 1149 -13.11 -13.02 36.92
C GLY A 1149 -14.50 -13.57 36.57
N ARG A 1150 -15.51 -13.27 37.40
CA ARG A 1150 -16.91 -13.70 37.28
C ARG A 1150 -17.87 -12.55 37.53
N LEU A 1151 -19.09 -12.59 37.01
CA LEU A 1151 -20.13 -11.65 37.43
C LEU A 1151 -20.62 -11.99 38.84
N ALA A 1152 -21.15 -11.01 39.55
CA ALA A 1152 -21.76 -11.20 40.87
C ALA A 1152 -23.26 -10.91 40.85
N THR A 1153 -23.99 -11.51 41.78
CA THR A 1153 -25.44 -11.36 41.93
C THR A 1153 -25.86 -11.08 43.37
N SER A 1154 -27.00 -10.40 43.53
CA SER A 1154 -27.72 -10.20 44.79
C SER A 1154 -29.22 -10.07 44.48
N GLU A 1155 -30.08 -10.41 45.44
CA GLU A 1155 -31.54 -10.45 45.29
C GLU A 1155 -32.26 -9.65 46.38
N SER A 1156 -33.39 -9.05 46.04
CA SER A 1156 -34.26 -8.30 46.95
C SER A 1156 -35.70 -8.78 46.84
N ALA A 1157 -36.35 -8.98 47.98
CA ALA A 1157 -37.74 -9.42 48.07
C ALA A 1157 -38.72 -8.31 48.49
N ASP A 1158 -38.22 -7.10 48.76
CA ASP A 1158 -38.98 -5.96 49.30
C ASP A 1158 -38.89 -4.72 48.40
N GLY A 1159 -38.68 -4.94 47.11
CA GLY A 1159 -38.64 -3.87 46.11
C GLY A 1159 -37.37 -3.02 46.15
N GLY A 1160 -36.24 -3.61 46.55
CA GLY A 1160 -34.92 -2.98 46.52
C GLY A 1160 -34.47 -2.31 47.83
N LEU A 1161 -35.24 -2.45 48.92
CA LEU A 1161 -34.91 -1.85 50.21
C LEU A 1161 -33.89 -2.67 51.00
N THR A 1162 -33.96 -4.00 50.91
CA THR A 1162 -32.95 -4.92 51.43
C THR A 1162 -32.50 -5.91 50.35
N TRP A 1163 -31.24 -6.29 50.43
CA TRP A 1163 -30.59 -7.14 49.44
C TRP A 1163 -29.83 -8.27 50.12
N SER A 1164 -29.86 -9.46 49.52
CA SER A 1164 -29.03 -10.59 49.93
C SER A 1164 -27.55 -10.24 49.82
N ARG A 1165 -26.69 -11.03 50.48
CA ARG A 1165 -25.24 -10.91 50.26
C ARG A 1165 -24.90 -11.08 48.78
N VAL A 1166 -23.93 -10.28 48.32
CA VAL A 1166 -23.36 -10.42 46.98
C VAL A 1166 -22.58 -11.72 46.91
N ARG A 1167 -22.92 -12.57 45.94
CA ARG A 1167 -22.21 -13.83 45.62
C ARG A 1167 -21.74 -13.85 44.17
N LEU A 1168 -20.71 -14.63 43.85
CA LEU A 1168 -20.29 -14.84 42.46
C LEU A 1168 -21.27 -15.76 41.71
N THR A 1169 -21.39 -15.53 40.41
CA THR A 1169 -22.09 -16.40 39.44
C THR A 1169 -21.07 -17.21 38.64
N ASP A 1170 -21.55 -18.15 37.83
CA ASP A 1170 -20.68 -18.90 36.89
C ASP A 1170 -20.35 -18.13 35.61
N LEU A 1171 -21.02 -17.00 35.35
CA LEU A 1171 -20.78 -16.17 34.18
C LEU A 1171 -19.42 -15.48 34.25
N PRO A 1172 -18.61 -15.53 33.18
CA PRO A 1172 -17.30 -14.90 33.17
C PRO A 1172 -17.37 -13.37 33.13
N ASN A 1173 -16.35 -12.71 33.69
CA ASN A 1173 -16.18 -11.27 33.58
C ASN A 1173 -14.70 -10.88 33.48
N ASN A 1174 -14.40 -9.98 32.55
CA ASN A 1174 -13.06 -9.47 32.25
C ASN A 1174 -12.80 -8.07 32.85
N GLN A 1175 -13.58 -7.67 33.86
CA GLN A 1175 -13.74 -6.29 34.37
C GLN A 1175 -14.44 -5.29 33.43
N SER A 1176 -15.09 -5.76 32.36
CA SER A 1176 -15.88 -4.88 31.48
C SER A 1176 -17.29 -4.67 32.02
N GLY A 1177 -17.87 -3.51 31.69
CA GLY A 1177 -19.28 -3.23 31.96
C GLY A 1177 -20.19 -4.16 31.16
N THR A 1178 -21.35 -4.48 31.74
CA THR A 1178 -22.38 -5.37 31.19
C THR A 1178 -23.74 -4.71 31.37
N ASP A 1179 -24.73 -5.02 30.54
CA ASP A 1179 -26.13 -4.63 30.76
C ASP A 1179 -27.03 -5.85 30.61
N ALA A 1180 -28.14 -5.87 31.34
CA ALA A 1180 -29.12 -6.93 31.29
C ALA A 1180 -30.54 -6.36 31.30
N VAL A 1181 -31.50 -7.12 30.79
CA VAL A 1181 -32.91 -6.75 30.73
C VAL A 1181 -33.80 -7.97 30.94
N THR A 1182 -34.93 -7.78 31.60
CA THR A 1182 -36.01 -8.79 31.67
C THR A 1182 -36.98 -8.53 30.53
N LEU A 1183 -37.27 -9.57 29.75
CA LEU A 1183 -38.18 -9.54 28.62
C LEU A 1183 -39.64 -9.61 29.10
N ALA A 1184 -40.57 -9.20 28.23
CA ALA A 1184 -42.01 -9.23 28.48
C ALA A 1184 -42.55 -10.64 28.78
N ASP A 1185 -41.87 -11.68 28.31
CA ASP A 1185 -42.22 -13.10 28.56
C ASP A 1185 -41.55 -13.70 29.81
N GLY A 1186 -40.82 -12.88 30.58
CA GLY A 1186 -40.14 -13.30 31.81
C GLY A 1186 -38.72 -13.84 31.63
N ARG A 1187 -38.25 -14.06 30.39
CA ARG A 1187 -36.83 -14.41 30.15
C ARG A 1187 -35.91 -13.22 30.47
N HIS A 1188 -34.63 -13.48 30.66
CA HIS A 1188 -33.61 -12.47 30.92
C HIS A 1188 -32.52 -12.52 29.86
N VAL A 1189 -32.05 -11.35 29.44
CA VAL A 1189 -30.97 -11.20 28.45
C VAL A 1189 -29.82 -10.42 29.07
N LEU A 1190 -28.60 -10.85 28.81
CA LEU A 1190 -27.35 -10.23 29.27
C LEU A 1190 -26.45 -9.95 28.05
N VAL A 1191 -25.96 -8.73 27.93
CA VAL A 1191 -24.89 -8.38 27.00
C VAL A 1191 -23.61 -8.13 27.79
N TYR A 1192 -22.59 -8.93 27.51
CA TYR A 1192 -21.35 -8.97 28.30
C TYR A 1192 -20.16 -9.44 27.47
N ASN A 1193 -18.95 -9.18 27.97
CA ASN A 1193 -17.77 -9.81 27.40
C ASN A 1193 -17.61 -11.21 28.00
N ASP A 1194 -17.81 -12.22 27.16
CA ASP A 1194 -17.70 -13.64 27.52
C ASP A 1194 -16.23 -14.05 27.63
N PHE A 1195 -15.58 -13.53 28.67
CA PHE A 1195 -14.17 -13.78 28.96
C PHE A 1195 -13.91 -13.60 30.45
N ALA A 1196 -13.28 -14.60 31.09
CA ALA A 1196 -12.89 -14.53 32.49
C ALA A 1196 -11.49 -13.93 32.63
N THR A 1197 -11.32 -12.90 33.47
CA THR A 1197 -9.97 -12.40 33.78
C THR A 1197 -9.09 -13.53 34.30
N LEU A 1198 -7.91 -13.72 33.71
CA LEU A 1198 -7.01 -14.80 34.08
C LEU A 1198 -6.35 -14.52 35.45
N PRO A 1199 -6.11 -15.54 36.28
CA PRO A 1199 -5.31 -15.41 37.49
C PRO A 1199 -3.94 -14.76 37.22
N GLY A 1200 -3.50 -13.90 38.14
CA GLY A 1200 -2.29 -13.07 38.00
C GLY A 1200 -2.46 -11.82 37.12
N THR A 1201 -3.67 -11.55 36.60
CA THR A 1201 -3.92 -10.38 35.73
C THR A 1201 -5.01 -9.46 36.27
N LYS A 1202 -4.85 -8.16 36.01
CA LYS A 1202 -5.80 -7.12 36.46
C LYS A 1202 -7.04 -7.02 35.60
N LYS A 1203 -7.00 -7.39 34.32
CA LYS A 1203 -8.13 -7.25 33.38
C LYS A 1203 -7.95 -8.19 32.19
N GLY A 1204 -9.05 -8.65 31.62
CA GLY A 1204 -9.05 -9.43 30.37
C GLY A 1204 -9.23 -8.55 29.12
N PRO A 1205 -9.07 -9.13 27.92
CA PRO A 1205 -9.41 -8.47 26.65
C PRO A 1205 -10.92 -8.25 26.55
N ARG A 1206 -11.33 -7.14 25.93
CA ARG A 1206 -12.75 -6.78 25.74
C ARG A 1206 -13.34 -7.35 24.46
N THR A 1207 -13.14 -8.65 24.28
CA THR A 1207 -13.57 -9.44 23.14
C THR A 1207 -13.58 -10.92 23.56
N PRO A 1208 -14.55 -11.75 23.15
CA PRO A 1208 -15.75 -11.36 22.40
C PRO A 1208 -16.74 -10.53 23.24
N LEU A 1209 -17.63 -9.79 22.58
CA LEU A 1209 -18.86 -9.24 23.16
C LEU A 1209 -20.02 -10.14 22.74
N SER A 1210 -20.73 -10.70 23.70
CA SER A 1210 -21.75 -11.74 23.50
C SER A 1210 -23.07 -11.38 24.16
N VAL A 1211 -24.12 -12.04 23.70
CA VAL A 1211 -25.47 -12.02 24.29
C VAL A 1211 -25.73 -13.40 24.88
N ALA A 1212 -26.18 -13.45 26.13
CA ALA A 1212 -26.68 -14.65 26.80
C ALA A 1212 -28.15 -14.48 27.19
N ILE A 1213 -28.87 -15.60 27.30
CA ILE A 1213 -30.28 -15.65 27.68
C ILE A 1213 -30.50 -16.65 28.83
N SER A 1214 -31.44 -16.36 29.72
CA SER A 1214 -31.80 -17.19 30.86
C SER A 1214 -33.32 -17.19 31.07
N ALA A 1215 -33.89 -18.31 31.52
CA ALA A 1215 -35.31 -18.40 31.87
C ALA A 1215 -35.58 -18.05 33.35
N ASP A 1216 -34.57 -18.14 34.21
CA ASP A 1216 -34.71 -18.00 35.68
C ASP A 1216 -33.76 -16.95 36.29
N GLY A 1217 -32.84 -16.41 35.49
CA GLY A 1217 -31.84 -15.43 35.90
C GLY A 1217 -30.60 -16.05 36.54
N GLU A 1218 -30.55 -17.37 36.73
CA GLU A 1218 -29.44 -18.10 37.33
C GLU A 1218 -28.66 -18.90 36.28
N HIS A 1219 -29.37 -19.62 35.42
CA HIS A 1219 -28.77 -20.50 34.41
C HIS A 1219 -28.79 -19.78 33.06
N TRP A 1220 -27.61 -19.47 32.54
CA TRP A 1220 -27.44 -18.67 31.33
C TRP A 1220 -26.91 -19.51 30.18
N SER A 1221 -27.50 -19.32 29.00
CA SER A 1221 -27.06 -19.94 27.75
C SER A 1221 -26.56 -18.86 26.78
N HIS A 1222 -25.47 -19.14 26.07
CA HIS A 1222 -25.00 -18.26 24.99
C HIS A 1222 -26.05 -18.19 23.88
N LEU A 1223 -26.46 -16.98 23.51
CA LEU A 1223 -27.40 -16.73 22.42
C LEU A 1223 -26.64 -16.43 21.12
N LEU A 1224 -25.76 -15.42 21.11
CA LEU A 1224 -24.93 -15.07 19.96
C LEU A 1224 -23.73 -14.18 20.33
N THR A 1225 -22.75 -14.10 19.43
CA THR A 1225 -21.60 -13.21 19.54
C THR A 1225 -21.80 -11.98 18.66
N LEU A 1226 -21.74 -10.78 19.24
CA LEU A 1226 -21.88 -9.50 18.53
C LEU A 1226 -20.59 -9.10 17.82
N GLU A 1227 -19.47 -9.25 18.52
CA GLU A 1227 -18.14 -8.83 18.06
C GLU A 1227 -17.08 -9.74 18.67
N ASP A 1228 -16.06 -10.14 17.90
CA ASP A 1228 -15.03 -11.07 18.37
C ASP A 1228 -13.62 -10.80 17.81
N SER A 1229 -13.43 -9.64 17.19
CA SER A 1229 -12.12 -9.22 16.70
C SER A 1229 -11.11 -9.17 17.85
N PRO A 1230 -9.87 -9.66 17.65
CA PRO A 1230 -8.76 -9.43 18.57
C PRO A 1230 -8.28 -7.97 18.59
N VAL A 1231 -8.77 -7.12 17.67
CA VAL A 1231 -8.34 -5.73 17.51
C VAL A 1231 -9.29 -4.75 18.19
N GLY A 1232 -8.73 -3.89 19.03
CA GLY A 1232 -9.48 -2.84 19.71
C GLY A 1232 -10.25 -3.36 20.92
N GLU A 1233 -11.27 -2.62 21.35
CA GLU A 1233 -12.12 -3.00 22.46
C GLU A 1233 -13.61 -2.82 22.15
N TYR A 1234 -14.43 -3.75 22.62
CA TYR A 1234 -15.90 -3.70 22.57
C TYR A 1234 -16.43 -3.60 23.98
N SER A 1235 -17.09 -2.51 24.32
CA SER A 1235 -17.39 -2.26 25.74
C SER A 1235 -18.59 -1.38 25.98
N TYR A 1236 -19.01 -1.38 27.25
CA TYR A 1236 -20.17 -0.65 27.75
C TYR A 1236 -21.42 -0.85 26.88
N PRO A 1237 -21.88 -2.11 26.77
CA PRO A 1237 -23.14 -2.37 26.09
C PRO A 1237 -24.31 -1.84 26.91
N ALA A 1238 -25.39 -1.48 26.23
CA ALA A 1238 -26.72 -1.29 26.80
C ALA A 1238 -27.74 -2.04 25.95
N VAL A 1239 -28.78 -2.56 26.60
CA VAL A 1239 -29.82 -3.38 25.97
C VAL A 1239 -31.19 -3.08 26.56
N ILE A 1240 -32.19 -2.96 25.69
CA ILE A 1240 -33.61 -2.92 26.04
C ILE A 1240 -34.38 -3.90 25.16
N GLN A 1241 -35.56 -4.34 25.59
CA GLN A 1241 -36.57 -4.87 24.69
C GLN A 1241 -37.50 -3.74 24.27
N GLY A 1242 -37.65 -3.54 22.97
CA GLY A 1242 -38.55 -2.53 22.42
C GLY A 1242 -40.00 -3.00 22.39
N SER A 1243 -40.92 -2.07 22.14
CA SER A 1243 -42.33 -2.33 21.92
C SER A 1243 -42.60 -3.20 20.67
N ASP A 1244 -41.62 -3.33 19.78
CA ASP A 1244 -41.63 -4.24 18.63
C ASP A 1244 -41.26 -5.70 18.98
N GLY A 1245 -40.96 -5.98 20.26
CA GLY A 1245 -40.55 -7.30 20.76
C GLY A 1245 -39.07 -7.61 20.56
N MET A 1246 -38.33 -6.77 19.82
CA MET A 1246 -36.92 -6.98 19.50
C MET A 1246 -36.02 -6.46 20.62
N LEU A 1247 -34.80 -6.99 20.68
CA LEU A 1247 -33.75 -6.41 21.50
C LEU A 1247 -33.04 -5.30 20.74
N HIS A 1248 -32.88 -4.15 21.39
CA HIS A 1248 -32.11 -3.02 20.89
C HIS A 1248 -30.84 -2.90 21.71
N CYS A 1249 -29.69 -3.24 21.12
CA CYS A 1249 -28.40 -3.18 21.77
C CYS A 1249 -27.53 -2.06 21.18
N VAL A 1250 -26.96 -1.21 22.03
CA VAL A 1250 -25.89 -0.27 21.68
C VAL A 1250 -24.63 -0.57 22.46
N TYR A 1251 -23.46 -0.29 21.89
CA TYR A 1251 -22.18 -0.44 22.61
C TYR A 1251 -21.07 0.38 21.97
N THR A 1252 -20.04 0.67 22.76
CA THR A 1252 -18.83 1.32 22.26
C THR A 1252 -18.03 0.36 21.40
N TRP A 1253 -17.85 0.72 20.13
CA TRP A 1253 -17.06 -0.01 19.15
C TRP A 1253 -15.70 0.65 18.98
N ARG A 1254 -14.66 -0.01 19.50
CA ARG A 1254 -13.23 0.39 19.40
C ARG A 1254 -12.93 1.82 19.86
N ARG A 1255 -13.76 2.37 20.76
CA ARG A 1255 -13.77 3.78 21.22
C ARG A 1255 -14.00 4.84 20.14
N ARG A 1256 -14.30 4.45 18.90
CA ARG A 1256 -14.41 5.39 17.76
C ARG A 1256 -15.85 5.70 17.40
N ARG A 1257 -16.73 4.71 17.51
CA ARG A 1257 -18.15 4.81 17.15
C ARG A 1257 -19.00 4.06 18.17
N VAL A 1258 -20.30 4.35 18.16
CA VAL A 1258 -21.30 3.55 18.87
C VAL A 1258 -22.03 2.67 17.87
N ALA A 1259 -21.94 1.36 18.06
CA ALA A 1259 -22.63 0.37 17.25
C ALA A 1259 -24.05 0.16 17.78
N TYR A 1260 -24.99 -0.11 16.88
CA TYR A 1260 -26.36 -0.52 17.19
C TYR A 1260 -26.69 -1.85 16.52
N ARG A 1261 -27.39 -2.73 17.25
CA ARG A 1261 -27.85 -4.04 16.79
C ARG A 1261 -29.31 -4.22 17.20
N ARG A 1262 -30.17 -4.52 16.23
CA ARG A 1262 -31.54 -4.98 16.45
C ARG A 1262 -31.55 -6.50 16.36
N ILE A 1263 -31.94 -7.19 17.42
CA ILE A 1263 -31.77 -8.64 17.58
C ILE A 1263 -33.12 -9.27 17.89
N ASP A 1264 -33.44 -10.35 17.18
CA ASP A 1264 -34.56 -11.23 17.49
C ASP A 1264 -34.16 -12.16 18.65
N PRO A 1265 -34.76 -12.04 19.84
CA PRO A 1265 -34.45 -12.90 20.98
C PRO A 1265 -34.82 -14.38 20.74
N ASP A 1266 -35.67 -14.69 19.75
CA ASP A 1266 -36.12 -16.05 19.40
C ASP A 1266 -35.43 -16.62 18.16
N GLY A 1267 -34.67 -15.79 17.45
CA GLY A 1267 -34.05 -16.13 16.16
C GLY A 1267 -32.92 -17.17 16.21
N VAL A 1268 -32.50 -17.63 17.40
CA VAL A 1268 -31.50 -18.69 17.58
C VAL A 1268 -32.00 -19.68 18.63
N GLN A 1269 -32.28 -20.93 18.23
CA GLN A 1269 -32.57 -21.98 19.21
C GLN A 1269 -31.31 -22.36 19.99
N PRO A 1270 -31.35 -22.37 21.34
CA PRO A 1270 -30.22 -22.76 22.16
C PRO A 1270 -29.89 -24.24 21.92
N GLY A 1271 -28.68 -24.54 21.41
CA GLY A 1271 -28.22 -25.92 21.26
C GLY A 1271 -27.33 -26.24 20.05
N ARG A 1272 -27.18 -25.34 19.08
CA ARG A 1272 -26.14 -25.51 18.04
C ARG A 1272 -24.95 -24.63 18.37
N SER A 1273 -23.88 -25.25 18.89
CA SER A 1273 -22.55 -24.66 18.77
C SER A 1273 -22.34 -24.38 17.29
N ALA A 1274 -22.37 -23.11 16.89
CA ALA A 1274 -21.99 -22.71 15.55
C ALA A 1274 -20.46 -22.81 15.45
N SER A 1275 -19.95 -24.04 15.42
CA SER A 1275 -18.74 -24.36 14.68
C SER A 1275 -19.08 -24.23 13.18
N VAL A 1276 -19.52 -23.05 12.74
CA VAL A 1276 -19.46 -22.73 11.32
C VAL A 1276 -17.98 -22.57 11.05
N GLY A 1277 -17.39 -23.63 10.51
CA GLY A 1277 -16.02 -23.63 10.05
C GLY A 1277 -15.79 -22.37 9.23
N ARG A 1278 -14.99 -21.45 9.79
CA ARG A 1278 -14.36 -20.38 9.03
C ARG A 1278 -13.45 -21.08 8.02
N ARG A 1279 -13.93 -21.19 6.78
CA ARG A 1279 -13.07 -21.22 5.61
C ARG A 1279 -13.07 -19.83 5.01
#